data_AF-A0A7J6MFC1-F1
#
_entry.id   AF-A0A7J6MFC1-F1
#
_cell.length_a   1.000
_cell.length_b   1.000
_cell.length_c   1.000
_cell.angle_alpha   90.00
_cell.angle_beta   90.00
_cell.angle_gamma   90.00
#
_symmetry.space_group_name_H-M   'P 1'
#
loop_
_entity.id
_entity.type
_entity.pdbx_description
1 polymer ?
#
loop_
_entity_poly.entity_id
_entity_poly.type
_entity_poly.pdbx_seq_one_letter_code
_entity_poly.pdbx_strand_id
1 'polypeptide(L)'
;MRDAMARLGGDPAKINPLVPVDLVIDHSVMVDYSRTPEALEKNQELEFQRNGERFAFLKWGAEAFDNSNIVPPGSGIVHQVNLEYLARVVMNANKDGAVLYPDSLVGTDSHTTMIDGLGVAGWGVGGIEAEAVMLGQPISMVLPEVVGFRLTGRLPVTSTATDLVLTCTNMLRKRGVVGKFVEFHGPGCATLSLADRATIANMAPEYGGTMGFFGVDQKSLDYLLQTGRPKHVVDVIEKYLRANGLFQDYSEEREYSGELMQLDLSTVVPCVSGPKRPHDRVAVTDLPKDFIDGLSTPPTSFKGFGIPKDKQSTVMTIDYHGKKYDLTHGSLVLAAITSCTNTSNPGVMLGAGMLARNAVKKGLKVAPYIKTSLSPGSGVVDAYLKKADLLTDLEKLGFYTAGFGCMTCIGNSGDLDPEVSQAITDGDLVVAAVLSGNRNFEGRVHPLTRGNYLASPPLVVAYALAGRVTIDFEKEPLGTDSEGKPVFLRDIWPSTDEVTAVERSCVLPEMFTENYKNVLHANKRWNQLAAPPGKLFAWAEGSTYITNPPFFQTTEIDPAPIESIENAYCLLNVGDSITTDHISPAGKITANSPGGRYLMEHGVQPADFNSYGSRRGNYLVMARGTFANIRLINKLMDGEVGPKTEYVPTGEKMFVYDAAEKYMNEGRSLIVLAGSEYGSGSSRDWAAKGPALQGVRAVIAKSYERIHRSNLVGMGILPLQFPEGVDADSLGLDGREQFSIDLNNGDLSVGQKITVRTTSPKTPSFDVIVRLDTEVELSYFKHGGILHFVIFHQFSPMMDYKVADIGEAEFGRKEISLAEVEMPGLMASRKEFGPRKPLGGANITGSLHMTVQTAVLIETLKELGANIRWCSCNIYSTQDHAAAAIAKAGSANVYAWKGETLEEYWWCTEQALTWPNADGPDLIVDDGGDATLLIHEGVKAEKAYKESKVMPNPDAETNAEFKCVLTILKQTIERGEVDKWTKMAAKIIGVSEETTTGVHRLNSMAAAGTLLFPAINVNDCVTKSKFDNVYGCRHSLPDGIMRATDVMIGGKTVFVAGYGDVGKGCAVAMKGCGAKVLVGEIDPICALQACMEGLTVTTLEDAISKYNADIFITATGNKDIVTLEHMKAMKNNAIVGNIGHFDNEIQMERLEACPGVKCMNIKPQVDRFEFPDGHGIIMLASGRLLNLGCATGHPSFVMSCSFTNQTLAQLELWENRDTKYTKDKRPGVTLLPKVLDEKVARLHLPSLNAKLTQLTPEQASYISVNVEGPFKEAHYRY
;
A
#
# COMPACT_ATOMS: atom_id res chain seq x y z
N MET A 1 7.06 -16.59 0.66
CA MET A 1 5.68 -16.15 1.00
C MET A 1 4.65 -17.27 0.79
N ARG A 2 4.44 -17.80 -0.43
CA ARG A 2 3.49 -18.92 -0.66
C ARG A 2 3.68 -20.12 0.27
N ASP A 3 4.92 -20.58 0.48
CA ASP A 3 5.19 -21.67 1.42
C ASP A 3 4.90 -21.30 2.88
N ALA A 4 5.14 -20.05 3.27
CA ALA A 4 4.81 -19.57 4.61
C ALA A 4 3.29 -19.55 4.80
N MET A 5 2.53 -19.06 3.82
CA MET A 5 1.06 -19.10 3.81
C MET A 5 0.56 -20.54 3.93
N ALA A 6 1.11 -21.47 3.14
CA ALA A 6 0.77 -22.89 3.19
C ALA A 6 1.05 -23.50 4.58
N ARG A 7 2.24 -23.23 5.14
CA ARG A 7 2.65 -23.76 6.45
C ARG A 7 1.80 -23.22 7.60
N LEU A 8 1.41 -21.96 7.52
CA LEU A 8 0.52 -21.33 8.51
C LEU A 8 -0.94 -21.84 8.36
N GLY A 9 -1.27 -22.56 7.28
CA GLY A 9 -2.60 -23.13 7.04
C GLY A 9 -3.53 -22.27 6.17
N GLY A 10 -3.03 -21.21 5.54
CA GLY A 10 -3.77 -20.34 4.62
C GLY A 10 -3.65 -20.77 3.16
N ASP A 11 -4.45 -20.18 2.27
CA ASP A 11 -4.40 -20.45 0.82
C ASP A 11 -3.22 -19.74 0.15
N PRO A 12 -2.21 -20.47 -0.39
CA PRO A 12 -1.07 -19.86 -1.07
C PRO A 12 -1.45 -19.06 -2.33
N ALA A 13 -2.60 -19.34 -2.94
CA ALA A 13 -3.05 -18.63 -4.13
C ALA A 13 -3.40 -17.16 -3.85
N LYS A 14 -3.66 -16.77 -2.58
CA LYS A 14 -3.82 -15.37 -2.18
C LYS A 14 -2.55 -14.55 -2.32
N ILE A 15 -1.38 -15.19 -2.28
CA ILE A 15 -0.12 -14.54 -2.63
C ILE A 15 -0.04 -14.47 -4.16
N ASN A 16 -0.66 -13.45 -4.73
CA ASN A 16 -0.69 -13.19 -6.17
C ASN A 16 -0.76 -11.68 -6.46
N PRO A 17 -0.10 -11.17 -7.52
CA PRO A 17 -0.25 -9.79 -7.94
C PRO A 17 -1.71 -9.38 -8.23
N LEU A 18 -2.17 -8.31 -7.60
CA LEU A 18 -3.49 -7.66 -7.78
C LEU A 18 -3.44 -6.52 -8.81
N VAL A 19 -2.24 -6.07 -9.18
CA VAL A 19 -1.98 -5.08 -10.22
C VAL A 19 -1.16 -5.72 -11.35
N PRO A 20 -1.18 -5.15 -12.58
CA PRO A 20 -0.33 -5.64 -13.67
C PRO A 20 1.15 -5.57 -13.30
N VAL A 21 1.90 -6.63 -13.58
CA VAL A 21 3.35 -6.72 -13.36
C VAL A 21 4.02 -7.10 -14.67
N ASP A 22 4.92 -6.24 -15.15
CA ASP A 22 5.75 -6.48 -16.32
C ASP A 22 7.22 -6.64 -15.88
N LEU A 23 7.81 -7.81 -16.09
CA LEU A 23 9.23 -8.08 -15.81
C LEU A 23 10.03 -8.17 -17.11
N VAL A 24 11.12 -7.40 -17.21
CA VAL A 24 12.02 -7.43 -18.38
C VAL A 24 13.37 -8.02 -17.97
N ILE A 25 13.86 -9.01 -18.73
CA ILE A 25 15.15 -9.66 -18.47
C ILE A 25 16.27 -8.98 -19.25
N ASP A 26 17.03 -8.11 -18.59
CA ASP A 26 18.05 -7.24 -19.20
C ASP A 26 19.39 -7.17 -18.41
N HIS A 27 19.42 -7.70 -17.18
CA HIS A 27 20.58 -7.64 -16.27
C HIS A 27 21.52 -8.86 -16.33
N SER A 28 21.27 -9.83 -17.22
CA SER A 28 22.01 -11.10 -17.29
C SER A 28 23.09 -11.15 -18.35
N VAL A 29 22.90 -10.49 -19.48
CA VAL A 29 23.88 -10.47 -20.58
C VAL A 29 25.13 -9.66 -20.18
N MET A 30 26.30 -10.16 -20.58
CA MET A 30 27.60 -9.53 -20.35
C MET A 30 28.34 -9.31 -21.67
N VAL A 31 29.25 -8.33 -21.69
CA VAL A 31 30.12 -8.08 -22.85
C VAL A 31 31.34 -9.01 -22.80
N ASP A 32 31.11 -10.33 -22.92
CA ASP A 32 32.19 -11.33 -22.96
C ASP A 32 33.00 -11.18 -24.26
N TYR A 33 32.29 -11.03 -25.38
CA TYR A 33 32.84 -10.73 -26.70
C TYR A 33 32.48 -9.31 -27.12
N SER A 34 33.43 -8.63 -27.76
CA SER A 34 33.25 -7.31 -28.35
C SER A 34 34.14 -7.13 -29.58
N ARG A 35 33.98 -6.02 -30.32
CA ARG A 35 34.77 -5.70 -31.54
C ARG A 35 34.68 -6.73 -32.68
N THR A 36 33.63 -7.56 -32.70
CA THR A 36 33.48 -8.66 -33.66
C THR A 36 32.01 -8.83 -34.05
N PRO A 37 31.69 -9.21 -35.30
CA PRO A 37 30.30 -9.40 -35.73
C PRO A 37 29.56 -10.53 -35.01
N GLU A 38 30.28 -11.51 -34.42
CA GLU A 38 29.70 -12.60 -33.63
C GLU A 38 29.40 -12.21 -32.17
N ALA A 39 29.67 -10.96 -31.76
CA ALA A 39 29.57 -10.55 -30.35
C ALA A 39 28.15 -10.76 -29.79
N LEU A 40 27.12 -10.30 -30.50
CA LEU A 40 25.72 -10.46 -30.10
C LEU A 40 25.35 -11.93 -29.85
N GLU A 41 25.61 -12.80 -30.82
CA GLU A 41 25.21 -14.20 -30.75
C GLU A 41 25.94 -14.95 -29.64
N LYS A 42 27.26 -14.76 -29.53
CA LYS A 42 28.08 -15.42 -28.50
C LYS A 42 27.74 -14.94 -27.09
N ASN A 43 27.51 -13.63 -26.89
CA ASN A 43 27.14 -13.10 -25.58
C ASN A 43 25.76 -13.62 -25.15
N GLN A 44 24.79 -13.71 -26.07
CA GLN A 44 23.48 -14.30 -25.78
C GLN A 44 23.55 -15.81 -25.54
N GLU A 45 24.45 -16.53 -26.23
CA GLU A 45 24.66 -17.96 -25.96
C GLU A 45 25.19 -18.19 -24.55
N LEU A 46 26.24 -17.45 -24.16
CA LEU A 46 26.80 -17.49 -22.80
C LEU A 46 25.78 -17.04 -21.75
N GLU A 47 24.95 -16.04 -22.06
CA GLU A 47 23.87 -15.61 -21.17
C GLU A 47 22.92 -16.79 -20.85
N PHE A 48 22.44 -17.52 -21.86
CA PHE A 48 21.56 -18.66 -21.65
C PHE A 48 22.27 -19.83 -20.94
N GLN A 49 23.53 -20.09 -21.28
CA GLN A 49 24.32 -21.13 -20.62
C GLN A 49 24.50 -20.86 -19.12
N ARG A 50 24.81 -19.60 -18.75
CA ARG A 50 25.07 -19.21 -17.36
C ARG A 50 23.81 -19.03 -16.52
N ASN A 51 22.66 -18.74 -17.14
CA ASN A 51 21.44 -18.33 -16.43
C ASN A 51 20.24 -19.27 -16.64
N GLY A 52 20.42 -20.45 -17.24
CA GLY A 52 19.33 -21.39 -17.52
C GLY A 52 18.41 -21.67 -16.34
N GLU A 53 18.96 -21.91 -15.14
CA GLU A 53 18.18 -22.15 -13.92
C GLU A 53 17.36 -20.93 -13.49
N ARG A 54 17.96 -19.72 -13.52
CA ARG A 54 17.27 -18.46 -13.19
C ARG A 54 16.15 -18.17 -14.18
N PHE A 55 16.40 -18.41 -15.46
CA PHE A 55 15.39 -18.22 -16.51
C PHE A 55 14.24 -19.22 -16.38
N ALA A 56 14.52 -20.48 -16.04
CA ALA A 56 13.49 -21.47 -15.73
C ALA A 56 12.65 -21.07 -14.50
N PHE A 57 13.28 -20.53 -13.45
CA PHE A 57 12.58 -19.99 -12.28
C PHE A 57 11.67 -18.81 -12.63
N LEU A 58 12.17 -17.84 -13.41
CA LEU A 58 11.37 -16.71 -13.86
C LEU A 58 10.20 -17.16 -14.75
N LYS A 59 10.45 -18.10 -15.67
CA LYS A 59 9.41 -18.69 -16.52
C LYS A 59 8.32 -19.38 -15.70
N TRP A 60 8.70 -20.17 -14.68
CA TRP A 60 7.76 -20.71 -13.72
C TRP A 60 6.95 -19.61 -13.04
N GLY A 61 7.59 -18.52 -12.62
CA GLY A 61 6.90 -17.37 -12.02
C GLY A 61 5.82 -16.79 -12.94
N ALA A 62 6.09 -16.63 -14.23
CA ALA A 62 5.10 -16.16 -15.20
C ALA A 62 3.90 -17.11 -15.36
N GLU A 63 4.11 -18.41 -15.17
CA GLU A 63 3.04 -19.42 -15.27
C GLU A 63 2.29 -19.61 -13.94
N ALA A 64 2.95 -19.34 -12.80
CA ALA A 64 2.42 -19.60 -11.47
C ALA A 64 1.68 -18.41 -10.85
N PHE A 65 1.89 -17.20 -11.36
CA PHE A 65 1.26 -15.96 -10.86
C PHE A 65 0.43 -15.29 -11.96
N ASP A 66 -0.82 -14.95 -11.64
CA ASP A 66 -1.67 -14.18 -12.56
C ASP A 66 -1.18 -12.71 -12.64
N ASN A 67 -1.66 -11.97 -13.65
CA ASN A 67 -1.30 -10.57 -13.92
C ASN A 67 0.20 -10.30 -14.13
N SER A 68 0.99 -11.33 -14.43
CA SER A 68 2.43 -11.23 -14.60
C SER A 68 2.85 -11.53 -16.04
N ASN A 69 3.54 -10.59 -16.68
CA ASN A 69 4.17 -10.77 -17.98
C ASN A 69 5.70 -10.79 -17.84
N ILE A 70 6.36 -11.60 -18.68
CA ILE A 70 7.81 -11.59 -18.80
C ILE A 70 8.22 -11.28 -20.23
N VAL A 71 8.97 -10.19 -20.39
CA VAL A 71 9.70 -9.88 -21.61
C VAL A 71 11.03 -10.66 -21.59
N PRO A 72 11.24 -11.60 -22.54
CA PRO A 72 12.35 -12.54 -22.49
C PRO A 72 13.71 -11.89 -22.76
N PRO A 73 14.83 -12.60 -22.48
CA PRO A 73 16.18 -12.07 -22.70
C PRO A 73 16.41 -11.65 -24.15
N GLY A 74 17.21 -10.59 -24.34
CA GLY A 74 17.56 -10.08 -25.66
C GLY A 74 16.49 -9.23 -26.35
N SER A 75 15.42 -8.85 -25.64
CA SER A 75 14.35 -7.99 -26.18
C SER A 75 14.60 -6.49 -26.01
N GLY A 76 15.44 -6.10 -25.03
CA GLY A 76 15.72 -4.71 -24.69
C GLY A 76 15.96 -4.49 -23.20
N ILE A 77 16.19 -3.23 -22.82
CA ILE A 77 16.37 -2.75 -21.44
C ILE A 77 15.02 -2.27 -20.90
N VAL A 78 14.72 -2.59 -19.65
CA VAL A 78 13.41 -2.40 -19.01
C VAL A 78 12.82 -1.01 -19.24
N HIS A 79 13.60 0.06 -19.06
CA HIS A 79 13.09 1.43 -19.15
C HIS A 79 12.82 1.88 -20.58
N GLN A 80 13.61 1.41 -21.54
CA GLN A 80 13.36 1.70 -22.95
C GLN A 80 12.17 0.90 -23.48
N VAL A 81 12.06 -0.37 -23.11
CA VAL A 81 10.87 -1.19 -23.40
C VAL A 81 9.62 -0.60 -22.74
N ASN A 82 9.76 -0.03 -21.53
CA ASN A 82 8.65 0.66 -20.87
C ASN A 82 8.20 1.89 -21.67
N LEU A 83 9.14 2.78 -22.01
CA LEU A 83 8.84 4.00 -22.78
C LEU A 83 8.24 3.69 -24.16
N GLU A 84 8.78 2.69 -24.86
CA GLU A 84 8.40 2.37 -26.24
C GLU A 84 7.16 1.47 -26.33
N TYR A 85 6.87 0.63 -25.33
CA TYR A 85 5.88 -0.45 -25.45
C TYR A 85 4.95 -0.61 -24.23
N LEU A 86 5.50 -0.66 -23.01
CA LEU A 86 4.66 -0.97 -21.84
C LEU A 86 3.83 0.22 -21.41
N ALA A 87 4.36 1.43 -21.31
CA ALA A 87 3.63 2.59 -20.78
C ALA A 87 2.33 2.88 -21.55
N ARG A 88 1.28 3.16 -20.78
CA ARG A 88 -0.09 3.36 -21.25
C ARG A 88 -0.51 4.83 -21.21
N VAL A 89 0.11 5.64 -20.34
CA VAL A 89 -0.20 7.07 -20.08
C VAL A 89 -1.57 7.29 -19.43
N VAL A 90 -2.62 6.65 -19.94
CA VAL A 90 -3.94 6.58 -19.33
C VAL A 90 -4.39 5.12 -19.31
N MET A 91 -4.71 4.63 -18.12
CA MET A 91 -5.19 3.29 -17.85
C MET A 91 -6.73 3.22 -17.91
N ASN A 92 -7.24 2.00 -18.12
CA ASN A 92 -8.67 1.70 -18.08
C ASN A 92 -8.92 0.61 -17.03
N ALA A 93 -9.67 0.93 -15.96
CA ALA A 93 -9.80 0.10 -14.77
C ALA A 93 -10.59 -1.20 -15.02
N ASN A 94 -11.59 -1.14 -15.88
CA ASN A 94 -12.46 -2.26 -16.19
C ASN A 94 -12.38 -2.55 -17.69
N LYS A 95 -12.41 -3.83 -18.08
CA LYS A 95 -12.43 -4.23 -19.51
C LYS A 95 -13.58 -3.59 -20.29
N ASP A 96 -14.59 -3.08 -19.58
CA ASP A 96 -15.83 -2.50 -20.11
C ASP A 96 -15.76 -0.97 -20.31
N GLY A 97 -14.68 -0.30 -19.90
CA GLY A 97 -14.44 1.13 -20.19
C GLY A 97 -15.07 2.16 -19.24
N ALA A 98 -15.53 1.75 -18.06
CA ALA A 98 -16.26 2.65 -17.15
C ALA A 98 -15.40 3.70 -16.43
N VAL A 99 -14.09 3.46 -16.24
CA VAL A 99 -13.20 4.36 -15.48
C VAL A 99 -11.83 4.47 -16.14
N LEU A 100 -11.45 5.69 -16.53
CA LEU A 100 -10.10 6.04 -16.98
C LEU A 100 -9.34 6.76 -15.87
N TYR A 101 -8.05 6.47 -15.73
CA TYR A 101 -7.18 7.11 -14.75
C TYR A 101 -5.73 7.23 -15.28
N PRO A 102 -4.89 8.13 -14.74
CA PRO A 102 -3.52 8.28 -15.21
C PRO A 102 -2.71 7.01 -14.94
N ASP A 103 -1.84 6.65 -15.88
CA ASP A 103 -0.83 5.62 -15.64
C ASP A 103 0.13 6.09 -14.54
N SER A 104 0.49 5.18 -13.65
CA SER A 104 1.53 5.38 -12.62
C SER A 104 2.11 4.03 -12.23
N LEU A 105 3.38 4.00 -11.84
CA LEU A 105 4.04 2.74 -11.49
C LEU A 105 5.18 2.90 -10.50
N VAL A 106 5.54 1.80 -9.86
CA VAL A 106 6.84 1.64 -9.22
C VAL A 106 7.58 0.47 -9.83
N GLY A 107 8.90 0.59 -9.92
CA GLY A 107 9.74 -0.43 -10.50
C GLY A 107 10.86 -0.85 -9.56
N THR A 108 11.26 -2.11 -9.63
CA THR A 108 12.40 -2.63 -8.85
C THR A 108 13.76 -2.23 -9.44
N ASP A 109 13.84 -1.03 -10.03
CA ASP A 109 15.04 -0.40 -10.56
C ASP A 109 14.97 1.11 -10.28
N SER A 110 16.08 1.72 -9.88
CA SER A 110 16.11 3.14 -9.50
C SER A 110 15.71 4.06 -10.65
N HIS A 111 16.07 3.75 -11.89
CA HIS A 111 15.84 4.64 -13.05
C HIS A 111 14.46 4.45 -13.70
N THR A 112 13.52 3.82 -12.98
CA THR A 112 12.10 3.76 -13.37
C THR A 112 11.54 5.16 -13.65
N THR A 113 12.10 6.18 -12.99
CA THR A 113 11.85 7.62 -13.22
C THR A 113 12.06 8.06 -14.66
N MET A 114 12.74 7.28 -15.50
CA MET A 114 12.85 7.58 -16.93
C MET A 114 11.47 7.75 -17.61
N ILE A 115 10.44 7.07 -17.11
CA ILE A 115 9.09 7.17 -17.65
C ILE A 115 8.40 8.50 -17.35
N ASP A 116 8.90 9.24 -16.35
CA ASP A 116 8.39 10.56 -15.99
C ASP A 116 8.54 11.58 -17.12
N GLY A 117 9.47 11.34 -18.06
CA GLY A 117 9.63 12.13 -19.28
C GLY A 117 8.44 12.02 -20.26
N LEU A 118 7.61 10.99 -20.12
CA LEU A 118 6.36 10.76 -20.85
C LEU A 118 5.12 11.21 -20.06
N GLY A 119 5.31 11.79 -18.87
CA GLY A 119 4.22 12.26 -18.01
C GLY A 119 3.51 11.14 -17.23
N VAL A 120 4.16 9.99 -17.07
CA VAL A 120 3.72 8.90 -16.20
C VAL A 120 4.47 9.02 -14.89
N ALA A 121 3.76 9.15 -13.76
CA ALA A 121 4.44 9.25 -12.47
C ALA A 121 4.99 7.87 -12.05
N GLY A 122 6.31 7.72 -12.02
CA GLY A 122 6.91 6.48 -11.54
C GLY A 122 8.31 6.59 -10.99
N TRP A 123 8.63 5.71 -10.03
CA TRP A 123 9.93 5.75 -9.36
C TRP A 123 10.42 4.37 -8.93
N GLY A 124 11.72 4.32 -8.63
CA GLY A 124 12.36 3.10 -8.16
C GLY A 124 12.05 2.79 -6.69
N VAL A 125 11.76 1.53 -6.40
CA VAL A 125 11.55 0.98 -5.05
C VAL A 125 12.34 -0.32 -4.88
N GLY A 126 12.48 -0.80 -3.65
CA GLY A 126 13.03 -2.14 -3.40
C GLY A 126 12.08 -3.27 -3.80
N GLY A 127 12.62 -4.47 -3.99
CA GLY A 127 11.84 -5.67 -4.31
C GLY A 127 10.74 -5.94 -3.29
N ILE A 128 11.06 -5.83 -2.00
CA ILE A 128 10.08 -6.04 -0.91
C ILE A 128 8.92 -5.03 -0.90
N GLU A 129 9.17 -3.79 -1.31
CA GLU A 129 8.13 -2.75 -1.41
C GLU A 129 7.27 -2.97 -2.65
N ALA A 130 7.89 -3.33 -3.79
CA ALA A 130 7.16 -3.74 -4.99
C ALA A 130 6.28 -4.98 -4.74
N GLU A 131 6.80 -5.99 -4.04
CA GLU A 131 6.05 -7.20 -3.65
C GLU A 131 4.83 -6.84 -2.79
N ALA A 132 4.95 -5.87 -1.87
CA ALA A 132 3.83 -5.40 -1.07
C ALA A 132 2.76 -4.72 -1.94
N VAL A 133 3.16 -3.84 -2.87
CA VAL A 133 2.26 -3.20 -3.85
C VAL A 133 1.56 -4.22 -4.73
N MET A 134 2.30 -5.23 -5.21
CA MET A 134 1.72 -6.34 -5.96
C MET A 134 0.61 -7.02 -5.14
N LEU A 135 0.73 -7.11 -3.83
CA LEU A 135 -0.27 -7.73 -2.94
C LEU A 135 -1.33 -6.74 -2.42
N GLY A 136 -1.46 -5.57 -3.04
CA GLY A 136 -2.51 -4.59 -2.76
C GLY A 136 -2.17 -3.59 -1.65
N GLN A 137 -0.96 -3.63 -1.08
CA GLN A 137 -0.54 -2.66 -0.08
C GLN A 137 -0.20 -1.32 -0.76
N PRO A 138 -0.85 -0.19 -0.38
CA PRO A 138 -0.46 1.11 -0.89
C PRO A 138 0.98 1.46 -0.48
N ILE A 139 1.66 2.25 -1.31
CA ILE A 139 2.94 2.86 -0.93
C ILE A 139 2.69 3.83 0.22
N SER A 140 3.47 3.70 1.29
CA SER A 140 3.48 4.69 2.37
C SER A 140 4.60 5.69 2.14
N MET A 141 4.26 6.98 2.05
CA MET A 141 5.24 8.05 1.92
C MET A 141 4.74 9.32 2.58
N VAL A 142 5.68 10.11 3.09
CA VAL A 142 5.41 11.51 3.45
C VAL A 142 5.08 12.26 2.17
N LEU A 143 4.04 13.10 2.19
CA LEU A 143 3.67 13.93 1.05
C LEU A 143 4.88 14.80 0.65
N PRO A 144 5.43 14.65 -0.56
CA PRO A 144 6.68 15.28 -0.93
C PRO A 144 6.49 16.74 -1.29
N GLU A 145 7.47 17.57 -0.94
CA GLU A 145 7.62 18.90 -1.53
C GLU A 145 7.95 18.77 -3.03
N VAL A 146 7.43 19.69 -3.85
CA VAL A 146 7.67 19.71 -5.31
C VAL A 146 8.56 20.89 -5.66
N VAL A 147 9.76 20.64 -6.16
CA VAL A 147 10.70 21.64 -6.66
C VAL A 147 10.38 21.93 -8.13
N GLY A 148 10.00 23.17 -8.44
CA GLY A 148 9.76 23.61 -9.81
C GLY A 148 11.07 23.96 -10.51
N PHE A 149 11.42 23.24 -11.57
CA PHE A 149 12.65 23.47 -12.34
C PHE A 149 12.34 24.08 -13.71
N ARG A 150 12.48 25.41 -13.81
CA ARG A 150 12.15 26.19 -15.00
C ARG A 150 13.23 26.12 -16.06
N LEU A 151 12.91 25.61 -17.24
CA LEU A 151 13.77 25.63 -18.42
C LEU A 151 13.39 26.78 -19.36
N THR A 152 14.39 27.52 -19.82
CA THR A 152 14.24 28.64 -20.77
C THR A 152 15.28 28.55 -21.89
N GLY A 153 15.11 29.29 -22.98
CA GLY A 153 16.06 29.26 -24.10
C GLY A 153 15.98 27.97 -24.93
N ARG A 154 17.08 27.66 -25.65
CA ARG A 154 17.23 26.46 -26.49
C ARG A 154 18.62 25.89 -26.29
N LEU A 155 18.72 24.57 -26.37
CA LEU A 155 20.00 23.88 -26.25
C LEU A 155 20.92 24.26 -27.43
N PRO A 156 22.21 24.59 -27.19
CA PRO A 156 23.17 24.89 -28.26
C PRO A 156 23.39 23.72 -29.20
N VAL A 157 23.70 24.01 -30.47
CA VAL A 157 23.97 23.02 -31.52
C VAL A 157 25.15 22.10 -31.17
N THR A 158 26.07 22.57 -30.33
CA THR A 158 27.23 21.80 -29.86
C THR A 158 26.89 20.87 -28.69
N SER A 159 25.74 21.04 -28.04
CA SER A 159 25.34 20.30 -26.84
C SER A 159 24.28 19.25 -27.12
N THR A 160 24.25 18.24 -26.27
CA THR A 160 23.37 17.07 -26.36
C THR A 160 22.45 16.98 -25.15
N ALA A 161 21.43 16.12 -25.22
CA ALA A 161 20.59 15.80 -24.07
C ALA A 161 21.40 15.29 -22.87
N THR A 162 22.50 14.57 -23.13
CA THR A 162 23.42 14.11 -22.09
C THR A 162 24.08 15.28 -21.36
N ASP A 163 24.51 16.31 -22.09
CA ASP A 163 25.13 17.50 -21.47
C ASP A 163 24.13 18.25 -20.59
N LEU A 164 22.87 18.34 -21.05
CA LEU A 164 21.78 18.94 -20.29
C LEU A 164 21.51 18.16 -19.01
N VAL A 165 21.33 16.83 -19.08
CA VAL A 165 21.06 16.05 -17.85
C VAL A 165 22.23 16.11 -16.87
N LEU A 166 23.48 16.02 -17.30
CA LEU A 166 24.63 16.13 -16.40
C LEU A 166 24.70 17.51 -15.72
N THR A 167 24.27 18.56 -16.43
CA THR A 167 24.13 19.91 -15.88
C THR A 167 23.00 19.98 -14.84
N CYS A 168 21.81 19.46 -15.16
CA CYS A 168 20.70 19.36 -14.22
C CYS A 168 21.07 18.54 -12.98
N THR A 169 21.72 17.39 -13.15
CA THR A 169 22.15 16.50 -12.07
C THR A 169 23.10 17.22 -11.12
N ASN A 170 24.08 17.97 -11.64
CA ASN A 170 24.98 18.77 -10.83
C ASN A 170 24.24 19.87 -10.02
N MET A 171 23.34 20.61 -10.67
CA MET A 171 22.59 21.69 -10.03
C MET A 171 21.64 21.18 -8.94
N LEU A 172 20.84 20.15 -9.24
CA LEU A 172 19.86 19.56 -8.34
C LEU A 172 20.53 18.87 -7.14
N ARG A 173 21.65 18.15 -7.36
CA ARG A 173 22.39 17.53 -6.26
C ARG A 173 22.97 18.59 -5.32
N LYS A 174 23.53 19.67 -5.86
CA LYS A 174 24.03 20.80 -5.06
C LYS A 174 22.92 21.47 -4.24
N ARG A 175 21.70 21.52 -4.76
CA ARG A 175 20.53 22.05 -4.03
C ARG A 175 20.06 21.11 -2.92
N GLY A 176 20.14 19.79 -3.13
CA GLY A 176 19.64 18.78 -2.19
C GLY A 176 18.13 18.57 -2.31
N VAL A 177 17.73 17.64 -3.19
CA VAL A 177 16.33 17.32 -3.49
C VAL A 177 15.93 15.91 -3.03
N VAL A 178 16.68 15.33 -2.09
CA VAL A 178 16.38 14.01 -1.52
C VAL A 178 15.02 14.01 -0.83
N GLY A 179 14.17 13.04 -1.19
CA GLY A 179 12.80 12.92 -0.66
C GLY A 179 11.79 13.90 -1.26
N LYS A 180 12.19 14.70 -2.25
CA LYS A 180 11.33 15.66 -2.96
C LYS A 180 10.97 15.16 -4.36
N PHE A 181 9.94 15.75 -4.95
CA PHE A 181 9.65 15.65 -6.38
C PHE A 181 10.32 16.82 -7.11
N VAL A 182 10.77 16.59 -8.33
CA VAL A 182 11.23 17.64 -9.24
C VAL A 182 10.29 17.66 -10.43
N GLU A 183 9.66 18.80 -10.70
CA GLU A 183 8.81 18.98 -11.89
C GLU A 183 9.44 20.02 -12.81
N PHE A 184 9.69 19.64 -14.06
CA PHE A 184 10.26 20.52 -15.07
C PHE A 184 9.15 21.32 -15.77
N HIS A 185 9.35 22.63 -15.89
CA HIS A 185 8.38 23.55 -16.50
C HIS A 185 9.03 24.67 -17.30
N GLY A 186 8.22 25.55 -17.90
CA GLY A 186 8.68 26.70 -18.66
C GLY A 186 8.96 26.42 -20.14
N PRO A 187 9.11 27.48 -20.95
CA PRO A 187 9.07 27.41 -22.42
C PRO A 187 10.20 26.59 -23.04
N GLY A 188 11.32 26.40 -22.32
CA GLY A 188 12.41 25.52 -22.76
C GLY A 188 11.99 24.06 -22.90
N CYS A 189 11.05 23.58 -22.07
CA CYS A 189 10.55 22.20 -22.10
C CYS A 189 9.88 21.83 -23.43
N ALA A 190 9.18 22.81 -24.06
CA ALA A 190 8.54 22.62 -25.36
C ALA A 190 9.55 22.48 -26.52
N THR A 191 10.82 22.83 -26.29
CA THR A 191 11.90 22.71 -27.28
C THR A 191 12.60 21.35 -27.25
N LEU A 192 12.42 20.59 -26.17
CA LEU A 192 13.02 19.28 -25.97
C LEU A 192 12.15 18.19 -26.62
N SER A 193 12.80 17.22 -27.26
CA SER A 193 12.12 16.00 -27.70
C SER A 193 11.71 15.15 -26.49
N LEU A 194 10.81 14.18 -26.70
CA LEU A 194 10.44 13.27 -25.60
C LEU A 194 11.63 12.44 -25.11
N ALA A 195 12.52 12.03 -26.02
CA ALA A 195 13.72 11.31 -25.65
C ALA A 195 14.68 12.16 -24.78
N ASP A 196 14.77 13.47 -25.03
CA ASP A 196 15.57 14.37 -24.20
C ASP A 196 15.01 14.46 -22.77
N ARG A 197 13.67 14.56 -22.64
CA ARG A 197 12.97 14.56 -21.35
C ARG A 197 13.19 13.26 -20.60
N ALA A 198 13.07 12.13 -21.27
CA ALA A 198 13.34 10.81 -20.69
C ALA A 198 14.80 10.67 -20.21
N THR A 199 15.77 11.20 -20.96
CA THR A 199 17.18 11.25 -20.54
C THR A 199 17.35 12.04 -19.24
N ILE A 200 16.68 13.19 -19.10
CA ILE A 200 16.72 14.00 -17.88
C ILE A 200 16.08 13.28 -16.69
N ALA A 201 14.86 12.78 -16.89
CA ALA A 201 14.07 12.08 -15.88
C ALA A 201 14.74 10.78 -15.39
N ASN A 202 15.46 10.08 -16.28
CA ASN A 202 16.21 8.87 -15.94
C ASN A 202 17.19 9.10 -14.79
N MET A 203 17.89 10.24 -14.76
CA MET A 203 18.93 10.53 -13.77
C MET A 203 18.41 11.11 -12.45
N ALA A 204 17.10 11.01 -12.18
CA ALA A 204 16.52 11.44 -10.92
C ALA A 204 17.16 10.83 -9.67
N PRO A 205 17.45 9.51 -9.63
CA PRO A 205 18.17 8.91 -8.52
C PRO A 205 19.56 9.52 -8.30
N GLU A 206 20.24 9.95 -9.37
CA GLU A 206 21.59 10.49 -9.30
C GLU A 206 21.65 11.92 -8.75
N TYR A 207 20.58 12.71 -8.90
CA TYR A 207 20.44 13.99 -8.20
C TYR A 207 19.65 13.91 -6.88
N GLY A 208 19.11 12.73 -6.56
CA GLY A 208 18.41 12.43 -5.30
C GLY A 208 16.90 12.65 -5.34
N GLY A 209 16.34 13.12 -6.45
CA GLY A 209 14.90 13.31 -6.57
C GLY A 209 14.17 11.97 -6.56
N THR A 210 12.98 11.92 -5.97
CA THR A 210 12.13 10.71 -6.07
C THR A 210 11.67 10.48 -7.50
N MET A 211 11.42 11.57 -8.24
CA MET A 211 11.02 11.58 -9.66
C MET A 211 11.50 12.86 -10.36
N GLY A 212 11.50 12.85 -11.70
CA GLY A 212 11.85 13.99 -12.56
C GLY A 212 10.78 14.22 -13.63
N PHE A 213 9.71 14.93 -13.27
CA PHE A 213 8.46 14.92 -14.02
C PHE A 213 8.37 15.94 -15.16
N PHE A 214 7.87 15.48 -16.31
CA PHE A 214 7.45 16.31 -17.42
C PHE A 214 5.97 16.03 -17.75
N GLY A 215 5.09 17.01 -17.54
CA GLY A 215 3.67 16.89 -17.90
C GLY A 215 3.43 16.55 -19.38
N VAL A 216 2.34 15.83 -19.65
CA VAL A 216 2.00 15.38 -21.02
C VAL A 216 1.61 16.57 -21.90
N ASP A 217 2.33 16.80 -23.00
CA ASP A 217 2.05 17.84 -23.99
C ASP A 217 1.94 17.26 -25.42
N GLN A 218 1.96 18.11 -26.43
CA GLN A 218 1.91 17.68 -27.83
C GLN A 218 3.11 16.79 -28.21
N LYS A 219 4.32 17.02 -27.67
CA LYS A 219 5.49 16.18 -27.95
C LYS A 219 5.31 14.77 -27.41
N SER A 220 4.61 14.62 -26.29
CA SER A 220 4.24 13.32 -25.75
C SER A 220 3.29 12.57 -26.68
N LEU A 221 2.25 13.24 -27.20
CA LEU A 221 1.31 12.62 -28.15
C LEU A 221 1.99 12.24 -29.48
N ASP A 222 2.87 13.11 -30.00
CA ASP A 222 3.64 12.86 -31.21
C ASP A 222 4.52 11.60 -31.06
N TYR A 223 5.15 11.43 -29.88
CA TYR A 223 5.94 10.25 -29.57
C TYR A 223 5.10 8.96 -29.48
N LEU A 224 3.90 9.01 -28.88
CA LEU A 224 2.99 7.85 -28.86
C LEU A 224 2.62 7.40 -30.28
N LEU A 225 2.36 8.34 -31.18
CA LEU A 225 2.12 8.04 -32.59
C LEU A 225 3.38 7.49 -33.28
N GLN A 226 4.55 8.09 -33.02
CA GLN A 226 5.84 7.65 -33.56
C GLN A 226 6.19 6.22 -33.11
N THR A 227 5.79 5.82 -31.90
CA THR A 227 6.00 4.45 -31.37
C THR A 227 4.92 3.45 -31.79
N GLY A 228 4.06 3.84 -32.74
CA GLY A 228 3.04 2.97 -33.32
C GLY A 228 1.80 2.76 -32.44
N ARG A 229 1.57 3.61 -31.43
CA ARG A 229 0.30 3.56 -30.68
C ARG A 229 -0.87 3.92 -31.60
N PRO A 230 -2.01 3.20 -31.55
CA PRO A 230 -3.13 3.49 -32.43
C PRO A 230 -3.67 4.90 -32.20
N LYS A 231 -3.93 5.63 -33.29
CA LYS A 231 -4.42 7.02 -33.23
C LYS A 231 -5.64 7.20 -32.32
N HIS A 232 -6.62 6.28 -32.38
CA HIS A 232 -7.82 6.38 -31.55
C HIS A 232 -7.53 6.31 -30.04
N VAL A 233 -6.48 5.58 -29.62
CA VAL A 233 -6.05 5.52 -28.21
C VAL A 233 -5.42 6.85 -27.82
N VAL A 234 -4.55 7.41 -28.66
CA VAL A 234 -3.92 8.71 -28.44
C VAL A 234 -4.98 9.83 -28.34
N ASP A 235 -6.01 9.79 -29.19
CA ASP A 235 -7.12 10.75 -29.15
C ASP A 235 -7.93 10.64 -27.83
N VAL A 236 -8.07 9.45 -27.25
CA VAL A 236 -8.71 9.24 -25.94
C VAL A 236 -7.83 9.79 -24.82
N ILE A 237 -6.52 9.52 -24.85
CA ILE A 237 -5.54 10.04 -23.89
C ILE A 237 -5.60 11.56 -23.86
N GLU A 238 -5.52 12.23 -25.02
CA GLU A 238 -5.57 13.69 -25.10
C GLU A 238 -6.88 14.24 -24.52
N LYS A 239 -8.03 13.68 -24.90
CA LYS A 239 -9.33 14.12 -24.41
C LYS A 239 -9.45 13.97 -22.89
N TYR A 240 -9.02 12.84 -22.36
CA TYR A 240 -9.04 12.58 -20.92
C TYR A 240 -8.17 13.59 -20.17
N LEU A 241 -6.92 13.79 -20.60
CA LEU A 241 -5.98 14.70 -19.94
C LEU A 241 -6.47 16.14 -19.99
N ARG A 242 -7.01 16.60 -21.12
CA ARG A 242 -7.59 17.94 -21.24
C ARG A 242 -8.82 18.12 -20.35
N ALA A 243 -9.72 17.14 -20.31
CA ALA A 243 -10.93 17.20 -19.48
C ALA A 243 -10.61 17.28 -17.98
N ASN A 244 -9.47 16.73 -17.55
CA ASN A 244 -9.06 16.70 -16.15
C ASN A 244 -7.97 17.74 -15.80
N GLY A 245 -7.61 18.65 -16.72
CA GLY A 245 -6.57 19.65 -16.46
C GLY A 245 -5.14 19.08 -16.31
N LEU A 246 -4.89 17.91 -16.89
CA LEU A 246 -3.61 17.19 -16.84
C LEU A 246 -2.79 17.30 -18.14
N PHE A 247 -3.33 17.97 -19.17
CA PHE A 247 -2.60 18.26 -20.41
C PHE A 247 -1.83 19.57 -20.27
N GLN A 248 -0.51 19.50 -20.48
CA GLN A 248 0.43 20.58 -20.19
C GLN A 248 0.50 21.63 -21.29
N ASP A 249 0.40 22.90 -20.90
CA ASP A 249 0.95 24.03 -21.63
C ASP A 249 2.20 24.54 -20.87
N TYR A 250 3.37 24.46 -21.50
CA TYR A 250 4.63 24.88 -20.89
C TYR A 250 4.87 26.40 -20.92
N SER A 251 3.97 27.18 -21.53
CA SER A 251 3.98 28.64 -21.47
C SER A 251 3.30 29.20 -20.23
N GLU A 252 2.50 28.40 -19.54
CA GLU A 252 1.83 28.78 -18.30
C GLU A 252 2.79 28.80 -17.11
N GLU A 253 2.61 29.78 -16.22
CA GLU A 253 3.32 29.84 -14.94
C GLU A 253 2.58 28.99 -13.90
N ARG A 254 3.34 28.33 -13.02
CA ARG A 254 2.83 27.42 -12.00
C ARG A 254 3.36 27.77 -10.62
N GLU A 255 2.54 27.54 -9.62
CA GLU A 255 2.96 27.60 -8.22
C GLU A 255 3.38 26.21 -7.75
N TYR A 256 4.52 26.15 -7.09
CA TYR A 256 5.11 24.93 -6.55
C TYR A 256 5.20 25.03 -5.03
N SER A 257 5.04 23.90 -4.35
CA SER A 257 5.15 23.84 -2.88
C SER A 257 6.58 24.03 -2.39
N GLY A 258 7.57 23.71 -3.24
CA GLY A 258 8.99 23.93 -2.99
C GLY A 258 9.57 25.10 -3.76
N GLU A 259 10.88 25.25 -3.64
CA GLU A 259 11.61 26.32 -4.31
C GLU A 259 11.60 26.21 -5.84
N LEU A 260 11.69 27.37 -6.49
CA LEU A 260 11.87 27.50 -7.93
C LEU A 260 13.37 27.52 -8.27
N MET A 261 13.78 26.64 -9.17
CA MET A 261 15.08 26.65 -9.82
C MET A 261 14.93 27.04 -11.29
N GLN A 262 15.98 27.59 -11.91
CA GLN A 262 15.94 27.94 -13.33
C GLN A 262 17.26 27.59 -14.04
N LEU A 263 17.14 27.15 -15.29
CA LEU A 263 18.25 26.97 -16.22
C LEU A 263 17.91 27.60 -17.58
N ASP A 264 18.81 28.44 -18.09
CA ASP A 264 18.82 28.82 -19.50
C ASP A 264 19.59 27.77 -20.30
N LEU A 265 18.88 27.05 -21.16
CA LEU A 265 19.42 25.97 -21.96
C LEU A 265 20.59 26.43 -22.83
N SER A 266 20.65 27.71 -23.23
CA SER A 266 21.73 28.26 -24.06
C SER A 266 23.10 28.29 -23.35
N THR A 267 23.12 28.14 -22.03
CA THR A 267 24.34 28.13 -21.21
C THR A 267 24.96 26.73 -21.06
N VAL A 268 24.26 25.69 -21.50
CA VAL A 268 24.76 24.31 -21.45
C VAL A 268 25.94 24.18 -22.42
N VAL A 269 26.99 23.50 -21.97
CA VAL A 269 28.20 23.22 -22.76
C VAL A 269 28.51 21.73 -22.75
N PRO A 270 29.19 21.21 -23.78
CA PRO A 270 29.66 19.82 -23.81
C PRO A 270 30.42 19.45 -22.54
N CYS A 271 30.01 18.37 -21.88
CA CYS A 271 30.58 17.95 -20.61
C CYS A 271 30.61 16.43 -20.46
N VAL A 272 31.42 16.00 -19.50
CA VAL A 272 31.40 14.64 -18.95
C VAL A 272 31.13 14.71 -17.45
N SER A 273 30.80 13.59 -16.82
CA SER A 273 30.77 13.51 -15.35
C SER A 273 31.68 12.40 -14.85
N GLY A 274 32.53 12.69 -13.86
CA GLY A 274 33.48 11.73 -13.31
C GLY A 274 34.60 12.36 -12.50
N PRO A 275 35.58 11.57 -12.03
CA PRO A 275 35.82 10.17 -12.38
C PRO A 275 35.06 9.13 -11.54
N LYS A 276 34.40 9.54 -10.44
CA LYS A 276 33.81 8.61 -9.46
C LYS A 276 32.35 8.85 -9.12
N ARG A 277 31.74 9.98 -9.51
CA ARG A 277 30.33 10.29 -9.22
C ARG A 277 29.60 10.90 -10.42
N PRO A 278 28.27 10.72 -10.54
CA PRO A 278 27.50 11.23 -11.67
C PRO A 278 27.29 12.75 -11.67
N HIS A 279 27.30 13.37 -10.49
CA HIS A 279 27.14 14.83 -10.34
C HIS A 279 28.47 15.60 -10.38
N ASP A 280 29.61 14.91 -10.53
CA ASP A 280 30.93 15.52 -10.70
C ASP A 280 31.13 15.96 -12.17
N ARG A 281 30.32 16.92 -12.60
CA ARG A 281 30.34 17.47 -13.96
C ARG A 281 31.66 18.21 -14.23
N VAL A 282 32.24 17.95 -15.40
CA VAL A 282 33.45 18.58 -15.93
C VAL A 282 33.20 18.97 -17.38
N ALA A 283 33.43 20.23 -17.75
CA ALA A 283 33.36 20.62 -19.16
C ALA A 283 34.41 19.84 -19.96
N VAL A 284 34.12 19.47 -21.20
CA VAL A 284 35.05 18.69 -22.04
C VAL A 284 36.41 19.39 -22.16
N THR A 285 36.42 20.72 -22.21
CA THR A 285 37.63 21.57 -22.27
C THR A 285 38.48 21.51 -21.00
N ASP A 286 37.89 21.19 -19.84
CA ASP A 286 38.56 21.19 -18.55
C ASP A 286 39.02 19.79 -18.11
N LEU A 287 38.50 18.73 -18.75
CA LEU A 287 38.77 17.34 -18.38
C LEU A 287 40.26 16.97 -18.32
N PRO A 288 41.12 17.40 -19.27
CA PRO A 288 42.54 17.08 -19.20
C PRO A 288 43.18 17.59 -17.91
N LYS A 289 42.84 18.82 -17.52
CA LYS A 289 43.34 19.44 -16.30
C LYS A 289 42.77 18.76 -15.05
N ASP A 290 41.44 18.55 -15.00
CA ASP A 290 40.76 17.89 -13.88
C ASP A 290 41.37 16.50 -13.60
N PHE A 291 41.64 15.72 -14.65
CA PHE A 291 42.27 14.41 -14.52
C PHE A 291 43.71 14.47 -14.00
N ILE A 292 44.55 15.37 -14.56
CA ILE A 292 45.94 15.52 -14.15
C ILE A 292 46.04 15.98 -12.69
N ASP A 293 45.24 16.97 -12.30
CA ASP A 293 45.18 17.46 -10.93
C ASP A 293 44.75 16.33 -9.96
N GLY A 294 43.77 15.53 -10.38
CA GLY A 294 43.27 14.37 -9.63
C GLY A 294 44.30 13.25 -9.37
N LEU A 295 45.35 13.12 -10.19
CA LEU A 295 46.40 12.13 -9.96
C LEU A 295 47.09 12.34 -8.60
N SER A 296 47.34 13.59 -8.21
CA SER A 296 48.01 13.90 -6.94
C SER A 296 47.05 13.98 -5.74
N THR A 297 45.76 14.18 -5.97
CA THR A 297 44.76 14.34 -4.90
C THR A 297 44.57 13.02 -4.13
N PRO A 298 44.45 13.04 -2.78
CA PRO A 298 44.27 11.83 -1.97
C PRO A 298 43.06 10.98 -2.40
N PRO A 299 43.12 9.64 -2.28
CA PRO A 299 42.06 8.75 -2.73
C PRO A 299 40.77 8.84 -1.92
N THR A 300 40.83 9.46 -0.73
CA THR A 300 39.66 9.82 0.09
C THR A 300 38.80 10.92 -0.55
N SER A 301 39.33 11.66 -1.52
CA SER A 301 38.55 12.58 -2.35
C SER A 301 37.94 11.84 -3.54
N PHE A 302 36.71 12.19 -3.89
CA PHE A 302 36.04 11.66 -5.08
C PHE A 302 36.73 12.05 -6.40
N LYS A 303 37.56 13.11 -6.38
CA LYS A 303 38.37 13.55 -7.53
C LYS A 303 39.82 13.03 -7.48
N GLY A 304 40.20 12.27 -6.45
CA GLY A 304 41.60 11.89 -6.21
C GLY A 304 41.95 10.43 -6.45
N PHE A 305 43.17 10.21 -6.92
CA PHE A 305 43.74 8.88 -7.16
C PHE A 305 44.96 8.55 -6.26
N GLY A 306 45.60 9.55 -5.65
CA GLY A 306 46.73 9.34 -4.72
C GLY A 306 48.00 8.78 -5.36
N ILE A 307 48.27 9.10 -6.62
CA ILE A 307 49.46 8.66 -7.36
C ILE A 307 50.67 9.54 -7.01
N PRO A 308 51.77 8.96 -6.48
CA PRO A 308 53.01 9.68 -6.20
C PRO A 308 53.56 10.37 -7.44
N LYS A 309 54.13 11.59 -7.29
CA LYS A 309 54.61 12.41 -8.43
C LYS A 309 55.62 11.69 -9.32
N ASP A 310 56.50 10.89 -8.74
CA ASP A 310 57.49 10.07 -9.44
C ASP A 310 56.87 8.94 -10.29
N LYS A 311 55.63 8.55 -10.00
CA LYS A 311 54.88 7.52 -10.75
C LYS A 311 53.91 8.11 -11.77
N GLN A 312 53.64 9.41 -11.79
CA GLN A 312 52.63 10.01 -12.69
C GLN A 312 53.00 9.95 -14.18
N SER A 313 54.28 9.76 -14.50
CA SER A 313 54.78 9.59 -15.86
C SER A 313 54.99 8.13 -16.24
N THR A 314 54.39 7.17 -15.52
CA THR A 314 54.55 5.74 -15.81
C THR A 314 53.98 5.39 -17.19
N VAL A 315 54.76 4.61 -17.95
CA VAL A 315 54.39 4.11 -19.29
C VAL A 315 54.58 2.59 -19.31
N MET A 316 53.53 1.87 -19.73
CA MET A 316 53.54 0.42 -19.89
C MET A 316 53.29 0.06 -21.35
N THR A 317 54.28 -0.53 -22.02
CA THR A 317 54.13 -0.97 -23.42
C THR A 317 53.52 -2.37 -23.47
N ILE A 318 52.41 -2.52 -24.19
CA ILE A 318 51.77 -3.81 -24.50
C ILE A 318 52.09 -4.23 -25.93
N ASP A 319 52.19 -5.55 -26.17
CA ASP A 319 52.15 -6.13 -27.51
C ASP A 319 50.74 -6.66 -27.78
N TYR A 320 50.02 -5.98 -28.66
CA TYR A 320 48.65 -6.32 -29.03
C TYR A 320 48.64 -6.80 -30.48
N HIS A 321 48.49 -8.11 -30.67
CA HIS A 321 48.52 -8.77 -31.99
C HIS A 321 49.75 -8.41 -32.86
N GLY A 322 50.94 -8.32 -32.28
CA GLY A 322 52.19 -8.05 -33.00
C GLY A 322 52.47 -6.56 -33.23
N LYS A 323 51.67 -5.66 -32.65
CA LYS A 323 51.89 -4.21 -32.67
C LYS A 323 51.98 -3.66 -31.26
N LYS A 324 52.97 -2.80 -31.02
CA LYS A 324 53.21 -2.18 -29.72
C LYS A 324 52.32 -0.96 -29.50
N TYR A 325 51.76 -0.85 -28.29
CA TYR A 325 50.98 0.29 -27.81
C TYR A 325 51.45 0.69 -26.42
N ASP A 326 51.46 1.98 -26.12
CA ASP A 326 51.83 2.49 -24.80
C ASP A 326 50.58 2.86 -24.00
N LEU A 327 50.49 2.34 -22.78
CA LEU A 327 49.48 2.71 -21.78
C LEU A 327 50.09 3.61 -20.73
N THR A 328 49.38 4.68 -20.40
CA THR A 328 49.73 5.71 -19.42
C THR A 328 48.53 6.06 -18.54
N HIS A 329 48.74 6.87 -17.51
CA HIS A 329 47.63 7.46 -16.76
C HIS A 329 46.70 8.26 -17.70
N GLY A 330 45.41 7.95 -17.65
CA GLY A 330 44.39 8.56 -18.51
C GLY A 330 44.21 7.89 -19.87
N SER A 331 44.97 6.83 -20.17
CA SER A 331 44.69 5.97 -21.33
C SER A 331 43.30 5.37 -21.23
N LEU A 332 42.57 5.39 -22.34
CA LEU A 332 41.23 4.81 -22.44
C LEU A 332 41.36 3.32 -22.76
N VAL A 333 40.74 2.47 -21.97
CA VAL A 333 40.75 1.01 -22.18
C VAL A 333 39.37 0.43 -22.45
N LEU A 334 38.31 1.20 -22.16
CA LEU A 334 36.93 0.81 -22.36
C LEU A 334 36.12 2.01 -22.88
N ALA A 335 35.34 1.79 -23.94
CA ALA A 335 34.43 2.78 -24.50
C ALA A 335 33.08 2.11 -24.83
N ALA A 336 32.01 2.47 -24.11
CA ALA A 336 30.73 1.78 -24.24
C ALA A 336 29.58 2.74 -24.55
N ILE A 337 28.95 2.56 -25.71
CA ILE A 337 27.63 3.14 -25.99
C ILE A 337 26.61 2.17 -25.39
N THR A 338 26.08 2.51 -24.23
CA THR A 338 25.26 1.63 -23.38
C THR A 338 24.18 2.45 -22.64
N SER A 339 23.40 1.76 -21.80
CA SER A 339 22.33 2.29 -20.95
C SER A 339 21.07 2.74 -21.67
N CYS A 340 19.93 2.49 -21.04
CA CYS A 340 18.64 3.07 -21.42
C CYS A 340 18.68 4.60 -21.45
N THR A 341 19.49 5.26 -20.62
CA THR A 341 19.58 6.73 -20.50
C THR A 341 19.76 7.45 -21.84
N ASN A 342 20.63 6.90 -22.70
CA ASN A 342 21.01 7.52 -23.97
C ASN A 342 20.62 6.67 -25.19
N THR A 343 20.55 5.34 -25.06
CA THR A 343 20.21 4.48 -26.21
C THR A 343 18.75 4.57 -26.63
N SER A 344 17.86 5.06 -25.75
CA SER A 344 16.49 5.41 -26.09
C SER A 344 16.35 6.73 -26.84
N ASN A 345 17.44 7.50 -27.01
CA ASN A 345 17.43 8.81 -27.63
C ASN A 345 18.03 8.72 -29.05
N PRO A 346 17.18 8.71 -30.10
CA PRO A 346 17.66 8.56 -31.47
C PRO A 346 18.61 9.68 -31.90
N GLY A 347 18.41 10.91 -31.41
CA GLY A 347 19.25 12.05 -31.76
C GLY A 347 20.73 11.81 -31.41
N VAL A 348 21.02 11.38 -30.18
CA VAL A 348 22.42 11.12 -29.78
C VAL A 348 22.98 9.83 -30.37
N MET A 349 22.16 8.82 -30.63
CA MET A 349 22.58 7.57 -31.27
C MET A 349 22.92 7.74 -32.75
N LEU A 350 22.06 8.46 -33.49
CA LEU A 350 22.33 8.87 -34.88
C LEU A 350 23.53 9.81 -34.93
N GLY A 351 23.65 10.75 -33.99
CA GLY A 351 24.83 11.61 -33.85
C GLY A 351 26.13 10.81 -33.71
N ALA A 352 26.13 9.74 -32.90
CA ALA A 352 27.30 8.86 -32.74
C ALA A 352 27.62 8.11 -34.04
N GLY A 353 26.60 7.59 -34.72
CA GLY A 353 26.75 6.94 -36.02
C GLY A 353 27.29 7.88 -37.10
N MET A 354 26.79 9.12 -37.14
CA MET A 354 27.25 10.13 -38.09
C MET A 354 28.68 10.61 -37.81
N LEU A 355 29.05 10.74 -36.53
CA LEU A 355 30.44 11.02 -36.13
C LEU A 355 31.37 9.87 -36.57
N ALA A 356 30.95 8.62 -36.37
CA ALA A 356 31.68 7.44 -36.83
C ALA A 356 31.86 7.43 -38.35
N ARG A 357 30.79 7.67 -39.11
CA ARG A 357 30.82 7.81 -40.57
C ARG A 357 31.83 8.88 -41.01
N ASN A 358 31.78 10.06 -40.39
CA ASN A 358 32.66 11.17 -40.72
C ASN A 358 34.14 10.84 -40.39
N ALA A 359 34.39 10.19 -39.26
CA ALA A 359 35.72 9.72 -38.86
C ALA A 359 36.28 8.65 -39.82
N VAL A 360 35.47 7.67 -40.19
CA VAL A 360 35.83 6.60 -41.14
C VAL A 360 36.14 7.18 -42.53
N LYS A 361 35.35 8.15 -43.01
CA LYS A 361 35.62 8.86 -44.28
C LYS A 361 36.95 9.60 -44.26
N LYS A 362 37.40 10.05 -43.08
CA LYS A 362 38.71 10.66 -42.86
C LYS A 362 39.83 9.65 -42.58
N GLY A 363 39.54 8.35 -42.57
CA GLY A 363 40.54 7.29 -42.36
C GLY A 363 40.96 7.09 -40.90
N LEU A 364 40.26 7.70 -39.94
CA LEU A 364 40.53 7.53 -38.51
C LEU A 364 40.11 6.13 -38.04
N LYS A 365 40.81 5.61 -37.01
CA LYS A 365 40.56 4.29 -36.42
C LYS A 365 40.73 4.35 -34.90
N VAL A 366 39.96 3.53 -34.20
CA VAL A 366 40.13 3.30 -32.76
C VAL A 366 41.31 2.33 -32.55
N ALA A 367 42.10 2.54 -31.49
CA ALA A 367 43.16 1.61 -31.14
C ALA A 367 42.56 0.23 -30.78
N PRO A 368 43.07 -0.88 -31.35
CA PRO A 368 42.38 -2.16 -31.30
C PRO A 368 42.31 -2.78 -29.91
N TYR A 369 43.19 -2.40 -28.98
CA TYR A 369 43.15 -2.86 -27.59
C TYR A 369 42.01 -2.24 -26.76
N ILE A 370 41.41 -1.13 -27.22
CA ILE A 370 40.31 -0.46 -26.51
C ILE A 370 39.07 -1.31 -26.66
N LYS A 371 38.48 -1.73 -25.54
CA LYS A 371 37.24 -2.52 -25.54
C LYS A 371 36.04 -1.63 -25.88
N THR A 372 35.71 -1.54 -27.17
CA THR A 372 34.51 -0.85 -27.66
C THR A 372 33.28 -1.76 -27.65
N SER A 373 32.10 -1.21 -27.37
CA SER A 373 30.82 -1.96 -27.39
C SER A 373 29.61 -1.06 -27.64
N LEU A 374 28.64 -1.60 -28.36
CA LEU A 374 27.31 -1.01 -28.54
C LEU A 374 26.26 -1.93 -27.88
N SER A 375 25.49 -1.40 -26.93
CA SER A 375 24.46 -2.13 -26.18
C SER A 375 23.12 -1.39 -26.29
N PRO A 376 22.40 -1.53 -27.41
CA PRO A 376 21.14 -0.82 -27.61
C PRO A 376 20.07 -1.28 -26.62
N GLY A 377 19.21 -0.37 -26.16
CA GLY A 377 18.14 -0.72 -25.24
C GLY A 377 16.87 -1.29 -25.89
N SER A 378 16.79 -1.35 -27.22
CA SER A 378 15.81 -2.18 -27.94
C SER A 378 16.30 -2.47 -29.36
N GLY A 379 15.67 -3.45 -30.04
CA GLY A 379 15.96 -3.76 -31.44
C GLY A 379 15.64 -2.63 -32.42
N VAL A 380 14.82 -1.65 -32.01
CA VAL A 380 14.47 -0.48 -32.83
C VAL A 380 15.70 0.38 -33.12
N VAL A 381 16.64 0.48 -32.18
CA VAL A 381 17.88 1.23 -32.33
C VAL A 381 18.74 0.70 -33.47
N ASP A 382 18.94 -0.62 -33.47
CA ASP A 382 19.63 -1.30 -34.57
C ASP A 382 18.89 -1.10 -35.90
N ALA A 383 17.56 -1.14 -35.90
CA ALA A 383 16.75 -0.99 -37.11
C ALA A 383 16.94 0.39 -37.76
N TYR A 384 16.87 1.49 -37.00
CA TYR A 384 17.08 2.82 -37.57
C TYR A 384 18.55 3.10 -37.92
N LEU A 385 19.52 2.57 -37.16
CA LEU A 385 20.95 2.72 -37.49
C LEU A 385 21.31 1.98 -38.79
N LYS A 386 20.71 0.82 -39.04
CA LYS A 386 20.82 0.09 -40.30
C LYS A 386 20.15 0.85 -41.44
N LYS A 387 18.93 1.36 -41.22
CA LYS A 387 18.21 2.15 -42.23
C LYS A 387 18.97 3.42 -42.64
N ALA A 388 19.65 4.06 -41.69
CA ALA A 388 20.46 5.26 -41.93
C ALA A 388 21.86 4.96 -42.52
N ASP A 389 22.23 3.69 -42.71
CA ASP A 389 23.57 3.24 -43.12
C ASP A 389 24.69 3.75 -42.19
N LEU A 390 24.42 3.78 -40.88
CA LEU A 390 25.35 4.25 -39.85
C LEU A 390 25.92 3.13 -38.98
N LEU A 391 25.22 1.98 -38.88
CA LEU A 391 25.69 0.86 -38.07
C LEU A 391 27.04 0.32 -38.57
N THR A 392 27.19 0.17 -39.90
CA THR A 392 28.43 -0.30 -40.54
C THR A 392 29.62 0.59 -40.19
N ASP A 393 29.42 1.91 -40.05
CA ASP A 393 30.49 2.84 -39.70
C ASP A 393 30.87 2.78 -38.21
N LEU A 394 29.90 2.52 -37.32
CA LEU A 394 30.17 2.21 -35.91
C LEU A 394 30.98 0.91 -35.78
N GLU A 395 30.61 -0.12 -36.53
CA GLU A 395 31.30 -1.42 -36.56
C GLU A 395 32.76 -1.29 -37.05
N LYS A 396 33.03 -0.46 -38.06
CA LYS A 396 34.42 -0.16 -38.50
C LYS A 396 35.29 0.47 -37.41
N LEU A 397 34.68 1.14 -36.43
CA LEU A 397 35.36 1.68 -35.24
C LEU A 397 35.32 0.70 -34.04
N GLY A 398 34.79 -0.51 -34.23
CA GLY A 398 34.71 -1.57 -33.22
C GLY A 398 33.45 -1.57 -32.37
N PHE A 399 32.51 -0.63 -32.58
CA PHE A 399 31.24 -0.57 -31.86
C PHE A 399 30.21 -1.53 -32.45
N TYR A 400 30.49 -2.83 -32.36
CA TYR A 400 29.54 -3.89 -32.72
C TYR A 400 28.45 -4.02 -31.66
N THR A 401 27.23 -4.33 -32.10
CA THR A 401 26.12 -4.70 -31.21
C THR A 401 26.52 -5.92 -30.38
N ALA A 402 26.67 -5.73 -29.08
CA ALA A 402 27.13 -6.76 -28.16
C ALA A 402 25.97 -7.46 -27.43
N GLY A 403 24.78 -6.84 -27.37
CA GLY A 403 23.60 -7.35 -26.69
C GLY A 403 22.53 -6.29 -26.46
N PHE A 404 21.29 -6.72 -26.29
CA PHE A 404 20.16 -5.87 -25.90
C PHE A 404 19.89 -6.02 -24.40
N GLY A 405 20.64 -5.27 -23.59
CA GLY A 405 20.58 -5.34 -22.12
C GLY A 405 21.51 -4.33 -21.44
N CYS A 406 21.47 -4.28 -20.10
CA CYS A 406 22.18 -3.26 -19.32
C CYS A 406 23.71 -3.30 -19.51
N MET A 407 24.28 -4.50 -19.62
CA MET A 407 25.70 -4.72 -19.95
C MET A 407 26.66 -3.82 -19.14
N THR A 408 27.51 -3.04 -19.80
CA THR A 408 28.51 -2.17 -19.16
C THR A 408 27.90 -1.18 -18.15
N CYS A 409 26.65 -0.73 -18.33
CA CYS A 409 26.00 0.20 -17.41
C CYS A 409 25.85 -0.37 -15.98
N ILE A 410 25.63 -1.68 -15.84
CA ILE A 410 25.52 -2.35 -14.53
C ILE A 410 26.87 -2.96 -14.07
N GLY A 411 27.93 -2.82 -14.87
CA GLY A 411 29.23 -3.45 -14.62
C GLY A 411 29.41 -4.83 -15.26
N ASN A 412 28.47 -5.27 -16.09
CA ASN A 412 28.59 -6.48 -16.91
C ASN A 412 29.45 -6.22 -18.16
N SER A 413 30.59 -5.57 -17.96
CA SER A 413 31.53 -5.13 -19.02
C SER A 413 32.45 -6.24 -19.54
N GLY A 414 32.44 -7.43 -18.91
CA GLY A 414 33.35 -8.54 -19.19
C GLY A 414 34.82 -8.21 -18.90
N ASP A 415 35.71 -9.19 -19.06
CA ASP A 415 37.15 -8.98 -18.81
C ASP A 415 37.79 -8.14 -19.94
N LEU A 416 38.84 -7.36 -19.61
CA LEU A 416 39.73 -6.74 -20.59
C LEU A 416 40.72 -7.79 -21.13
N ASP A 417 41.33 -7.51 -22.28
CA ASP A 417 42.35 -8.39 -22.85
C ASP A 417 43.50 -8.60 -21.84
N PRO A 418 44.09 -9.82 -21.73
CA PRO A 418 45.05 -10.16 -20.68
C PRO A 418 46.26 -9.21 -20.62
N GLU A 419 46.82 -8.87 -21.78
CA GLU A 419 47.96 -7.96 -21.92
C GLU A 419 47.64 -6.53 -21.43
N VAL A 420 46.41 -6.07 -21.63
CA VAL A 420 45.94 -4.76 -21.12
C VAL A 420 45.77 -4.83 -19.61
N SER A 421 45.12 -5.88 -19.11
CA SER A 421 44.88 -6.09 -17.68
C SER A 421 46.18 -6.18 -16.87
N GLN A 422 47.15 -6.92 -17.40
CA GLN A 422 48.47 -7.09 -16.81
C GLN A 422 49.23 -5.76 -16.77
N ALA A 423 49.25 -5.00 -17.87
CA ALA A 423 49.90 -3.70 -17.91
C ALA A 423 49.27 -2.67 -16.95
N ILE A 424 47.95 -2.66 -16.79
CA ILE A 424 47.28 -1.77 -15.83
C ILE A 424 47.72 -2.10 -14.39
N THR A 425 47.78 -3.39 -14.08
CA THR A 425 48.07 -3.87 -12.72
C THR A 425 49.56 -3.70 -12.37
N ASP A 426 50.46 -4.09 -13.26
CA ASP A 426 51.91 -3.97 -13.05
C ASP A 426 52.38 -2.51 -12.99
N GLY A 427 51.76 -1.64 -13.80
CA GLY A 427 52.06 -0.22 -13.82
C GLY A 427 51.32 0.62 -12.77
N ASP A 428 50.41 0.02 -11.99
CA ASP A 428 49.46 0.74 -11.11
C ASP A 428 48.79 1.93 -11.83
N LEU A 429 48.39 1.71 -13.09
CA LEU A 429 47.92 2.78 -13.95
C LEU A 429 46.49 3.19 -13.58
N VAL A 430 46.25 4.50 -13.56
CA VAL A 430 44.90 5.09 -13.50
C VAL A 430 44.38 5.18 -14.94
N VAL A 431 43.79 4.10 -15.44
CA VAL A 431 43.17 4.07 -16.76
C VAL A 431 41.70 4.49 -16.71
N ALA A 432 41.20 4.94 -17.86
CA ALA A 432 39.87 5.48 -18.01
C ALA A 432 38.89 4.56 -18.74
N ALA A 433 37.61 4.68 -18.38
CA ALA A 433 36.48 4.20 -19.14
C ALA A 433 35.53 5.36 -19.44
N VAL A 434 35.02 5.43 -20.67
CA VAL A 434 34.00 6.42 -21.07
C VAL A 434 32.77 5.66 -21.52
N LEU A 435 31.62 5.97 -20.92
CA LEU A 435 30.37 5.28 -21.19
C LEU A 435 29.18 6.24 -21.25
N SER A 436 28.17 5.91 -22.06
CA SER A 436 26.90 6.66 -22.10
C SER A 436 25.89 6.20 -21.04
N GLY A 437 26.40 5.79 -19.88
CA GLY A 437 25.58 5.37 -18.74
C GLY A 437 25.13 6.53 -17.86
N ASN A 438 24.63 6.19 -16.67
CA ASN A 438 24.20 7.11 -15.62
C ASN A 438 25.04 7.00 -14.33
N ARG A 439 25.84 5.93 -14.18
CA ARG A 439 26.70 5.69 -13.01
C ARG A 439 28.13 5.34 -13.37
N ASN A 440 29.04 5.90 -12.60
CA ASN A 440 30.49 5.82 -12.79
C ASN A 440 31.24 5.65 -11.46
N PHE A 441 30.60 5.06 -10.46
CA PHE A 441 31.24 4.74 -9.18
C PHE A 441 32.47 3.85 -9.38
N GLU A 442 33.50 4.05 -8.56
CA GLU A 442 34.73 3.26 -8.64
C GLU A 442 34.42 1.77 -8.41
N GLY A 443 34.92 0.90 -9.31
CA GLY A 443 34.65 -0.54 -9.28
C GLY A 443 33.29 -0.98 -9.83
N ARG A 444 32.40 -0.04 -10.22
CA ARG A 444 31.10 -0.36 -10.84
C ARG A 444 31.24 -0.71 -12.33
N VAL A 445 31.95 0.11 -13.11
CA VAL A 445 32.03 -0.05 -14.57
C VAL A 445 32.89 -1.25 -14.94
N HIS A 446 34.12 -1.29 -14.43
CA HIS A 446 35.03 -2.41 -14.53
C HIS A 446 36.01 -2.39 -13.34
N PRO A 447 36.46 -3.53 -12.80
CA PRO A 447 37.33 -3.56 -11.61
C PRO A 447 38.68 -2.82 -11.78
N LEU A 448 39.21 -2.77 -13.00
CA LEU A 448 40.50 -2.15 -13.33
C LEU A 448 40.40 -0.68 -13.77
N THR A 449 39.19 -0.11 -13.91
CA THR A 449 39.02 1.28 -14.37
C THR A 449 38.74 2.20 -13.19
N ARG A 450 39.76 3.00 -12.83
CA ARG A 450 39.69 3.95 -11.71
C ARG A 450 39.09 5.30 -12.14
N GLY A 451 39.27 5.70 -13.41
CA GLY A 451 38.70 6.93 -13.97
C GLY A 451 37.49 6.67 -14.87
N ASN A 452 36.26 6.77 -14.35
CA ASN A 452 35.06 6.45 -15.12
C ASN A 452 34.27 7.72 -15.45
N TYR A 453 33.96 7.93 -16.73
CA TYR A 453 33.32 9.16 -17.21
C TYR A 453 32.02 8.88 -17.96
N LEU A 454 30.95 9.54 -17.53
CA LEU A 454 29.68 9.57 -18.23
C LEU A 454 29.74 10.61 -19.34
N ALA A 455 29.38 10.23 -20.57
CA ALA A 455 29.43 11.12 -21.73
C ALA A 455 28.34 10.78 -22.74
N SER A 456 28.00 11.71 -23.64
CA SER A 456 27.08 11.43 -24.74
C SER A 456 27.64 10.36 -25.68
N PRO A 457 26.80 9.53 -26.34
CA PRO A 457 27.27 8.55 -27.31
C PRO A 457 28.27 9.08 -28.36
N PRO A 458 28.12 10.30 -28.95
CA PRO A 458 29.13 10.87 -29.84
C PRO A 458 30.47 11.14 -29.13
N LEU A 459 30.46 11.61 -27.87
CA LEU A 459 31.68 11.78 -27.09
C LEU A 459 32.35 10.45 -26.73
N VAL A 460 31.58 9.38 -26.50
CA VAL A 460 32.15 8.03 -26.32
C VAL A 460 32.98 7.63 -27.54
N VAL A 461 32.45 7.86 -28.76
CA VAL A 461 33.18 7.61 -30.01
C VAL A 461 34.40 8.54 -30.13
N ALA A 462 34.26 9.82 -29.80
CA ALA A 462 35.36 10.79 -29.85
C ALA A 462 36.54 10.40 -28.93
N TYR A 463 36.27 10.02 -27.68
CA TYR A 463 37.30 9.54 -26.76
C TYR A 463 37.89 8.20 -27.19
N ALA A 464 37.09 7.31 -27.80
CA ALA A 464 37.61 6.05 -28.37
C ALA A 464 38.61 6.32 -29.51
N LEU A 465 38.33 7.30 -30.38
CA LEU A 465 39.24 7.73 -31.44
C LEU A 465 40.53 8.35 -30.86
N ALA A 466 40.40 9.16 -29.80
CA ALA A 466 41.55 9.78 -29.13
C ALA A 466 42.41 8.80 -28.32
N GLY A 467 41.80 7.74 -27.77
CA GLY A 467 42.47 6.72 -26.96
C GLY A 467 42.88 7.16 -25.54
N ARG A 468 42.52 8.37 -25.12
CA ARG A 468 42.80 8.91 -23.77
C ARG A 468 41.83 10.02 -23.38
N VAL A 469 41.62 10.22 -22.08
CA VAL A 469 40.78 11.31 -21.54
C VAL A 469 41.53 12.63 -21.35
N THR A 470 42.86 12.62 -21.47
CA THR A 470 43.73 13.79 -21.31
C THR A 470 43.93 14.60 -22.60
N ILE A 471 43.10 14.37 -23.62
CA ILE A 471 43.15 15.09 -24.90
C ILE A 471 42.44 16.45 -24.79
N ASP A 472 43.08 17.50 -25.28
CA ASP A 472 42.43 18.79 -25.55
C ASP A 472 41.92 18.81 -27.00
N PHE A 473 40.61 18.55 -27.21
CA PHE A 473 40.02 18.46 -28.55
C PHE A 473 40.09 19.75 -29.38
N GLU A 474 40.33 20.91 -28.77
CA GLU A 474 40.48 22.17 -29.50
C GLU A 474 41.89 22.33 -30.08
N LYS A 475 42.89 21.88 -29.32
CA LYS A 475 44.32 22.07 -29.62
C LYS A 475 45.00 20.85 -30.24
N GLU A 476 44.49 19.65 -30.00
CA GLU A 476 45.11 18.39 -30.42
C GLU A 476 44.24 17.68 -31.48
N PRO A 477 44.83 17.19 -32.59
CA PRO A 477 44.09 16.41 -33.57
C PRO A 477 43.81 14.99 -33.06
N LEU A 478 42.70 14.40 -33.51
CA LEU A 478 42.34 12.99 -33.27
C LEU A 478 43.27 12.03 -34.03
N GLY A 479 43.81 12.50 -35.14
CA GLY A 479 44.71 11.76 -36.02
C GLY A 479 44.95 12.54 -37.30
N THR A 480 45.51 11.85 -38.30
CA THR A 480 45.74 12.40 -39.64
C THR A 480 44.87 11.69 -40.66
N ASP A 481 44.35 12.42 -41.64
CA ASP A 481 43.62 11.81 -42.75
C ASP A 481 44.54 11.11 -43.76
N SER A 482 43.96 10.51 -44.80
CA SER A 482 44.69 9.83 -45.88
C SER A 482 45.63 10.75 -46.66
N GLU A 483 45.47 12.07 -46.58
CA GLU A 483 46.34 13.08 -47.19
C GLU A 483 47.41 13.61 -46.21
N GLY A 484 47.45 13.09 -44.98
CA GLY A 484 48.36 13.53 -43.92
C GLY A 484 47.93 14.81 -43.20
N LYS A 485 46.72 15.31 -43.41
CA LYS A 485 46.22 16.53 -42.72
C LYS A 485 45.69 16.20 -41.33
N PRO A 486 45.95 17.05 -40.32
CA PRO A 486 45.40 16.87 -38.99
C PRO A 486 43.86 16.96 -39.02
N VAL A 487 43.19 16.02 -38.36
CA VAL A 487 41.72 15.98 -38.23
C VAL A 487 41.36 16.27 -36.78
N PHE A 488 40.61 17.33 -36.54
CA PHE A 488 40.10 17.72 -35.22
C PHE A 488 38.68 17.22 -35.00
N LEU A 489 38.21 17.19 -33.75
CA LEU A 489 36.84 16.79 -33.43
C LEU A 489 35.79 17.64 -34.17
N ARG A 490 36.02 18.96 -34.25
CA ARG A 490 35.18 19.91 -34.99
C ARG A 490 35.03 19.60 -36.48
N ASP A 491 35.97 18.86 -37.07
CA ASP A 491 35.94 18.51 -38.51
C ASP A 491 35.03 17.32 -38.81
N ILE A 492 34.65 16.54 -37.77
CA ILE A 492 33.86 15.31 -37.91
C ILE A 492 32.57 15.33 -37.09
N TRP A 493 32.38 16.30 -36.20
CA TRP A 493 31.17 16.44 -35.39
C TRP A 493 29.95 16.77 -36.27
N PRO A 494 28.86 15.98 -36.22
CA PRO A 494 27.67 16.24 -37.03
C PRO A 494 26.91 17.47 -36.50
N SER A 495 26.26 18.22 -37.39
CA SER A 495 25.39 19.32 -36.95
C SER A 495 24.02 18.81 -36.49
N THR A 496 23.35 19.53 -35.58
CA THR A 496 22.02 19.17 -35.08
C THR A 496 20.97 19.08 -36.19
N ASP A 497 21.05 19.97 -37.19
CA ASP A 497 20.12 19.96 -38.34
C ASP A 497 20.27 18.70 -39.19
N GLU A 498 21.51 18.25 -39.41
CA GLU A 498 21.79 17.00 -40.11
C GLU A 498 21.25 15.79 -39.36
N VAL A 499 21.47 15.72 -38.03
CA VAL A 499 20.97 14.64 -37.19
C VAL A 499 19.44 14.60 -37.20
N THR A 500 18.79 15.75 -37.01
CA THR A 500 17.32 15.87 -36.98
C THR A 500 16.70 15.45 -38.31
N ALA A 501 17.34 15.80 -39.44
CA ALA A 501 16.88 15.39 -40.76
C ALA A 501 16.94 13.87 -40.96
N VAL A 502 18.03 13.23 -40.52
CA VAL A 502 18.17 11.77 -40.56
C VAL A 502 17.13 11.11 -39.64
N GLU A 503 16.97 11.59 -38.41
CA GLU A 503 16.01 11.06 -37.44
C GLU A 503 14.59 11.01 -38.02
N ARG A 504 14.09 12.12 -38.57
CA ARG A 504 12.75 12.20 -39.17
C ARG A 504 12.55 11.22 -40.34
N SER A 505 13.61 10.88 -41.06
CA SER A 505 13.54 9.99 -42.22
C SER A 505 13.69 8.51 -41.86
N CYS A 506 14.31 8.21 -40.71
CA CYS A 506 14.74 6.86 -40.38
C CYS A 506 14.01 6.26 -39.17
N VAL A 507 13.51 7.06 -38.23
CA VAL A 507 12.80 6.56 -37.03
C VAL A 507 11.30 6.53 -37.32
N LEU A 508 10.81 5.36 -37.75
CA LEU A 508 9.44 5.20 -38.25
C LEU A 508 8.57 4.31 -37.35
N PRO A 509 7.24 4.55 -37.30
CA PRO A 509 6.30 3.75 -36.50
C PRO A 509 6.33 2.25 -36.78
N GLU A 510 6.53 1.85 -38.03
CA GLU A 510 6.53 0.45 -38.43
C GLU A 510 7.63 -0.33 -37.68
N MET A 511 8.78 0.29 -37.40
CA MET A 511 9.89 -0.35 -36.69
C MET A 511 9.50 -0.75 -35.27
N PHE A 512 8.76 0.11 -34.56
CA PHE A 512 8.27 -0.19 -33.21
C PHE A 512 7.23 -1.30 -33.28
N THR A 513 6.26 -1.20 -34.20
CA THR A 513 5.22 -2.23 -34.34
C THR A 513 5.81 -3.59 -34.69
N GLU A 514 6.80 -3.67 -35.58
CA GLU A 514 7.47 -4.91 -35.97
C GLU A 514 8.31 -5.50 -34.84
N ASN A 515 9.08 -4.66 -34.13
CA ASN A 515 9.92 -5.10 -33.01
C ASN A 515 9.07 -5.67 -31.86
N TYR A 516 7.94 -5.03 -31.54
CA TYR A 516 7.14 -5.40 -30.37
C TYR A 516 6.01 -6.40 -30.65
N LYS A 517 5.65 -6.65 -31.92
CA LYS A 517 4.51 -7.53 -32.30
C LYS A 517 4.49 -8.89 -31.61
N ASN A 518 5.66 -9.51 -31.45
CA ASN A 518 5.82 -10.85 -30.86
C ASN A 518 6.83 -10.87 -29.71
N VAL A 519 7.07 -9.74 -29.04
CA VAL A 519 8.18 -9.60 -28.07
C VAL A 519 8.16 -10.68 -26.97
N LEU A 520 6.98 -11.09 -26.51
CA LEU A 520 6.80 -12.13 -25.48
C LEU A 520 7.15 -13.55 -25.96
N HIS A 521 7.15 -13.79 -27.28
CA HIS A 521 7.32 -15.13 -27.87
C HIS A 521 8.46 -15.19 -28.90
N ALA A 522 9.19 -14.10 -29.14
CA ALA A 522 10.20 -14.01 -30.19
C ALA A 522 11.45 -14.86 -29.89
N ASN A 523 11.81 -15.01 -28.61
CA ASN A 523 13.04 -15.72 -28.24
C ASN A 523 12.83 -17.25 -28.21
N LYS A 524 13.37 -17.95 -29.22
CA LYS A 524 13.28 -19.40 -29.34
C LYS A 524 13.93 -20.17 -28.18
N ARG A 525 15.07 -19.70 -27.66
CA ARG A 525 15.78 -20.35 -26.54
C ARG A 525 14.95 -20.26 -25.27
N TRP A 526 14.31 -19.11 -25.01
CA TRP A 526 13.37 -18.92 -23.90
C TRP A 526 12.14 -19.85 -24.00
N ASN A 527 11.54 -19.95 -25.19
CA ASN A 527 10.37 -20.79 -25.41
C ASN A 527 10.67 -22.28 -25.13
N GLN A 528 11.89 -22.73 -25.39
CA GLN A 528 12.34 -24.11 -25.19
C GLN A 528 12.70 -24.44 -23.73
N LEU A 529 12.84 -23.46 -22.83
CA LEU A 529 13.11 -23.74 -21.42
C LEU A 529 11.94 -24.50 -20.78
N ALA A 530 12.23 -25.59 -20.08
CA ALA A 530 11.23 -26.28 -19.26
C ALA A 530 11.07 -25.53 -17.93
N ALA A 531 9.82 -25.22 -17.55
CA ALA A 531 9.48 -24.71 -16.23
C ALA A 531 8.84 -25.84 -15.40
N PRO A 532 9.16 -25.97 -14.10
CA PRO A 532 8.48 -26.91 -13.23
C PRO A 532 6.97 -26.58 -13.12
N PRO A 533 6.07 -27.57 -13.02
CA PRO A 533 4.65 -27.31 -12.85
C PRO A 533 4.29 -26.98 -11.39
N GLY A 534 3.14 -26.31 -11.19
CA GLY A 534 2.52 -26.13 -9.87
C GLY A 534 2.63 -24.71 -9.29
N LYS A 535 1.78 -24.42 -8.30
CA LYS A 535 1.69 -23.09 -7.65
C LYS A 535 2.73 -22.86 -6.55
N LEU A 536 3.26 -23.93 -5.95
CA LEU A 536 4.38 -23.89 -5.01
C LEU A 536 5.66 -24.27 -5.74
N PHE A 537 6.75 -23.54 -5.49
CA PHE A 537 8.01 -23.80 -6.15
C PHE A 537 8.69 -25.04 -5.55
N ALA A 538 9.15 -25.95 -6.39
CA ALA A 538 9.90 -27.12 -5.96
C ALA A 538 11.38 -26.74 -5.74
N TRP A 539 11.74 -26.39 -4.51
CA TRP A 539 13.12 -26.04 -4.14
C TRP A 539 14.07 -27.22 -4.34
N ALA A 540 15.16 -27.00 -5.07
CA ALA A 540 16.21 -27.99 -5.28
C ALA A 540 17.33 -27.83 -4.24
N GLU A 541 17.61 -28.86 -3.43
CA GLU A 541 18.62 -28.82 -2.36
C GLU A 541 20.04 -28.49 -2.86
N GLY A 542 20.39 -28.91 -4.08
CA GLY A 542 21.70 -28.65 -4.68
C GLY A 542 21.81 -27.34 -5.46
N SER A 543 20.76 -26.52 -5.50
CA SER A 543 20.79 -25.27 -6.26
C SER A 543 21.78 -24.28 -5.66
N THR A 544 22.65 -23.73 -6.52
CA THR A 544 23.52 -22.61 -6.14
C THR A 544 22.95 -21.25 -6.58
N TYR A 545 21.77 -21.22 -7.22
CA TYR A 545 21.13 -20.00 -7.71
C TYR A 545 19.82 -19.64 -7.00
N ILE A 546 18.97 -20.62 -6.67
CA ILE A 546 17.61 -20.42 -6.14
C ILE A 546 17.46 -21.25 -4.86
N THR A 547 17.42 -20.58 -3.70
CA THR A 547 17.25 -21.24 -2.39
C THR A 547 16.12 -20.60 -1.61
N ASN A 548 15.43 -21.41 -0.78
CA ASN A 548 14.36 -20.90 0.07
C ASN A 548 14.95 -20.04 1.19
N PRO A 549 14.70 -18.71 1.22
CA PRO A 549 15.31 -17.85 2.21
C PRO A 549 14.70 -18.06 3.62
N PRO A 550 15.47 -17.78 4.68
CA PRO A 550 15.03 -18.05 6.06
C PRO A 550 14.01 -17.04 6.59
N PHE A 551 13.70 -15.98 5.84
CA PHE A 551 12.91 -14.82 6.32
C PHE A 551 11.61 -15.23 7.01
N PHE A 552 10.90 -16.24 6.47
CA PHE A 552 9.60 -16.65 7.01
C PHE A 552 9.66 -17.95 7.81
N GLN A 553 10.84 -18.56 8.03
CA GLN A 553 10.94 -19.90 8.64
C GLN A 553 10.51 -19.94 10.11
N THR A 554 10.48 -18.82 10.80
CA THR A 554 10.02 -18.73 12.20
C THR A 554 8.81 -17.81 12.35
N THR A 555 8.20 -17.36 11.24
CA THR A 555 7.01 -16.51 11.31
C THR A 555 5.85 -17.26 11.94
N GLU A 556 5.33 -16.67 13.01
CA GLU A 556 4.09 -17.03 13.68
C GLU A 556 2.99 -16.02 13.32
N ILE A 557 1.74 -16.31 13.71
CA ILE A 557 0.59 -15.43 13.44
C ILE A 557 0.69 -14.16 14.30
N ASP A 558 1.14 -14.27 15.55
CA ASP A 558 1.33 -13.11 16.40
C ASP A 558 2.76 -12.55 16.24
N PRO A 559 2.93 -11.22 16.05
CA PRO A 559 4.26 -10.63 15.98
C PRO A 559 4.98 -10.76 17.31
N ALA A 560 6.26 -11.15 17.26
CA ALA A 560 7.10 -11.21 18.45
C ALA A 560 7.25 -9.82 19.11
N PRO A 561 7.36 -9.72 20.44
CA PRO A 561 7.63 -8.45 21.10
C PRO A 561 8.90 -7.78 20.56
N ILE A 562 8.86 -6.46 20.36
CA ILE A 562 10.07 -5.70 20.01
C ILE A 562 10.93 -5.55 21.25
N GLU A 563 12.09 -6.17 21.26
CA GLU A 563 13.08 -6.05 22.32
C GLU A 563 14.06 -4.88 22.07
N SER A 564 14.45 -4.20 23.15
CA SER A 564 15.52 -3.20 23.13
C SER A 564 16.85 -3.81 22.68
N ILE A 565 17.68 -3.02 21.99
CA ILE A 565 19.00 -3.46 21.53
C ILE A 565 19.98 -3.19 22.68
N GLU A 566 20.55 -4.24 23.28
CA GLU A 566 21.46 -4.09 24.42
C GLU A 566 22.89 -4.53 24.09
N ASN A 567 23.87 -3.71 24.48
CA ASN A 567 25.31 -3.98 24.34
C ASN A 567 25.73 -4.43 22.93
N ALA A 568 25.14 -3.83 21.89
CA ALA A 568 25.45 -4.17 20.51
C ALA A 568 26.84 -3.70 20.10
N TYR A 569 27.51 -4.47 19.24
CA TYR A 569 28.80 -4.09 18.66
C TYR A 569 28.61 -3.37 17.33
N CYS A 570 29.52 -2.45 17.00
CA CYS A 570 29.58 -1.86 15.67
C CYS A 570 30.25 -2.84 14.69
N LEU A 571 29.50 -3.34 13.71
CA LEU A 571 30.05 -4.20 12.66
C LEU A 571 30.93 -3.39 11.70
N LEU A 572 30.52 -2.15 11.41
CA LEU A 572 31.13 -1.26 10.42
C LEU A 572 30.99 0.19 10.86
N ASN A 573 32.08 0.95 10.80
CA ASN A 573 32.09 2.41 10.95
C ASN A 573 32.55 3.03 9.62
N VAL A 574 31.63 3.59 8.85
CA VAL A 574 31.88 4.03 7.46
C VAL A 574 31.62 5.52 7.26
N GLY A 575 32.27 6.10 6.24
CA GLY A 575 32.17 7.52 5.93
C GLY A 575 30.91 7.93 5.16
N ASP A 576 30.98 9.07 4.47
CA ASP A 576 29.89 9.59 3.64
C ASP A 576 29.77 8.83 2.29
N SER A 577 28.59 8.92 1.67
CA SER A 577 28.24 8.42 0.34
C SER A 577 28.54 6.93 0.11
N ILE A 578 28.29 6.10 1.13
CA ILE A 578 28.34 4.64 1.00
C ILE A 578 27.17 4.17 0.13
N THR A 579 27.48 3.80 -1.11
CA THR A 579 26.48 3.36 -2.08
C THR A 579 25.97 1.94 -1.80
N THR A 580 24.81 1.58 -2.36
CA THR A 580 24.30 0.19 -2.30
C THR A 580 25.20 -0.82 -3.01
N ASP A 581 26.12 -0.41 -3.89
CA ASP A 581 27.15 -1.28 -4.46
C ASP A 581 28.30 -1.58 -3.47
N HIS A 582 28.53 -0.72 -2.47
CA HIS A 582 29.42 -1.05 -1.35
C HIS A 582 28.76 -2.04 -0.39
N ILE A 583 27.47 -1.85 -0.12
CA ILE A 583 26.68 -2.68 0.80
C ILE A 583 26.37 -4.05 0.18
N SER A 584 25.96 -4.10 -1.09
CA SER A 584 25.60 -5.31 -1.81
C SER A 584 26.10 -5.25 -3.27
N PRO A 585 27.37 -5.63 -3.54
CA PRO A 585 27.95 -5.59 -4.88
C PRO A 585 27.14 -6.41 -5.91
N ALA A 586 27.15 -5.99 -7.17
CA ALA A 586 26.54 -6.76 -8.29
C ALA A 586 27.54 -7.59 -9.09
N GLY A 587 28.81 -7.17 -9.10
CA GLY A 587 29.79 -7.64 -10.07
C GLY A 587 30.42 -9.00 -9.73
N LYS A 588 31.65 -9.18 -10.23
CA LYS A 588 32.43 -10.41 -10.16
C LYS A 588 32.64 -10.88 -8.71
N ILE A 589 32.48 -12.18 -8.49
CA ILE A 589 32.82 -12.86 -7.23
C ILE A 589 34.27 -13.34 -7.33
N THR A 590 35.10 -13.07 -6.32
CA THR A 590 36.50 -13.51 -6.29
C THR A 590 36.65 -14.80 -5.48
N ALA A 591 37.58 -15.67 -5.89
CA ALA A 591 37.80 -16.98 -5.23
C ALA A 591 38.12 -16.87 -3.73
N ASN A 592 38.88 -15.83 -3.34
CA ASN A 592 39.28 -15.63 -1.95
C ASN A 592 38.20 -14.97 -1.08
N SER A 593 37.07 -14.54 -1.65
CA SER A 593 35.97 -13.97 -0.88
C SER A 593 35.15 -15.05 -0.17
N PRO A 594 34.43 -14.73 0.93
CA PRO A 594 33.53 -15.68 1.59
C PRO A 594 32.53 -16.33 0.64
N GLY A 595 31.96 -15.57 -0.31
CA GLY A 595 31.05 -16.09 -1.33
C GLY A 595 31.73 -17.05 -2.31
N GLY A 596 32.97 -16.75 -2.71
CA GLY A 596 33.78 -17.63 -3.56
C GLY A 596 34.14 -18.95 -2.88
N ARG A 597 34.55 -18.91 -1.60
CA ARG A 597 34.83 -20.12 -0.80
C ARG A 597 33.61 -21.03 -0.72
N TYR A 598 32.45 -20.46 -0.39
CA TYR A 598 31.18 -21.20 -0.35
C TYR A 598 30.85 -21.86 -1.70
N LEU A 599 30.99 -21.13 -2.82
CA LEU A 599 30.71 -21.69 -4.14
C LEU A 599 31.66 -22.84 -4.50
N MET A 600 32.94 -22.74 -4.17
CA MET A 600 33.92 -23.82 -4.40
C MET A 600 33.65 -25.04 -3.51
N GLU A 601 33.27 -24.84 -2.25
CA GLU A 601 32.85 -25.91 -1.34
C GLU A 601 31.62 -26.68 -1.87
N HIS A 602 30.79 -26.02 -2.67
CA HIS A 602 29.62 -26.61 -3.35
C HIS A 602 29.92 -27.02 -4.81
N GLY A 603 31.19 -27.16 -5.18
CA GLY A 603 31.63 -27.71 -6.46
C GLY A 603 31.62 -26.75 -7.66
N VAL A 604 31.32 -25.47 -7.45
CA VAL A 604 31.32 -24.45 -8.52
C VAL A 604 32.74 -23.94 -8.75
N GLN A 605 33.21 -24.01 -10.00
CA GLN A 605 34.54 -23.52 -10.37
C GLN A 605 34.55 -21.99 -10.50
N PRO A 606 35.70 -21.30 -10.29
CA PRO A 606 35.79 -19.84 -10.39
C PRO A 606 35.28 -19.24 -11.70
N ALA A 607 35.44 -19.94 -12.83
CA ALA A 607 34.92 -19.51 -14.13
C ALA A 607 33.38 -19.50 -14.17
N ASP A 608 32.72 -20.30 -13.33
CA ASP A 608 31.27 -20.50 -13.27
C ASP A 608 30.62 -19.78 -12.07
N PHE A 609 31.38 -18.99 -11.31
CA PHE A 609 30.83 -18.20 -10.21
C PHE A 609 29.73 -17.25 -10.66
N ASN A 610 29.83 -16.76 -11.90
CA ASN A 610 28.98 -15.69 -12.44
C ASN A 610 29.14 -14.42 -11.57
N SER A 611 28.09 -13.62 -11.38
CA SER A 611 28.14 -12.37 -10.60
C SER A 611 27.28 -12.44 -9.34
N TYR A 612 27.54 -11.58 -8.34
CA TYR A 612 26.64 -11.45 -7.19
C TYR A 612 25.20 -11.08 -7.63
N GLY A 613 25.05 -10.27 -8.69
CA GLY A 613 23.74 -9.95 -9.27
C GLY A 613 22.97 -11.18 -9.75
N SER A 614 23.65 -12.16 -10.33
CA SER A 614 23.04 -13.43 -10.77
C SER A 614 22.64 -14.32 -9.58
N ARG A 615 23.31 -14.19 -8.43
CA ARG A 615 23.11 -15.02 -7.23
C ARG A 615 22.05 -14.48 -6.26
N ARG A 616 21.28 -13.45 -6.65
CA ARG A 616 20.24 -12.83 -5.81
C ARG A 616 19.11 -13.79 -5.36
N GLY A 617 18.92 -14.92 -6.04
CA GLY A 617 17.98 -15.96 -5.60
C GLY A 617 18.55 -16.88 -4.51
N ASN A 618 19.83 -16.74 -4.16
CA ASN A 618 20.50 -17.56 -3.16
C ASN A 618 21.00 -16.71 -1.98
N TYR A 619 20.28 -16.78 -0.86
CA TYR A 619 20.60 -15.95 0.30
C TYR A 619 21.96 -16.28 0.93
N LEU A 620 22.45 -17.51 0.82
CA LEU A 620 23.73 -17.93 1.40
C LEU A 620 24.91 -17.24 0.73
N VAL A 621 24.84 -17.07 -0.60
CA VAL A 621 25.86 -16.33 -1.36
C VAL A 621 25.72 -14.83 -1.13
N MET A 622 24.50 -14.31 -1.11
CA MET A 622 24.27 -12.87 -0.96
C MET A 622 24.60 -12.34 0.44
N ALA A 623 24.33 -13.11 1.51
CA ALA A 623 24.78 -12.76 2.87
C ALA A 623 26.31 -12.66 2.94
N ARG A 624 27.02 -13.60 2.30
CA ARG A 624 28.49 -13.59 2.17
C ARG A 624 29.02 -12.46 1.28
N GLY A 625 28.22 -12.02 0.31
CA GLY A 625 28.51 -10.89 -0.55
C GLY A 625 28.23 -9.53 0.07
N THR A 626 27.54 -9.48 1.21
CA THR A 626 27.18 -8.22 1.85
C THR A 626 28.41 -7.57 2.48
N PHE A 627 28.65 -6.30 2.16
CA PHE A 627 29.86 -5.52 2.43
C PHE A 627 31.14 -6.12 1.82
N ALA A 628 31.02 -6.97 0.78
CA ALA A 628 32.16 -7.62 0.13
C ALA A 628 32.85 -6.77 -0.96
N ASN A 629 32.54 -5.47 -1.04
CA ASN A 629 33.12 -4.59 -2.04
C ASN A 629 34.61 -4.32 -1.75
N ILE A 630 35.47 -4.50 -2.74
CA ILE A 630 36.93 -4.33 -2.64
C ILE A 630 37.38 -2.88 -2.40
N ARG A 631 36.47 -1.91 -2.55
CA ARG A 631 36.71 -0.47 -2.34
C ARG A 631 36.04 0.06 -1.06
N LEU A 632 35.50 -0.81 -0.21
CA LEU A 632 34.93 -0.39 1.07
C LEU A 632 36.00 0.25 1.95
N ILE A 633 35.71 1.44 2.48
CA ILE A 633 36.58 2.15 3.43
C ILE A 633 35.90 2.10 4.80
N ASN A 634 36.39 1.21 5.66
CA ASN A 634 35.93 1.03 7.02
C ASN A 634 36.92 1.69 7.99
N LYS A 635 36.44 2.64 8.81
CA LYS A 635 37.26 3.39 9.78
C LYS A 635 37.87 2.48 10.86
N LEU A 636 37.29 1.30 11.12
CA LEU A 636 37.85 0.29 12.04
C LEU A 636 39.14 -0.35 11.51
N MET A 637 39.48 -0.14 10.23
CA MET A 637 40.60 -0.81 9.56
C MET A 637 41.89 0.02 9.50
N ASP A 638 41.96 1.16 10.19
CA ASP A 638 43.13 2.04 10.26
C ASP A 638 43.68 2.47 8.89
N GLY A 639 42.79 2.65 7.90
CA GLY A 639 43.13 3.08 6.54
C GLY A 639 43.30 1.96 5.52
N GLU A 640 43.20 0.68 5.90
CA GLU A 640 43.12 -0.43 4.93
C GLU A 640 41.80 -0.37 4.15
N VAL A 641 41.89 -0.36 2.83
CA VAL A 641 40.73 -0.40 1.92
C VAL A 641 40.41 -1.85 1.57
N GLY A 642 39.16 -2.26 1.75
CA GLY A 642 38.71 -3.60 1.39
C GLY A 642 37.53 -4.08 2.23
N PRO A 643 37.04 -5.30 1.95
CA PRO A 643 35.81 -5.85 2.52
C PRO A 643 36.04 -6.48 3.90
N LYS A 644 36.73 -5.76 4.79
CA LYS A 644 37.14 -6.26 6.11
C LYS A 644 36.64 -5.38 7.24
N THR A 645 36.57 -5.98 8.42
CA THR A 645 36.30 -5.30 9.68
C THR A 645 37.11 -5.90 10.82
N GLU A 646 37.09 -5.24 11.96
CA GLU A 646 37.71 -5.69 13.20
C GLU A 646 36.67 -6.42 14.06
N TYR A 647 36.99 -7.64 14.49
CA TYR A 647 36.25 -8.33 15.54
C TYR A 647 36.66 -7.75 16.90
N VAL A 648 35.97 -6.68 17.31
CA VAL A 648 36.30 -5.80 18.44
C VAL A 648 36.67 -6.56 19.73
N PRO A 649 36.01 -7.65 20.16
CA PRO A 649 36.39 -8.37 21.38
C PRO A 649 37.85 -8.87 21.42
N THR A 650 38.47 -9.08 20.26
CA THR A 650 39.85 -9.61 20.17
C THR A 650 40.80 -8.72 19.35
N GLY A 651 40.27 -7.76 18.57
CA GLY A 651 41.03 -6.97 17.61
C GLY A 651 41.39 -7.70 16.31
N GLU A 652 40.89 -8.92 16.10
CA GLU A 652 41.16 -9.71 14.90
C GLU A 652 40.53 -9.09 13.65
N LYS A 653 41.34 -8.82 12.60
CA LYS A 653 40.87 -8.28 11.32
C LYS A 653 40.47 -9.41 10.37
N MET A 654 39.21 -9.43 9.92
CA MET A 654 38.65 -10.49 9.07
C MET A 654 37.63 -9.95 8.06
N PHE A 655 37.12 -10.79 7.17
CA PHE A 655 36.03 -10.39 6.26
C PHE A 655 34.77 -10.03 7.06
N VAL A 656 33.99 -9.06 6.58
CA VAL A 656 32.79 -8.58 7.27
C VAL A 656 31.79 -9.72 7.56
N TYR A 657 31.57 -10.61 6.60
CA TYR A 657 30.70 -11.78 6.80
C TYR A 657 31.22 -12.71 7.91
N ASP A 658 32.52 -13.01 7.92
CA ASP A 658 33.14 -13.91 8.91
C ASP A 658 33.01 -13.31 10.33
N ALA A 659 33.18 -11.98 10.46
CA ALA A 659 32.96 -11.27 11.73
C ALA A 659 31.50 -11.30 12.17
N ALA A 660 30.57 -11.02 11.26
CA ALA A 660 29.13 -11.03 11.54
C ALA A 660 28.66 -12.42 12.00
N GLU A 661 29.10 -13.48 11.32
CA GLU A 661 28.82 -14.87 11.71
C GLU A 661 29.34 -15.20 13.11
N LYS A 662 30.58 -14.76 13.43
CA LYS A 662 31.17 -14.93 14.77
C LYS A 662 30.35 -14.23 15.86
N TYR A 663 29.95 -12.98 15.65
CA TYR A 663 29.09 -12.24 16.59
C TYR A 663 27.72 -12.91 16.78
N MET A 664 27.07 -13.33 15.69
CA MET A 664 25.77 -14.00 15.76
C MET A 664 25.84 -15.34 16.50
N ASN A 665 26.88 -16.14 16.27
CA ASN A 665 27.10 -17.40 16.98
C ASN A 665 27.30 -17.21 18.49
N GLU A 666 27.79 -16.03 18.90
CA GLU A 666 27.93 -15.63 20.30
C GLU A 666 26.69 -14.91 20.86
N GLY A 667 25.60 -14.80 20.10
CA GLY A 667 24.36 -14.13 20.51
C GLY A 667 24.50 -12.62 20.69
N ARG A 668 25.44 -11.98 19.97
CA ARG A 668 25.69 -10.54 20.06
C ARG A 668 24.91 -9.76 19.00
N SER A 669 24.25 -8.69 19.42
CA SER A 669 23.58 -7.75 18.50
C SER A 669 24.59 -6.87 17.77
N LEU A 670 24.26 -6.46 16.54
CA LEU A 670 25.12 -5.62 15.71
C LEU A 670 24.42 -4.34 15.24
N ILE A 671 25.22 -3.28 15.09
CA ILE A 671 24.82 -2.02 14.46
C ILE A 671 25.84 -1.58 13.39
N VAL A 672 25.47 -0.59 12.58
CA VAL A 672 26.38 0.10 11.66
C VAL A 672 26.39 1.60 11.96
N LEU A 673 27.57 2.22 12.01
CA LEU A 673 27.73 3.68 12.01
C LEU A 673 28.08 4.15 10.60
N ALA A 674 27.41 5.20 10.12
CA ALA A 674 27.61 5.73 8.78
C ALA A 674 27.61 7.26 8.72
N GLY A 675 28.25 7.80 7.67
CA GLY A 675 28.18 9.21 7.33
C GLY A 675 26.87 9.61 6.65
N SER A 676 26.96 10.61 5.77
CA SER A 676 25.86 11.18 5.00
C SER A 676 25.55 10.32 3.77
N GLU A 677 24.33 10.40 3.26
CA GLU A 677 23.92 9.74 2.01
C GLU A 677 24.12 8.21 2.02
N TYR A 678 23.90 7.59 3.18
CA TYR A 678 24.04 6.15 3.34
C TYR A 678 23.00 5.41 2.49
N GLY A 679 23.48 4.50 1.64
CA GLY A 679 22.66 3.73 0.72
C GLY A 679 22.34 4.43 -0.60
N SER A 680 23.19 5.35 -1.06
CA SER A 680 23.03 5.98 -2.38
C SER A 680 23.11 5.00 -3.55
N GLY A 681 22.42 5.31 -4.65
CA GLY A 681 22.49 4.55 -5.89
C GLY A 681 21.32 3.57 -6.09
N SER A 682 21.63 2.28 -6.28
CA SER A 682 20.67 1.29 -6.78
C SER A 682 19.57 0.95 -5.77
N SER A 683 18.37 0.66 -6.24
CA SER A 683 17.19 0.28 -5.43
C SER A 683 17.27 -1.10 -4.75
N ARG A 684 18.42 -1.76 -4.78
CA ARG A 684 18.57 -3.19 -4.43
C ARG A 684 18.24 -3.43 -2.96
N ASP A 685 17.16 -4.17 -2.72
CA ASP A 685 16.72 -4.59 -1.39
C ASP A 685 17.71 -5.53 -0.68
N TRP A 686 18.60 -6.20 -1.43
CA TRP A 686 19.72 -6.95 -0.88
C TRP A 686 20.68 -6.10 -0.04
N ALA A 687 20.71 -4.78 -0.24
CA ALA A 687 21.41 -3.87 0.66
C ALA A 687 20.77 -3.78 2.06
N ALA A 688 19.55 -4.28 2.26
CA ALA A 688 18.91 -4.43 3.57
C ALA A 688 18.76 -5.90 3.99
N LYS A 689 18.38 -6.81 3.07
CA LYS A 689 18.32 -8.27 3.33
C LYS A 689 19.67 -8.81 3.79
N GLY A 690 20.76 -8.35 3.16
CA GLY A 690 22.13 -8.73 3.49
C GLY A 690 22.51 -8.39 4.94
N PRO A 691 22.47 -7.11 5.35
CA PRO A 691 22.75 -6.72 6.73
C PRO A 691 21.83 -7.40 7.75
N ALA A 692 20.54 -7.60 7.44
CA ALA A 692 19.62 -8.33 8.32
C ALA A 692 20.08 -9.79 8.54
N LEU A 693 20.52 -10.48 7.48
CA LEU A 693 21.09 -11.83 7.56
C LEU A 693 22.48 -11.88 8.23
N GLN A 694 23.16 -10.74 8.33
CA GLN A 694 24.40 -10.57 9.10
C GLN A 694 24.12 -10.13 10.55
N GLY A 695 22.85 -10.07 10.99
CA GLY A 695 22.49 -9.77 12.38
C GLY A 695 22.48 -8.28 12.74
N VAL A 696 22.54 -7.39 11.75
CA VAL A 696 22.43 -5.93 11.98
C VAL A 696 21.00 -5.58 12.38
N ARG A 697 20.84 -4.98 13.56
CA ARG A 697 19.54 -4.59 14.14
C ARG A 697 19.22 -3.11 13.96
N ALA A 698 20.23 -2.25 13.86
CA ALA A 698 20.06 -0.82 13.61
C ALA A 698 21.22 -0.24 12.79
N VAL A 699 20.95 0.84 12.07
CA VAL A 699 21.96 1.68 11.41
C VAL A 699 21.84 3.08 12.01
N ILE A 700 22.96 3.73 12.33
CA ILE A 700 23.01 5.12 12.79
C ILE A 700 23.81 5.92 11.77
N ALA A 701 23.16 6.79 11.02
CA ALA A 701 23.77 7.56 9.93
C ALA A 701 23.56 9.07 10.10
N LYS A 702 24.38 9.90 9.43
CA LYS A 702 24.09 11.34 9.33
C LYS A 702 22.84 11.60 8.49
N SER A 703 22.70 10.86 7.39
CA SER A 703 21.52 10.90 6.52
C SER A 703 21.43 9.64 5.65
N TYR A 704 20.23 9.36 5.16
CA TYR A 704 19.93 8.21 4.30
C TYR A 704 19.41 8.65 2.94
N GLU A 705 19.67 7.82 1.94
CA GLU A 705 18.98 7.90 0.65
C GLU A 705 17.63 7.17 0.73
N ARG A 706 16.61 7.73 0.05
CA ARG A 706 15.19 7.40 0.27
C ARG A 706 14.90 5.90 0.19
N ILE A 707 15.28 5.27 -0.94
CA ILE A 707 14.97 3.85 -1.20
C ILE A 707 15.65 2.95 -0.18
N HIS A 708 16.90 3.23 0.18
CA HIS A 708 17.63 2.40 1.11
C HIS A 708 17.04 2.46 2.52
N ARG A 709 16.64 3.64 2.99
CA ARG A 709 15.93 3.78 4.27
C ARG A 709 14.67 2.91 4.29
N SER A 710 13.81 3.02 3.28
CA SER A 710 12.60 2.19 3.17
C SER A 710 12.92 0.69 3.14
N ASN A 711 14.00 0.29 2.47
CA ASN A 711 14.45 -1.11 2.46
C ASN A 711 14.89 -1.60 3.84
N LEU A 712 15.59 -0.78 4.63
CA LEU A 712 15.98 -1.12 6.01
C LEU A 712 14.74 -1.36 6.87
N VAL A 713 13.76 -0.44 6.82
CA VAL A 713 12.48 -0.57 7.52
C VAL A 713 11.73 -1.83 7.09
N GLY A 714 11.67 -2.08 5.77
CA GLY A 714 10.99 -3.25 5.22
C GLY A 714 11.61 -4.59 5.65
N MET A 715 12.87 -4.59 6.08
CA MET A 715 13.57 -5.76 6.63
C MET A 715 13.66 -5.76 8.18
N GLY A 716 12.98 -4.84 8.86
CA GLY A 716 12.99 -4.76 10.32
C GLY A 716 14.28 -4.20 10.93
N ILE A 717 15.17 -3.63 10.12
CA ILE A 717 16.35 -2.91 10.62
C ILE A 717 15.94 -1.48 10.96
N LEU A 718 16.25 -1.01 12.17
CA LEU A 718 15.89 0.33 12.62
C LEU A 718 16.84 1.40 12.03
N PRO A 719 16.38 2.30 11.14
CA PRO A 719 17.19 3.43 10.70
C PRO A 719 17.13 4.55 11.75
N LEU A 720 18.30 4.93 12.25
CA LEU A 720 18.49 6.01 13.19
C LEU A 720 19.35 7.10 12.56
N GLN A 721 19.03 8.35 12.84
CA GLN A 721 19.75 9.49 12.30
C GLN A 721 20.33 10.36 13.41
N PHE A 722 21.58 10.80 13.27
CA PHE A 722 22.12 11.83 14.14
C PHE A 722 21.34 13.15 13.98
N PRO A 723 21.21 13.96 15.04
CA PRO A 723 20.75 15.33 14.94
C PRO A 723 21.65 16.15 13.98
N GLU A 724 21.09 17.22 13.42
CA GLU A 724 21.84 18.11 12.53
C GLU A 724 23.12 18.64 13.20
N GLY A 725 24.24 18.57 12.47
CA GLY A 725 25.56 18.98 12.96
C GLY A 725 26.25 18.00 13.92
N VAL A 726 25.62 16.86 14.23
CA VAL A 726 26.17 15.81 15.10
C VAL A 726 26.50 14.56 14.27
N ASP A 727 27.58 13.87 14.62
CA ASP A 727 28.03 12.62 14.00
C ASP A 727 28.98 11.81 14.90
N ALA A 728 29.39 10.64 14.43
CA ALA A 728 30.34 9.79 15.16
C ALA A 728 31.66 10.51 15.51
N ASP A 729 32.23 11.29 14.57
CA ASP A 729 33.53 11.94 14.77
C ASP A 729 33.44 13.09 15.81
N SER A 730 32.40 13.91 15.75
CA SER A 730 32.09 15.00 16.69
C SER A 730 31.77 14.50 18.10
N LEU A 731 31.20 13.30 18.21
CA LEU A 731 30.95 12.60 19.46
C LEU A 731 32.16 11.78 19.92
N GLY A 732 33.25 11.73 19.15
CA GLY A 732 34.44 10.95 19.49
C GLY A 732 34.21 9.43 19.55
N LEU A 733 33.21 8.93 18.82
CA LEU A 733 32.88 7.52 18.69
C LEU A 733 33.74 6.87 17.61
N ASP A 734 34.57 5.90 17.97
CA ASP A 734 35.42 5.20 17.01
C ASP A 734 34.79 3.87 16.53
N GLY A 735 33.71 3.43 17.18
CA GLY A 735 32.96 2.22 16.86
C GLY A 735 33.41 1.00 17.67
N ARG A 736 34.43 1.10 18.53
CA ARG A 736 34.85 0.00 19.41
C ARG A 736 34.04 -0.08 20.70
N GLU A 737 33.12 0.86 20.89
CA GLU A 737 32.21 0.87 22.03
C GLU A 737 31.05 -0.12 21.83
N GLN A 738 30.33 -0.40 22.92
CA GLN A 738 29.04 -1.08 22.86
C GLN A 738 27.91 -0.06 22.90
N PHE A 739 26.82 -0.35 22.19
CA PHE A 739 25.68 0.55 22.00
C PHE A 739 24.39 -0.10 22.51
N SER A 740 23.67 0.60 23.38
CA SER A 740 22.36 0.20 23.88
C SER A 740 21.29 1.21 23.47
N ILE A 741 20.18 0.72 22.93
CA ILE A 741 19.08 1.50 22.35
C ILE A 741 17.79 0.97 22.95
N ASP A 742 17.16 1.80 23.79
CA ASP A 742 15.87 1.46 24.38
C ASP A 742 14.75 1.69 23.37
N LEU A 743 14.02 0.63 23.03
CA LEU A 743 12.91 0.67 22.08
C LEU A 743 11.55 0.70 22.76
N ASN A 744 11.50 0.80 24.09
CA ASN A 744 10.26 0.90 24.88
C ASN A 744 9.22 -0.17 24.48
N ASN A 745 9.66 -1.43 24.31
CA ASN A 745 8.84 -2.55 23.85
C ASN A 745 8.11 -2.32 22.51
N GLY A 746 8.67 -1.49 21.63
CA GLY A 746 8.07 -1.15 20.34
C GLY A 746 7.03 -0.04 20.38
N ASP A 747 6.80 0.59 21.54
CA ASP A 747 5.99 1.80 21.67
C ASP A 747 6.79 3.03 21.19
N LEU A 748 6.93 3.10 19.87
CA LEU A 748 7.61 4.15 19.14
C LEU A 748 6.60 5.06 18.41
N SER A 749 6.97 6.32 18.23
CA SER A 749 6.19 7.32 17.46
C SER A 749 7.01 7.90 16.30
N VAL A 750 6.32 8.42 15.28
CA VAL A 750 6.95 9.01 14.09
C VAL A 750 7.86 10.18 14.50
N GLY A 751 9.11 10.16 14.04
CA GLY A 751 10.10 11.20 14.34
C GLY A 751 10.57 11.26 15.80
N GLN A 752 10.28 10.24 16.60
CA GLN A 752 10.72 10.17 18.00
C GLN A 752 12.23 10.32 18.13
N LYS A 753 12.66 11.08 19.13
CA LYS A 753 14.05 11.09 19.58
C LYS A 753 14.24 10.02 20.65
N ILE A 754 15.29 9.22 20.50
CA ILE A 754 15.68 8.20 21.48
C ILE A 754 17.14 8.40 21.87
N THR A 755 17.47 8.05 23.11
CA THR A 755 18.84 8.15 23.62
C THR A 755 19.55 6.81 23.45
N VAL A 756 20.70 6.85 22.78
CA VAL A 756 21.65 5.74 22.67
C VAL A 756 22.64 5.84 23.82
N ARG A 757 22.78 4.78 24.63
CA ARG A 757 23.81 4.66 25.66
C ARG A 757 25.03 3.97 25.07
N THR A 758 26.23 4.40 25.47
CA THR A 758 27.47 3.75 25.04
C THR A 758 28.40 3.43 26.20
N THR A 759 29.33 2.50 25.98
CA THR A 759 30.42 2.24 26.92
C THR A 759 31.59 3.22 26.78
N SER A 760 31.50 4.22 25.90
CA SER A 760 32.51 5.26 25.73
C SER A 760 32.60 6.13 27.00
N PRO A 761 33.78 6.28 27.63
CA PRO A 761 33.93 7.21 28.75
C PRO A 761 33.73 8.67 28.34
N LYS A 762 33.96 9.01 27.05
CA LYS A 762 33.82 10.37 26.52
C LYS A 762 32.38 10.73 26.23
N THR A 763 31.61 9.77 25.70
CA THR A 763 30.23 9.98 25.26
C THR A 763 29.35 8.86 25.80
N PRO A 764 29.01 8.91 27.11
CA PRO A 764 28.22 7.85 27.76
C PRO A 764 26.81 7.71 27.16
N SER A 765 26.27 8.77 26.56
CA SER A 765 25.01 8.73 25.83
C SER A 765 24.88 9.88 24.82
N PHE A 766 24.07 9.69 23.79
CA PHE A 766 23.71 10.73 22.82
C PHE A 766 22.32 10.46 22.22
N ASP A 767 21.68 11.50 21.67
CA ASP A 767 20.35 11.37 21.08
C ASP A 767 20.42 11.11 19.57
N VAL A 768 19.44 10.35 19.08
CA VAL A 768 19.21 10.08 17.65
C VAL A 768 17.72 10.20 17.34
N ILE A 769 17.40 10.41 16.07
CA ILE A 769 16.05 10.47 15.54
C ILE A 769 15.70 9.12 14.92
N VAL A 770 14.55 8.56 15.29
CA VAL A 770 13.99 7.37 14.67
C VAL A 770 13.44 7.74 13.29
N ARG A 771 13.95 7.11 12.23
CA ARG A 771 13.58 7.37 10.83
C ARG A 771 12.54 6.38 10.30
N LEU A 772 11.54 6.12 11.13
CA LEU A 772 10.25 5.54 10.72
C LEU A 772 9.32 6.71 10.44
N ASP A 773 9.16 7.03 9.16
CA ASP A 773 8.66 8.35 8.73
C ASP A 773 7.11 8.38 8.64
N THR A 774 6.43 7.24 8.82
CA THR A 774 4.96 7.11 8.78
C THR A 774 4.44 6.07 9.78
N GLU A 775 3.16 6.17 10.16
CA GLU A 775 2.48 5.17 11.02
C GLU A 775 2.45 3.76 10.41
N VAL A 776 2.39 3.69 9.08
CA VAL A 776 2.45 2.42 8.34
C VAL A 776 3.84 1.78 8.47
N GLU A 777 4.91 2.57 8.42
CA GLU A 777 6.27 2.07 8.64
C GLU A 777 6.51 1.61 10.09
N LEU A 778 5.91 2.28 11.08
CA LEU A 778 5.88 1.79 12.46
C LEU A 778 5.20 0.42 12.53
N SER A 779 4.11 0.24 11.79
CA SER A 779 3.40 -1.03 11.70
C SER A 779 4.27 -2.11 11.05
N TYR A 780 4.99 -1.79 9.97
CA TYR A 780 5.95 -2.72 9.35
C TYR A 780 7.03 -3.16 10.34
N PHE A 781 7.62 -2.20 11.06
CA PHE A 781 8.65 -2.49 12.07
C PHE A 781 8.11 -3.39 13.20
N LYS A 782 6.89 -3.10 13.70
CA LYS A 782 6.20 -3.93 14.71
C LYS A 782 5.95 -5.38 14.28
N HIS A 783 5.84 -5.63 12.98
CA HIS A 783 5.66 -6.98 12.44
C HIS A 783 6.99 -7.63 12.01
N GLY A 784 8.14 -6.99 12.27
CA GLY A 784 9.45 -7.49 11.87
C GLY A 784 9.79 -7.27 10.38
N GLY A 785 8.99 -6.47 9.66
CA GLY A 785 9.22 -6.10 8.26
C GLY A 785 7.93 -6.04 7.43
N ILE A 786 8.04 -5.44 6.25
CA ILE A 786 6.89 -5.21 5.35
C ILE A 786 6.27 -6.52 4.86
N LEU A 787 7.09 -7.52 4.50
CA LEU A 787 6.56 -8.78 3.98
C LEU A 787 5.89 -9.61 5.08
N HIS A 788 6.35 -9.50 6.32
CA HIS A 788 5.68 -10.13 7.48
C HIS A 788 4.33 -9.48 7.73
N PHE A 789 4.27 -8.14 7.71
CA PHE A 789 3.03 -7.39 7.78
C PHE A 789 2.05 -7.83 6.69
N VAL A 790 2.47 -7.88 5.43
CA VAL A 790 1.59 -8.27 4.31
C VAL A 790 1.14 -9.72 4.44
N ILE A 791 2.02 -10.66 4.79
CA ILE A 791 1.61 -12.05 5.04
C ILE A 791 0.58 -12.12 6.16
N PHE A 792 0.77 -11.40 7.27
CA PHE A 792 -0.21 -11.37 8.36
C PHE A 792 -1.57 -10.88 7.88
N HIS A 793 -1.62 -9.81 7.08
CA HIS A 793 -2.89 -9.27 6.56
C HIS A 793 -3.53 -10.17 5.49
N GLN A 794 -2.73 -10.91 4.72
CA GLN A 794 -3.21 -11.88 3.73
C GLN A 794 -3.62 -13.22 4.37
N PHE A 795 -2.96 -13.59 5.48
CA PHE A 795 -3.21 -14.78 6.29
C PHE A 795 -4.44 -14.58 7.16
N SER A 796 -4.70 -13.33 7.58
CA SER A 796 -5.88 -12.96 8.35
C SER A 796 -7.09 -13.56 7.62
N PRO A 797 -7.70 -14.62 8.18
CA PRO A 797 -8.81 -15.30 7.55
C PRO A 797 -9.89 -14.25 7.49
N MET A 798 -10.11 -13.65 6.30
CA MET A 798 -11.04 -12.54 6.01
C MET A 798 -11.66 -12.09 7.33
N MET A 799 -10.94 -11.21 8.07
CA MET A 799 -11.07 -11.04 9.53
C MET A 799 -12.49 -11.37 9.94
N ASP A 800 -12.73 -12.30 10.88
CA ASP A 800 -14.04 -12.89 11.18
C ASP A 800 -15.05 -11.85 11.71
N TYR A 801 -15.31 -10.79 10.96
CA TYR A 801 -16.08 -9.58 11.16
C TYR A 801 -16.12 -8.80 9.82
N LYS A 802 -17.17 -8.04 9.54
CA LYS A 802 -17.23 -7.11 8.41
C LYS A 802 -17.86 -5.79 8.86
N VAL A 803 -17.07 -4.73 8.82
CA VAL A 803 -17.43 -3.35 9.18
C VAL A 803 -17.01 -2.41 8.06
N ALA A 804 -17.60 -1.20 7.96
CA ALA A 804 -17.30 -0.26 6.87
C ALA A 804 -15.83 0.19 6.85
N ASP A 805 -15.33 0.68 7.98
CA ASP A 805 -13.96 1.18 8.11
C ASP A 805 -13.42 0.91 9.52
N ILE A 806 -12.41 0.04 9.62
CA ILE A 806 -11.77 -0.29 10.90
C ILE A 806 -10.95 0.89 11.47
N GLY A 807 -10.62 1.88 10.64
CA GLY A 807 -9.93 3.11 11.03
C GLY A 807 -10.72 3.96 12.04
N GLU A 808 -12.06 3.87 12.02
CA GLU A 808 -12.92 4.65 12.92
C GLU A 808 -12.92 4.16 14.39
N ALA A 809 -12.29 3.01 14.66
CA ALA A 809 -12.36 2.34 15.95
C ALA A 809 -11.85 3.18 17.14
N GLU A 810 -10.87 4.07 16.95
CA GLU A 810 -10.39 4.94 18.04
C GLU A 810 -11.43 6.02 18.40
N PHE A 811 -12.10 6.56 17.39
CA PHE A 811 -13.21 7.50 17.60
C PHE A 811 -14.38 6.78 18.29
N GLY A 812 -14.74 5.59 17.80
CA GLY A 812 -15.77 4.78 18.42
C GLY A 812 -15.48 4.42 19.87
N ARG A 813 -14.23 4.09 20.22
CA ARG A 813 -13.85 3.84 21.61
C ARG A 813 -14.13 5.03 22.53
N LYS A 814 -13.84 6.26 22.08
CA LYS A 814 -14.09 7.50 22.84
C LYS A 814 -15.59 7.70 23.07
N GLU A 815 -16.42 7.47 22.07
CA GLU A 815 -17.88 7.57 22.22
C GLU A 815 -18.46 6.47 23.12
N ILE A 816 -17.96 5.23 23.04
CA ILE A 816 -18.38 4.16 23.94
C ILE A 816 -18.02 4.51 25.39
N SER A 817 -16.82 5.04 25.64
CA SER A 817 -16.43 5.50 27.00
C SER A 817 -17.32 6.62 27.53
N LEU A 818 -17.83 7.49 26.66
CA LEU A 818 -18.83 8.49 27.06
C LEU A 818 -20.17 7.83 27.39
N ALA A 819 -20.62 6.85 26.59
CA ALA A 819 -21.85 6.12 26.83
C ALA A 819 -21.82 5.34 28.15
N GLU A 820 -20.69 4.73 28.53
CA GLU A 820 -20.53 3.97 29.78
C GLU A 820 -20.88 4.79 31.03
N VAL A 821 -20.57 6.09 31.04
CA VAL A 821 -20.90 7.00 32.15
C VAL A 821 -22.41 7.11 32.38
N GLU A 822 -23.18 7.07 31.29
CA GLU A 822 -24.63 7.18 31.29
C GLU A 822 -25.32 5.81 31.21
N MET A 823 -24.63 4.71 31.50
CA MET A 823 -25.21 3.35 31.48
C MET A 823 -25.10 2.62 32.83
N PRO A 824 -25.68 3.18 33.91
CA PRO A 824 -25.46 2.72 35.29
C PRO A 824 -25.89 1.27 35.53
N GLY A 825 -26.94 0.77 34.88
CA GLY A 825 -27.39 -0.61 35.05
C GLY A 825 -26.40 -1.64 34.52
N LEU A 826 -25.80 -1.39 33.36
CA LEU A 826 -24.76 -2.26 32.78
C LEU A 826 -23.46 -2.18 33.58
N MET A 827 -23.05 -0.97 33.98
CA MET A 827 -21.86 -0.78 34.83
C MET A 827 -22.00 -1.49 36.18
N ALA A 828 -23.18 -1.42 36.80
CA ALA A 828 -23.47 -2.17 38.01
C ALA A 828 -23.46 -3.69 37.78
N SER A 829 -23.98 -4.15 36.63
CA SER A 829 -23.96 -5.57 36.24
C SER A 829 -22.53 -6.08 36.04
N ARG A 830 -21.65 -5.32 35.39
CA ARG A 830 -20.20 -5.63 35.26
C ARG A 830 -19.55 -5.74 36.64
N LYS A 831 -19.79 -4.78 37.53
CA LYS A 831 -19.24 -4.79 38.89
C LYS A 831 -19.71 -5.99 39.72
N GLU A 832 -21.00 -6.34 39.63
CA GLU A 832 -21.58 -7.44 40.40
C GLU A 832 -21.18 -8.82 39.85
N PHE A 833 -21.23 -8.98 38.52
CA PHE A 833 -21.13 -10.29 37.87
C PHE A 833 -19.80 -10.55 37.16
N GLY A 834 -19.06 -9.51 36.77
CA GLY A 834 -17.77 -9.61 36.09
C GLY A 834 -16.75 -10.49 36.84
N PRO A 835 -16.56 -10.36 38.16
CA PRO A 835 -15.59 -11.18 38.90
C PRO A 835 -15.85 -12.69 38.83
N ARG A 836 -17.12 -13.12 38.70
CA ARG A 836 -17.50 -14.54 38.66
C ARG A 836 -17.71 -15.09 37.25
N LYS A 837 -17.75 -14.23 36.22
CA LYS A 837 -17.95 -14.57 34.80
C LYS A 837 -19.05 -15.62 34.56
N PRO A 838 -20.30 -15.34 34.94
CA PRO A 838 -21.38 -16.34 34.90
C PRO A 838 -21.72 -16.86 33.50
N LEU A 839 -21.45 -16.09 32.45
CA LEU A 839 -21.66 -16.49 31.05
C LEU A 839 -20.44 -17.20 30.45
N GLY A 840 -19.47 -17.60 31.28
CA GLY A 840 -18.28 -18.34 30.85
C GLY A 840 -18.65 -19.57 30.00
N GLY A 841 -18.21 -19.55 28.74
CA GLY A 841 -18.45 -20.63 27.78
C GLY A 841 -19.74 -20.52 26.95
N ALA A 842 -20.55 -19.48 27.15
CA ALA A 842 -21.73 -19.22 26.31
C ALA A 842 -21.33 -18.54 25.00
N ASN A 843 -21.82 -19.04 23.86
CA ASN A 843 -21.78 -18.34 22.58
C ASN A 843 -23.08 -17.55 22.40
N ILE A 844 -23.01 -16.22 22.35
CA ILE A 844 -24.16 -15.33 22.22
C ILE A 844 -24.14 -14.65 20.86
N THR A 845 -25.20 -14.81 20.07
CA THR A 845 -25.40 -14.02 18.85
C THR A 845 -26.39 -12.88 19.13
N GLY A 846 -25.99 -11.65 18.81
CA GLY A 846 -26.88 -10.48 18.84
C GLY A 846 -27.36 -10.05 17.46
N SER A 847 -28.62 -9.67 17.37
CA SER A 847 -29.28 -9.06 16.21
C SER A 847 -30.05 -7.83 16.67
N LEU A 848 -29.31 -6.75 16.96
CA LEU A 848 -29.79 -5.49 17.53
C LEU A 848 -29.19 -4.32 16.76
N HIS A 849 -29.80 -3.14 16.84
CA HIS A 849 -29.21 -1.90 16.30
C HIS A 849 -27.75 -1.74 16.75
N MET A 850 -26.80 -1.58 15.81
CA MET A 850 -25.38 -1.50 16.14
C MET A 850 -24.96 -0.06 16.48
N THR A 851 -25.26 0.38 17.72
CA THR A 851 -24.92 1.72 18.24
C THR A 851 -23.84 1.69 19.32
N VAL A 852 -23.36 2.85 19.77
CA VAL A 852 -22.44 2.97 20.92
C VAL A 852 -23.03 2.40 22.22
N GLN A 853 -24.33 2.46 22.44
CA GLN A 853 -24.98 1.82 23.59
C GLN A 853 -24.93 0.29 23.47
N THR A 854 -25.13 -0.23 22.27
CA THR A 854 -25.05 -1.67 21.99
C THR A 854 -23.64 -2.19 22.17
N ALA A 855 -22.63 -1.40 21.81
CA ALA A 855 -21.24 -1.70 22.12
C ALA A 855 -21.01 -1.87 23.64
N VAL A 856 -21.63 -1.05 24.50
CA VAL A 856 -21.55 -1.23 25.96
C VAL A 856 -22.22 -2.54 26.40
N LEU A 857 -23.36 -2.92 25.81
CA LEU A 857 -24.02 -4.21 26.06
C LEU A 857 -23.11 -5.37 25.66
N ILE A 858 -22.55 -5.36 24.45
CA ILE A 858 -21.60 -6.37 23.95
C ILE A 858 -20.44 -6.54 24.94
N GLU A 859 -19.79 -5.45 25.33
CA GLU A 859 -18.66 -5.49 26.27
C GLU A 859 -19.07 -5.96 27.66
N THR A 860 -20.31 -5.69 28.08
CA THR A 860 -20.86 -6.22 29.33
C THR A 860 -21.01 -7.74 29.27
N LEU A 861 -21.64 -8.26 28.23
CA LEU A 861 -21.77 -9.72 28.03
C LEU A 861 -20.38 -10.39 27.94
N LYS A 862 -19.41 -9.73 27.30
CA LYS A 862 -18.03 -10.20 27.17
C LYS A 862 -17.33 -10.26 28.53
N GLU A 863 -17.46 -9.20 29.32
CA GLU A 863 -16.89 -9.14 30.68
C GLU A 863 -17.50 -10.19 31.60
N LEU A 864 -18.79 -10.49 31.41
CA LEU A 864 -19.51 -11.57 32.09
C LEU A 864 -19.10 -12.97 31.60
N GLY A 865 -18.23 -13.10 30.59
CA GLY A 865 -17.58 -14.34 30.17
C GLY A 865 -18.05 -14.95 28.85
N ALA A 866 -18.97 -14.30 28.13
CA ALA A 866 -19.49 -14.82 26.87
C ALA A 866 -18.52 -14.65 25.68
N ASN A 867 -18.64 -15.52 24.69
CA ASN A 867 -18.17 -15.27 23.33
C ASN A 867 -19.30 -14.63 22.53
N ILE A 868 -19.00 -13.68 21.64
CA ILE A 868 -20.04 -12.84 21.03
C ILE A 868 -19.83 -12.68 19.52
N ARG A 869 -20.91 -12.88 18.75
CA ARG A 869 -21.05 -12.45 17.36
C ARG A 869 -22.23 -11.49 17.25
N TRP A 870 -22.15 -10.52 16.35
CA TRP A 870 -23.17 -9.46 16.28
C TRP A 870 -23.49 -9.06 14.84
N CYS A 871 -24.76 -8.76 14.58
CA CYS A 871 -25.23 -8.09 13.38
C CYS A 871 -26.23 -6.99 13.74
N SER A 872 -26.46 -6.06 12.81
CA SER A 872 -27.47 -5.02 12.95
C SER A 872 -28.87 -5.59 12.65
N CYS A 873 -29.92 -5.08 13.30
CA CYS A 873 -31.32 -5.43 12.97
C CYS A 873 -31.97 -4.45 11.96
N ASN A 874 -31.27 -3.38 11.56
CA ASN A 874 -31.76 -2.45 10.53
C ASN A 874 -30.61 -1.80 9.75
N ILE A 875 -30.75 -1.77 8.42
CA ILE A 875 -29.73 -1.32 7.45
C ILE A 875 -29.20 0.10 7.67
N TYR A 876 -29.92 0.99 8.37
CA TYR A 876 -29.48 2.37 8.63
C TYR A 876 -29.12 2.64 10.08
N SER A 877 -29.28 1.65 10.97
CA SER A 877 -29.10 1.82 12.40
C SER A 877 -27.67 1.61 12.89
N THR A 878 -26.78 1.15 12.02
CA THR A 878 -25.37 0.97 12.35
C THR A 878 -24.66 2.31 12.49
N GLN A 879 -23.93 2.46 13.59
CA GLN A 879 -22.92 3.49 13.81
C GLN A 879 -21.55 2.84 13.52
N ASP A 880 -20.98 3.14 12.36
CA ASP A 880 -19.79 2.43 11.83
C ASP A 880 -18.60 2.47 12.80
N HIS A 881 -18.35 3.62 13.41
CA HIS A 881 -17.33 3.77 14.46
C HIS A 881 -17.54 2.84 15.66
N ALA A 882 -18.78 2.59 16.09
CA ALA A 882 -19.08 1.68 17.19
C ALA A 882 -18.81 0.23 16.78
N ALA A 883 -19.23 -0.16 15.56
CA ALA A 883 -18.95 -1.48 14.99
C ALA A 883 -17.44 -1.73 14.87
N ALA A 884 -16.70 -0.75 14.34
CA ALA A 884 -15.25 -0.78 14.20
C ALA A 884 -14.55 -0.89 15.56
N ALA A 885 -15.00 -0.14 16.57
CA ALA A 885 -14.40 -0.18 17.91
C ALA A 885 -14.56 -1.56 18.56
N ILE A 886 -15.72 -2.19 18.46
CA ILE A 886 -15.97 -3.53 18.98
C ILE A 886 -15.17 -4.59 18.23
N ALA A 887 -15.15 -4.52 16.89
CA ALA A 887 -14.39 -5.44 16.06
C ALA A 887 -12.88 -5.35 16.36
N LYS A 888 -12.33 -4.13 16.44
CA LYS A 888 -10.92 -3.88 16.77
C LYS A 888 -10.56 -4.31 18.19
N ALA A 889 -11.45 -4.10 19.16
CA ALA A 889 -11.22 -4.52 20.54
C ALA A 889 -11.25 -6.05 20.72
N GLY A 890 -11.77 -6.80 19.73
CA GLY A 890 -12.00 -8.24 19.87
C GLY A 890 -13.10 -8.57 20.89
N SER A 891 -13.95 -7.58 21.22
CA SER A 891 -15.07 -7.75 22.15
C SER A 891 -16.18 -8.60 21.54
N ALA A 892 -16.40 -8.47 20.22
CA ALA A 892 -17.24 -9.35 19.41
C ALA A 892 -16.79 -9.37 17.95
N ASN A 893 -17.17 -10.43 17.25
CA ASN A 893 -17.11 -10.53 15.79
C ASN A 893 -18.35 -9.82 15.21
N VAL A 894 -18.18 -8.65 14.57
CA VAL A 894 -19.28 -7.78 14.13
C VAL A 894 -19.46 -7.83 12.62
N TYR A 895 -20.69 -8.08 12.15
CA TYR A 895 -21.10 -8.03 10.75
C TYR A 895 -22.18 -6.97 10.61
N ALA A 896 -21.76 -5.72 10.46
CA ALA A 896 -22.67 -4.59 10.35
C ALA A 896 -21.95 -3.37 9.78
N TRP A 897 -22.60 -2.67 8.86
CA TRP A 897 -22.24 -1.29 8.50
C TRP A 897 -23.48 -0.46 8.17
N LYS A 898 -23.33 0.86 8.09
CA LYS A 898 -24.42 1.76 7.75
C LYS A 898 -24.70 1.74 6.25
N GLY A 899 -25.96 1.56 5.87
CA GLY A 899 -26.40 1.57 4.48
C GLY A 899 -26.25 0.22 3.77
N GLU A 900 -26.29 -0.89 4.49
CA GLU A 900 -26.35 -2.24 3.92
C GLU A 900 -27.47 -2.35 2.86
N THR A 901 -27.19 -3.07 1.77
CA THR A 901 -28.26 -3.60 0.92
C THR A 901 -29.06 -4.66 1.67
N LEU A 902 -30.26 -4.98 1.21
CA LEU A 902 -31.11 -5.97 1.86
C LEU A 902 -30.45 -7.37 1.82
N GLU A 903 -29.75 -7.69 0.73
CA GLU A 903 -28.97 -8.92 0.60
C GLU A 903 -27.79 -8.95 1.59
N GLU A 904 -27.07 -7.83 1.75
CA GLU A 904 -25.96 -7.72 2.70
C GLU A 904 -26.43 -7.83 4.15
N TYR A 905 -27.57 -7.23 4.48
CA TYR A 905 -28.21 -7.33 5.80
C TYR A 905 -28.46 -8.79 6.20
N TRP A 906 -29.16 -9.55 5.34
CA TRP A 906 -29.45 -10.96 5.63
C TRP A 906 -28.19 -11.83 5.60
N TRP A 907 -27.19 -11.47 4.78
CA TRP A 907 -25.88 -12.10 4.83
C TRP A 907 -25.18 -11.85 6.18
N CYS A 908 -25.21 -10.62 6.70
CA CYS A 908 -24.70 -10.28 8.03
C CYS A 908 -25.38 -11.11 9.13
N THR A 909 -26.70 -11.27 9.06
CA THR A 909 -27.46 -12.16 9.97
C THR A 909 -26.97 -13.61 9.88
N GLU A 910 -26.76 -14.16 8.66
CA GLU A 910 -26.22 -15.51 8.49
C GLU A 910 -24.81 -15.65 9.10
N GLN A 911 -23.92 -14.66 8.89
CA GLN A 911 -22.56 -14.69 9.41
C GLN A 911 -22.51 -14.57 10.94
N ALA A 912 -23.39 -13.77 11.54
CA ALA A 912 -23.50 -13.65 12.99
C ALA A 912 -24.03 -14.94 13.65
N LEU A 913 -24.86 -15.72 12.94
CA LEU A 913 -25.37 -17.03 13.37
C LEU A 913 -24.42 -18.20 13.07
N THR A 914 -23.50 -18.03 12.12
CA THR A 914 -22.55 -19.08 11.73
C THR A 914 -21.30 -19.01 12.60
N TRP A 915 -21.14 -19.96 13.51
CA TRP A 915 -20.00 -20.02 14.43
C TRP A 915 -18.93 -21.00 13.95
N PRO A 916 -17.70 -20.57 13.64
CA PRO A 916 -16.61 -21.48 13.32
C PRO A 916 -16.38 -22.48 14.45
N ASN A 917 -16.30 -23.78 14.11
CA ASN A 917 -16.10 -24.88 15.06
C ASN A 917 -17.24 -25.11 16.07
N ALA A 918 -18.44 -24.57 15.83
CA ALA A 918 -19.62 -24.86 16.64
C ALA A 918 -20.88 -24.95 15.77
N ASP A 919 -21.89 -25.67 16.25
CA ASP A 919 -23.18 -25.79 15.56
C ASP A 919 -24.06 -24.52 15.69
N GLY A 920 -23.49 -23.34 15.95
CA GLY A 920 -24.21 -22.08 16.16
C GLY A 920 -24.16 -21.52 17.59
N PRO A 921 -24.99 -20.50 17.91
CA PRO A 921 -25.02 -19.89 19.24
C PRO A 921 -25.72 -20.77 20.29
N ASP A 922 -25.43 -20.52 21.56
CA ASP A 922 -26.16 -21.06 22.70
C ASP A 922 -27.34 -20.15 23.09
N LEU A 923 -27.17 -18.83 22.95
CA LEU A 923 -28.19 -17.83 23.28
C LEU A 923 -28.29 -16.75 22.20
N ILE A 924 -29.48 -16.17 22.08
CA ILE A 924 -29.74 -15.08 21.14
C ILE A 924 -30.25 -13.85 21.91
N VAL A 925 -29.76 -12.67 21.51
CA VAL A 925 -30.35 -11.37 21.86
C VAL A 925 -30.93 -10.81 20.56
N ASP A 926 -32.24 -10.65 20.49
CA ASP A 926 -32.95 -10.33 19.24
C ASP A 926 -33.82 -9.07 19.39
N ASP A 927 -33.95 -8.34 18.29
CA ASP A 927 -34.71 -7.11 18.13
C ASP A 927 -35.39 -7.18 16.75
N GLY A 928 -36.67 -7.56 16.77
CA GLY A 928 -37.50 -7.79 15.58
C GLY A 928 -37.67 -9.27 15.23
N GLY A 929 -36.83 -10.14 15.79
CA GLY A 929 -36.92 -11.59 15.67
C GLY A 929 -36.35 -12.15 14.37
N ASP A 930 -35.46 -11.42 13.68
CA ASP A 930 -34.99 -11.78 12.33
C ASP A 930 -33.92 -12.88 12.37
N ALA A 931 -33.02 -12.85 13.34
CA ALA A 931 -32.10 -13.96 13.60
C ALA A 931 -32.88 -15.22 14.00
N THR A 932 -33.89 -15.06 14.86
CA THR A 932 -34.78 -16.16 15.25
C THR A 932 -35.59 -16.71 14.07
N LEU A 933 -36.09 -15.83 13.19
CA LEU A 933 -36.86 -16.18 11.99
C LEU A 933 -36.03 -17.02 11.02
N LEU A 934 -34.80 -16.61 10.73
CA LEU A 934 -33.92 -17.30 9.79
C LEU A 934 -33.66 -18.75 10.23
N ILE A 935 -33.50 -18.99 11.54
CA ILE A 935 -33.32 -20.33 12.10
C ILE A 935 -34.59 -21.17 11.94
N HIS A 936 -35.76 -20.62 12.27
CA HIS A 936 -37.03 -21.34 12.17
C HIS A 936 -37.36 -21.73 10.72
N GLU A 937 -37.20 -20.81 9.77
CA GLU A 937 -37.42 -21.09 8.36
C GLU A 937 -36.34 -22.02 7.79
N GLY A 938 -35.10 -21.94 8.29
CA GLY A 938 -34.04 -22.89 7.95
C GLY A 938 -34.34 -24.32 8.35
N VAL A 939 -34.81 -24.56 9.58
CA VAL A 939 -35.24 -25.90 10.03
C VAL A 939 -36.39 -26.43 9.18
N LYS A 940 -37.36 -25.57 8.86
CA LYS A 940 -38.50 -25.93 8.00
C LYS A 940 -38.06 -26.29 6.58
N ALA A 941 -37.12 -25.53 6.00
CA ALA A 941 -36.55 -25.80 4.69
C ALA A 941 -35.76 -27.12 4.67
N GLU A 942 -34.91 -27.36 5.67
CA GLU A 942 -34.16 -28.62 5.81
C GLU A 942 -35.07 -29.83 5.96
N LYS A 943 -36.16 -29.69 6.73
CA LYS A 943 -37.17 -30.74 6.87
C LYS A 943 -37.85 -31.04 5.54
N ALA A 944 -38.34 -30.03 4.83
CA ALA A 944 -38.98 -30.19 3.52
C ALA A 944 -38.02 -30.83 2.49
N TYR A 945 -36.75 -30.46 2.51
CA TYR A 945 -35.73 -31.04 1.66
C TYR A 945 -35.40 -32.50 2.02
N LYS A 946 -35.31 -32.83 3.32
CA LYS A 946 -35.09 -34.21 3.78
C LYS A 946 -36.26 -35.14 3.43
N GLU A 947 -37.49 -34.68 3.64
CA GLU A 947 -38.70 -35.50 3.44
C GLU A 947 -39.09 -35.64 1.97
N SER A 948 -38.95 -34.58 1.16
CA SER A 948 -39.53 -34.54 -0.19
C SER A 948 -38.63 -33.90 -1.25
N LYS A 949 -37.35 -33.60 -0.94
CA LYS A 949 -36.39 -32.95 -1.84
C LYS A 949 -36.88 -31.62 -2.42
N VAL A 950 -37.80 -30.95 -1.72
CA VAL A 950 -38.30 -29.62 -2.09
C VAL A 950 -37.22 -28.60 -1.75
N MET A 951 -36.79 -27.83 -2.75
CA MET A 951 -35.86 -26.71 -2.58
C MET A 951 -36.62 -25.42 -2.25
N PRO A 952 -36.06 -24.52 -1.42
CA PRO A 952 -36.57 -23.16 -1.28
C PRO A 952 -36.62 -22.46 -2.65
N ASN A 953 -37.70 -21.72 -2.93
CA ASN A 953 -37.94 -21.08 -4.22
C ASN A 953 -38.10 -19.55 -4.06
N PRO A 954 -37.01 -18.78 -4.13
CA PRO A 954 -37.05 -17.32 -4.04
C PRO A 954 -37.86 -16.66 -5.18
N ASP A 955 -37.87 -17.27 -6.37
CA ASP A 955 -38.50 -16.68 -7.57
C ASP A 955 -40.03 -16.61 -7.47
N ALA A 956 -40.64 -17.43 -6.61
CA ALA A 956 -42.08 -17.46 -6.37
C ALA A 956 -42.53 -16.49 -5.26
N GLU A 957 -41.60 -15.89 -4.52
CA GLU A 957 -41.91 -14.95 -3.45
C GLU A 957 -42.08 -13.52 -4.01
N THR A 958 -42.89 -12.69 -3.34
CA THR A 958 -43.13 -11.29 -3.73
C THR A 958 -42.57 -10.30 -2.71
N ASN A 959 -42.42 -10.72 -1.44
CA ASN A 959 -41.75 -9.93 -0.41
C ASN A 959 -40.22 -9.94 -0.61
N ALA A 960 -39.62 -8.76 -0.75
CA ALA A 960 -38.18 -8.63 -1.02
C ALA A 960 -37.29 -9.20 0.09
N GLU A 961 -37.66 -9.02 1.36
CA GLU A 961 -36.88 -9.54 2.50
C GLU A 961 -36.93 -11.06 2.53
N PHE A 962 -38.11 -11.63 2.34
CA PHE A 962 -38.29 -13.08 2.36
C PHE A 962 -37.64 -13.77 1.15
N LYS A 963 -37.49 -13.08 0.01
CA LYS A 963 -36.64 -13.55 -1.10
C LYS A 963 -35.20 -13.75 -0.67
N CYS A 964 -34.62 -12.82 0.08
CA CYS A 964 -33.25 -12.93 0.59
C CYS A 964 -33.12 -14.14 1.53
N VAL A 965 -34.08 -14.30 2.46
CA VAL A 965 -34.14 -15.47 3.37
C VAL A 965 -34.17 -16.78 2.57
N LEU A 966 -35.12 -16.94 1.64
CA LEU A 966 -35.23 -18.15 0.82
C LEU A 966 -33.97 -18.40 -0.03
N THR A 967 -33.30 -17.33 -0.48
CA THR A 967 -32.07 -17.42 -1.25
C THR A 967 -30.94 -17.99 -0.41
N ILE A 968 -30.75 -17.50 0.82
CA ILE A 968 -29.78 -18.03 1.78
C ILE A 968 -30.05 -19.52 2.02
N LEU A 969 -31.30 -19.88 2.33
CA LEU A 969 -31.67 -21.27 2.63
C LEU A 969 -31.44 -22.20 1.44
N LYS A 970 -31.76 -21.76 0.22
CA LYS A 970 -31.49 -22.49 -1.03
C LYS A 970 -29.99 -22.73 -1.17
N GLN A 971 -29.18 -21.69 -1.02
CA GLN A 971 -27.73 -21.76 -1.13
C GLN A 971 -27.09 -22.64 -0.04
N THR A 972 -27.61 -22.63 1.19
CA THR A 972 -27.15 -23.52 2.26
C THR A 972 -27.33 -24.99 1.87
N ILE A 973 -28.50 -25.35 1.34
CA ILE A 973 -28.78 -26.73 0.89
C ILE A 973 -27.94 -27.10 -0.34
N GLU A 974 -27.75 -26.19 -1.29
CA GLU A 974 -26.90 -26.40 -2.48
C GLU A 974 -25.42 -26.63 -2.11
N ARG A 975 -24.94 -26.00 -1.03
CA ARG A 975 -23.61 -26.23 -0.46
C ARG A 975 -23.46 -27.59 0.25
N GLY A 976 -24.54 -28.36 0.37
CA GLY A 976 -24.55 -29.67 1.05
C GLY A 976 -24.78 -29.60 2.56
N GLU A 977 -25.03 -28.41 3.11
CA GLU A 977 -25.31 -28.18 4.53
C GLU A 977 -26.79 -28.46 4.84
N VAL A 978 -27.19 -29.73 4.78
CA VAL A 978 -28.61 -30.15 4.87
C VAL A 978 -29.14 -30.28 6.30
N ASP A 979 -28.32 -30.00 7.32
CA ASP A 979 -28.68 -30.11 8.74
C ASP A 979 -28.09 -28.99 9.63
N LYS A 980 -27.58 -27.91 9.03
CA LYS A 980 -27.00 -26.75 9.72
C LYS A 980 -28.01 -26.11 10.69
N TRP A 981 -29.18 -25.75 10.20
CA TRP A 981 -30.20 -25.05 10.97
C TRP A 981 -30.85 -25.96 12.02
N THR A 982 -31.03 -27.25 11.70
CA THR A 982 -31.52 -28.26 12.66
C THR A 982 -30.55 -28.45 13.83
N LYS A 983 -29.24 -28.55 13.56
CA LYS A 983 -28.22 -28.65 14.61
C LYS A 983 -28.16 -27.37 15.45
N MET A 984 -28.27 -26.21 14.81
CA MET A 984 -28.30 -24.91 15.47
C MET A 984 -29.50 -24.76 16.42
N ALA A 985 -30.70 -25.02 15.93
CA ALA A 985 -31.91 -25.00 16.74
C ALA A 985 -31.83 -25.98 17.92
N ALA A 986 -31.23 -27.15 17.72
CA ALA A 986 -31.04 -28.14 18.78
C ALA A 986 -30.04 -27.68 19.85
N LYS A 987 -29.12 -26.77 19.54
CA LYS A 987 -28.12 -26.25 20.47
C LYS A 987 -28.66 -25.13 21.35
N ILE A 988 -29.45 -24.21 20.78
CA ILE A 988 -29.93 -22.99 21.44
C ILE A 988 -30.70 -23.30 22.73
N ILE A 989 -30.35 -22.58 23.80
CA ILE A 989 -31.00 -22.63 25.12
C ILE A 989 -32.21 -21.68 25.15
N GLY A 990 -32.09 -20.50 24.52
CA GLY A 990 -33.19 -19.57 24.39
C GLY A 990 -32.81 -18.23 23.77
N VAL A 991 -33.82 -17.39 23.57
CA VAL A 991 -33.70 -16.03 23.04
C VAL A 991 -34.31 -15.01 24.01
N SER A 992 -33.74 -13.81 24.08
CA SER A 992 -34.44 -12.65 24.66
C SER A 992 -34.82 -11.68 23.55
N GLU A 993 -36.08 -11.25 23.54
CA GLU A 993 -36.67 -10.42 22.48
C GLU A 993 -37.27 -9.14 23.07
N GLU A 994 -36.91 -8.01 22.48
CA GLU A 994 -37.19 -6.68 23.02
C GLU A 994 -38.19 -5.86 22.21
N THR A 995 -38.73 -6.42 21.12
CA THR A 995 -39.76 -5.76 20.31
C THR A 995 -41.13 -6.38 20.47
N THR A 996 -42.16 -5.55 20.33
CA THR A 996 -43.55 -5.99 20.29
C THR A 996 -43.78 -7.00 19.17
N THR A 997 -43.15 -6.83 18.02
CA THR A 997 -43.33 -7.67 16.82
C THR A 997 -42.66 -9.03 16.94
N GLY A 998 -41.40 -9.06 17.37
CA GLY A 998 -40.68 -10.29 17.67
C GLY A 998 -41.44 -11.08 18.73
N VAL A 999 -41.90 -10.43 19.81
CA VAL A 999 -42.71 -11.09 20.86
C VAL A 999 -44.03 -11.64 20.30
N HIS A 1000 -44.74 -10.91 19.44
CA HIS A 1000 -45.96 -11.41 18.81
C HIS A 1000 -45.68 -12.63 17.91
N ARG A 1001 -44.59 -12.63 17.14
CA ARG A 1001 -44.15 -13.78 16.33
C ARG A 1001 -43.87 -14.99 17.22
N LEU A 1002 -43.09 -14.79 18.29
CA LEU A 1002 -42.75 -15.85 19.26
C LEU A 1002 -43.98 -16.42 19.96
N ASN A 1003 -44.92 -15.57 20.41
CA ASN A 1003 -46.17 -16.01 21.02
C ASN A 1003 -47.05 -16.80 20.03
N SER A 1004 -47.10 -16.37 18.77
CA SER A 1004 -47.83 -17.07 17.70
C SER A 1004 -47.24 -18.45 17.45
N MET A 1005 -45.90 -18.56 17.39
CA MET A 1005 -45.19 -19.83 17.25
C MET A 1005 -45.41 -20.75 18.47
N ALA A 1006 -45.38 -20.20 19.69
CA ALA A 1006 -45.63 -20.97 20.91
C ALA A 1006 -47.06 -21.55 20.94
N ALA A 1007 -48.05 -20.72 20.60
CA ALA A 1007 -49.45 -21.12 20.48
C ALA A 1007 -49.64 -22.21 19.40
N ALA A 1008 -48.98 -22.07 18.25
CA ALA A 1008 -48.98 -23.06 17.17
C ALA A 1008 -48.16 -24.33 17.49
N GLY A 1009 -47.32 -24.31 18.53
CA GLY A 1009 -46.43 -25.42 18.88
C GLY A 1009 -45.23 -25.59 17.95
N THR A 1010 -44.87 -24.53 17.23
CA THR A 1010 -43.75 -24.50 16.27
C THR A 1010 -42.52 -23.77 16.79
N LEU A 1011 -42.58 -23.18 17.99
CA LEU A 1011 -41.45 -22.51 18.63
C LEU A 1011 -40.36 -23.54 18.95
N LEU A 1012 -39.14 -23.32 18.44
CA LEU A 1012 -38.04 -24.28 18.54
C LEU A 1012 -37.31 -24.23 19.90
N PHE A 1013 -37.22 -23.05 20.53
CA PHE A 1013 -36.51 -22.84 21.79
C PHE A 1013 -37.20 -21.78 22.67
N PRO A 1014 -37.03 -21.82 24.01
CA PRO A 1014 -37.65 -20.87 24.94
C PRO A 1014 -37.32 -19.41 24.64
N ALA A 1015 -38.23 -18.50 25.00
CA ALA A 1015 -38.02 -17.07 24.85
C ALA A 1015 -38.34 -16.27 26.13
N ILE A 1016 -37.55 -15.24 26.40
CA ILE A 1016 -37.85 -14.21 27.39
C ILE A 1016 -38.31 -12.94 26.66
N ASN A 1017 -39.55 -12.54 26.94
CA ASN A 1017 -40.14 -11.29 26.50
C ASN A 1017 -39.61 -10.15 27.37
N VAL A 1018 -38.62 -9.43 26.83
CA VAL A 1018 -38.04 -8.22 27.43
C VAL A 1018 -38.85 -6.97 27.07
N ASN A 1019 -39.52 -6.96 25.91
CA ASN A 1019 -40.36 -5.85 25.46
C ASN A 1019 -41.40 -5.42 26.51
N ASP A 1020 -42.03 -6.41 27.16
CA ASP A 1020 -43.12 -6.17 28.11
C ASP A 1020 -42.62 -6.02 29.56
N CYS A 1021 -41.30 -5.97 29.79
CA CYS A 1021 -40.75 -5.53 31.08
C CYS A 1021 -41.17 -4.08 31.34
N VAL A 1022 -41.50 -3.75 32.59
CA VAL A 1022 -42.00 -2.41 32.91
C VAL A 1022 -40.92 -1.35 32.76
N THR A 1023 -39.68 -1.67 33.14
CA THR A 1023 -38.57 -0.75 32.94
C THR A 1023 -38.29 -0.49 31.46
N LYS A 1024 -38.53 -1.45 30.56
CA LYS A 1024 -38.48 -1.24 29.11
C LYS A 1024 -39.68 -0.42 28.63
N SER A 1025 -40.91 -0.89 28.87
CA SER A 1025 -42.10 -0.25 28.29
C SER A 1025 -42.37 1.16 28.83
N LYS A 1026 -42.13 1.42 30.12
CA LYS A 1026 -42.41 2.72 30.76
C LYS A 1026 -41.25 3.70 30.71
N PHE A 1027 -40.03 3.26 30.46
CA PHE A 1027 -38.88 4.15 30.33
C PHE A 1027 -38.41 4.23 28.88
N ASP A 1028 -38.06 3.11 28.26
CA ASP A 1028 -37.52 3.10 26.91
C ASP A 1028 -38.50 3.64 25.87
N ASN A 1029 -39.66 3.00 25.73
CA ASN A 1029 -40.65 3.40 24.73
C ASN A 1029 -41.13 4.86 24.94
N VAL A 1030 -41.21 5.34 26.19
CA VAL A 1030 -41.69 6.71 26.50
C VAL A 1030 -40.57 7.76 26.40
N TYR A 1031 -39.46 7.57 27.11
CA TYR A 1031 -38.43 8.58 27.29
C TYR A 1031 -37.34 8.52 26.20
N GLY A 1032 -37.16 7.37 25.55
CA GLY A 1032 -36.27 7.22 24.41
C GLY A 1032 -36.69 8.11 23.24
N CYS A 1033 -37.97 8.03 22.87
CA CYS A 1033 -38.57 8.83 21.81
C CYS A 1033 -38.80 10.30 22.21
N ARG A 1034 -38.93 10.60 23.52
CA ARG A 1034 -39.13 11.97 24.03
C ARG A 1034 -37.97 12.92 23.70
N HIS A 1035 -36.74 12.44 23.67
CA HIS A 1035 -35.59 13.27 23.29
C HIS A 1035 -35.20 13.10 21.82
N SER A 1036 -35.21 11.87 21.32
CA SER A 1036 -34.69 11.57 19.99
C SER A 1036 -35.58 12.08 18.85
N LEU A 1037 -36.90 12.21 19.06
CA LEU A 1037 -37.80 12.78 18.06
C LEU A 1037 -37.48 14.25 17.73
N PRO A 1038 -37.50 15.20 18.70
CA PRO A 1038 -37.17 16.58 18.39
C PRO A 1038 -35.72 16.72 17.89
N ASP A 1039 -34.76 15.96 18.44
CA ASP A 1039 -33.37 15.97 17.96
C ASP A 1039 -33.27 15.57 16.48
N GLY A 1040 -33.90 14.45 16.10
CA GLY A 1040 -33.90 13.96 14.72
C GLY A 1040 -34.51 14.96 13.75
N ILE A 1041 -35.63 15.61 14.12
CA ILE A 1041 -36.25 16.65 13.29
C ILE A 1041 -35.35 17.87 13.16
N MET A 1042 -34.76 18.36 14.25
CA MET A 1042 -33.89 19.55 14.23
C MET A 1042 -32.62 19.28 13.42
N ARG A 1043 -31.95 18.15 13.62
CA ARG A 1043 -30.75 17.76 12.84
C ARG A 1043 -31.07 17.55 11.37
N ALA A 1044 -32.24 16.97 11.06
CA ALA A 1044 -32.66 16.73 9.67
C ALA A 1044 -33.07 18.01 8.94
N THR A 1045 -33.76 18.94 9.59
CA THR A 1045 -34.49 20.00 8.87
C THR A 1045 -34.13 21.42 9.27
N ASP A 1046 -33.36 21.61 10.35
CA ASP A 1046 -33.08 22.93 10.95
C ASP A 1046 -34.37 23.72 11.30
N VAL A 1047 -35.51 23.03 11.42
CA VAL A 1047 -36.81 23.67 11.66
C VAL A 1047 -36.96 24.07 13.13
N MET A 1048 -37.40 25.30 13.37
CA MET A 1048 -37.87 25.70 14.69
C MET A 1048 -39.22 25.03 14.99
N ILE A 1049 -39.26 24.12 15.97
CA ILE A 1049 -40.47 23.40 16.39
C ILE A 1049 -41.46 24.33 17.13
N GLY A 1050 -40.95 25.32 17.87
CA GLY A 1050 -41.77 26.27 18.61
C GLY A 1050 -42.78 27.01 17.72
N GLY A 1051 -44.06 26.95 18.08
CA GLY A 1051 -45.15 27.56 17.32
C GLY A 1051 -45.68 26.75 16.13
N LYS A 1052 -45.07 25.60 15.80
CA LYS A 1052 -45.56 24.69 14.76
C LYS A 1052 -46.73 23.86 15.25
N THR A 1053 -47.54 23.36 14.31
CA THR A 1053 -48.60 22.38 14.59
C THR A 1053 -48.09 21.00 14.23
N VAL A 1054 -48.08 20.09 15.21
CA VAL A 1054 -47.52 18.74 15.07
C VAL A 1054 -48.63 17.72 15.26
N PHE A 1055 -48.81 16.82 14.31
CA PHE A 1055 -49.70 15.68 14.42
C PHE A 1055 -48.90 14.43 14.81
N VAL A 1056 -49.33 13.76 15.86
CA VAL A 1056 -48.80 12.47 16.31
C VAL A 1056 -49.88 11.41 16.14
N ALA A 1057 -49.66 10.45 15.25
CA ALA A 1057 -50.53 9.28 15.08
C ALA A 1057 -50.14 8.21 16.10
N GLY A 1058 -51.07 7.86 16.99
CA GLY A 1058 -50.88 6.96 18.13
C GLY A 1058 -50.56 7.71 19.43
N TYR A 1059 -51.18 7.27 20.52
CA TYR A 1059 -51.00 7.76 21.89
C TYR A 1059 -50.71 6.62 22.88
N GLY A 1060 -50.03 5.57 22.40
CA GLY A 1060 -49.35 4.58 23.24
C GLY A 1060 -48.11 5.17 23.95
N ASP A 1061 -47.28 4.33 24.57
CA ASP A 1061 -46.12 4.79 25.35
C ASP A 1061 -45.14 5.64 24.49
N VAL A 1062 -44.90 5.25 23.22
CA VAL A 1062 -44.13 6.07 22.24
C VAL A 1062 -44.82 7.38 21.91
N GLY A 1063 -46.09 7.32 21.49
CA GLY A 1063 -46.89 8.50 21.15
C GLY A 1063 -46.99 9.54 22.28
N LYS A 1064 -47.14 9.07 23.53
CA LYS A 1064 -47.08 9.90 24.75
C LYS A 1064 -45.73 10.59 24.90
N GLY A 1065 -44.63 9.85 24.67
CA GLY A 1065 -43.28 10.40 24.63
C GLY A 1065 -43.14 11.54 23.64
N CYS A 1066 -43.55 11.28 22.39
CA CYS A 1066 -43.50 12.22 21.27
C CYS A 1066 -44.36 13.47 21.51
N ALA A 1067 -45.61 13.30 21.93
CA ALA A 1067 -46.54 14.40 22.13
C ALA A 1067 -46.09 15.33 23.26
N VAL A 1068 -45.61 14.76 24.38
CA VAL A 1068 -45.07 15.54 25.49
C VAL A 1068 -43.81 16.31 25.07
N ALA A 1069 -42.91 15.68 24.30
CA ALA A 1069 -41.71 16.33 23.79
C ALA A 1069 -42.03 17.54 22.90
N MET A 1070 -42.91 17.32 21.93
CA MET A 1070 -43.31 18.36 20.98
C MET A 1070 -44.02 19.52 21.68
N LYS A 1071 -44.90 19.23 22.64
CA LYS A 1071 -45.53 20.25 23.49
C LYS A 1071 -44.49 21.01 24.31
N GLY A 1072 -43.48 20.31 24.85
CA GLY A 1072 -42.35 20.89 25.57
C GLY A 1072 -41.49 21.82 24.71
N CYS A 1073 -41.35 21.54 23.41
CA CYS A 1073 -40.71 22.43 22.43
C CYS A 1073 -41.59 23.63 22.01
N GLY A 1074 -42.79 23.78 22.58
CA GLY A 1074 -43.71 24.87 22.27
C GLY A 1074 -44.59 24.65 21.04
N ALA A 1075 -44.73 23.41 20.56
CA ALA A 1075 -45.63 23.08 19.46
C ALA A 1075 -47.09 22.95 19.91
N LYS A 1076 -48.03 23.17 18.98
CA LYS A 1076 -49.44 22.80 19.11
C LYS A 1076 -49.60 21.34 18.69
N VAL A 1077 -49.81 20.45 19.65
CA VAL A 1077 -49.83 19.02 19.40
C VAL A 1077 -51.26 18.50 19.20
N LEU A 1078 -51.45 17.79 18.10
CA LEU A 1078 -52.66 17.06 17.71
C LEU A 1078 -52.38 15.56 17.81
N VAL A 1079 -53.35 14.78 18.27
CA VAL A 1079 -53.22 13.33 18.45
C VAL A 1079 -54.29 12.61 17.65
N GLY A 1080 -53.89 11.62 16.84
CA GLY A 1080 -54.80 10.63 16.26
C GLY A 1080 -54.74 9.33 17.04
N GLU A 1081 -55.84 8.90 17.66
CA GLU A 1081 -55.87 7.68 18.48
C GLU A 1081 -57.19 6.94 18.30
N ILE A 1082 -57.10 5.61 18.21
CA ILE A 1082 -58.24 4.69 18.04
C ILE A 1082 -58.63 4.03 19.36
N ASP A 1083 -57.69 3.89 20.30
CA ASP A 1083 -57.95 3.36 21.64
C ASP A 1083 -58.68 4.43 22.49
N PRO A 1084 -59.90 4.15 22.99
CA PRO A 1084 -60.69 5.15 23.71
C PRO A 1084 -60.07 5.56 25.06
N ILE A 1085 -59.29 4.68 25.70
CA ILE A 1085 -58.60 4.99 26.96
C ILE A 1085 -57.42 5.92 26.69
N CYS A 1086 -56.58 5.61 25.70
CA CYS A 1086 -55.47 6.46 25.30
C CYS A 1086 -55.95 7.81 24.77
N ALA A 1087 -57.03 7.84 23.97
CA ALA A 1087 -57.64 9.07 23.50
C ALA A 1087 -58.17 9.93 24.67
N LEU A 1088 -58.87 9.31 25.63
CA LEU A 1088 -59.32 10.01 26.83
C LEU A 1088 -58.13 10.56 27.63
N GLN A 1089 -57.04 9.80 27.78
CA GLN A 1089 -55.82 10.26 28.45
C GLN A 1089 -55.22 11.49 27.74
N ALA A 1090 -55.09 11.46 26.42
CA ALA A 1090 -54.61 12.60 25.64
C ALA A 1090 -55.46 13.87 25.89
N CYS A 1091 -56.79 13.72 25.90
CA CYS A 1091 -57.68 14.82 26.25
C CYS A 1091 -57.46 15.33 27.69
N MET A 1092 -57.32 14.43 28.67
CA MET A 1092 -57.08 14.80 30.07
C MET A 1092 -55.72 15.47 30.29
N GLU A 1093 -54.73 15.20 29.43
CA GLU A 1093 -53.41 15.86 29.40
C GLU A 1093 -53.41 17.18 28.60
N GLY A 1094 -54.60 17.60 28.13
CA GLY A 1094 -54.83 18.87 27.46
C GLY A 1094 -54.34 18.88 26.01
N LEU A 1095 -54.35 17.73 25.32
CA LEU A 1095 -54.09 17.61 23.89
C LEU A 1095 -55.39 17.55 23.09
N THR A 1096 -55.33 17.99 21.83
CA THR A 1096 -56.48 17.88 20.91
C THR A 1096 -56.43 16.53 20.22
N VAL A 1097 -57.44 15.69 20.47
CA VAL A 1097 -57.63 14.44 19.72
C VAL A 1097 -58.44 14.73 18.45
N THR A 1098 -57.93 14.34 17.29
CA THR A 1098 -58.51 14.61 15.97
C THR A 1098 -58.06 13.56 14.96
N THR A 1099 -58.55 13.60 13.73
CA THR A 1099 -58.14 12.66 12.66
C THR A 1099 -56.98 13.25 11.84
N LEU A 1100 -56.28 12.39 11.10
CA LEU A 1100 -55.20 12.83 10.21
C LEU A 1100 -55.73 13.77 9.11
N GLU A 1101 -56.93 13.50 8.59
CA GLU A 1101 -57.60 14.34 7.58
C GLU A 1101 -57.92 15.74 8.13
N ASP A 1102 -58.38 15.85 9.38
CA ASP A 1102 -58.61 17.14 10.03
C ASP A 1102 -57.27 17.84 10.33
N ALA A 1103 -56.24 17.11 10.76
CA ALA A 1103 -54.91 17.67 10.98
C ALA A 1103 -54.34 18.32 9.71
N ILE A 1104 -54.58 17.72 8.55
CA ILE A 1104 -54.21 18.27 7.24
C ILE A 1104 -55.12 19.45 6.87
N SER A 1105 -56.43 19.24 6.80
CA SER A 1105 -57.37 20.19 6.18
C SER A 1105 -57.81 21.34 7.08
N LYS A 1106 -58.04 21.07 8.37
CA LYS A 1106 -58.59 22.04 9.33
C LYS A 1106 -57.49 22.74 10.13
N TYR A 1107 -56.47 21.99 10.54
CA TYR A 1107 -55.38 22.51 11.38
C TYR A 1107 -54.13 22.88 10.59
N ASN A 1108 -54.04 22.51 9.31
CA ASN A 1108 -52.93 22.84 8.42
C ASN A 1108 -51.55 22.51 9.05
N ALA A 1109 -51.44 21.29 9.60
CA ALA A 1109 -50.27 20.87 10.39
C ALA A 1109 -48.95 20.96 9.60
N ASP A 1110 -47.85 21.22 10.32
CA ASP A 1110 -46.50 21.38 9.80
C ASP A 1110 -45.73 20.05 9.75
N ILE A 1111 -45.92 19.22 10.78
CA ILE A 1111 -45.13 18.03 11.03
C ILE A 1111 -46.08 16.87 11.33
N PHE A 1112 -45.86 15.73 10.68
CA PHE A 1112 -46.65 14.51 10.81
C PHE A 1112 -45.74 13.37 11.25
N ILE A 1113 -45.96 12.88 12.47
CA ILE A 1113 -45.19 11.80 13.07
C ILE A 1113 -46.12 10.61 13.30
N THR A 1114 -45.77 9.46 12.75
CA THR A 1114 -46.46 8.20 13.07
C THR A 1114 -45.70 7.44 14.14
N ALA A 1115 -46.43 6.98 15.16
CA ALA A 1115 -45.93 6.31 16.36
C ALA A 1115 -46.86 5.15 16.75
N THR A 1116 -47.48 4.50 15.74
CA THR A 1116 -48.58 3.56 15.96
C THR A 1116 -48.11 2.12 16.09
N GLY A 1117 -46.98 1.77 15.49
CA GLY A 1117 -46.63 0.38 15.26
C GLY A 1117 -47.66 -0.32 14.36
N ASN A 1118 -48.15 0.35 13.30
CA ASN A 1118 -49.14 -0.25 12.40
C ASN A 1118 -48.97 0.25 10.96
N LYS A 1119 -49.45 -0.53 10.00
CA LYS A 1119 -49.22 -0.29 8.58
C LYS A 1119 -50.17 0.77 8.00
N ASP A 1120 -49.73 1.43 6.93
CA ASP A 1120 -50.56 2.29 6.07
C ASP A 1120 -51.23 3.48 6.79
N ILE A 1121 -50.62 4.03 7.84
CA ILE A 1121 -51.13 5.18 8.58
C ILE A 1121 -51.07 6.46 7.75
N VAL A 1122 -49.91 6.74 7.15
CA VAL A 1122 -49.73 7.88 6.25
C VAL A 1122 -49.75 7.37 4.80
N THR A 1123 -50.88 7.58 4.13
CA THR A 1123 -51.11 7.12 2.76
C THR A 1123 -50.61 8.12 1.72
N LEU A 1124 -50.48 7.69 0.47
CA LEU A 1124 -50.18 8.58 -0.66
C LEU A 1124 -51.17 9.75 -0.76
N GLU A 1125 -52.46 9.50 -0.52
CA GLU A 1125 -53.50 10.54 -0.60
C GLU A 1125 -53.38 11.55 0.55
N HIS A 1126 -52.97 11.10 1.74
CA HIS A 1126 -52.61 12.03 2.82
C HIS A 1126 -51.43 12.92 2.42
N MET A 1127 -50.37 12.33 1.86
CA MET A 1127 -49.17 13.06 1.46
C MET A 1127 -49.43 14.08 0.35
N LYS A 1128 -50.30 13.78 -0.63
CA LYS A 1128 -50.76 14.73 -1.66
C LYS A 1128 -51.61 15.88 -1.11
N ALA A 1129 -52.30 15.66 0.00
CA ALA A 1129 -53.16 16.66 0.63
C ALA A 1129 -52.41 17.56 1.61
N MET A 1130 -51.20 17.16 2.04
CA MET A 1130 -50.36 17.96 2.93
C MET A 1130 -49.88 19.25 2.25
N LYS A 1131 -49.68 20.29 3.06
CA LYS A 1131 -49.14 21.55 2.55
C LYS A 1131 -47.70 21.40 2.05
N ASN A 1132 -47.28 22.32 1.19
CA ASN A 1132 -45.91 22.36 0.68
C ASN A 1132 -44.89 22.42 1.84
N ASN A 1133 -43.88 21.58 1.75
CA ASN A 1133 -42.81 21.33 2.72
C ASN A 1133 -43.30 20.85 4.10
N ALA A 1134 -44.44 20.17 4.19
CA ALA A 1134 -44.77 19.40 5.38
C ALA A 1134 -43.70 18.34 5.67
N ILE A 1135 -43.34 18.18 6.94
CA ILE A 1135 -42.34 17.19 7.37
C ILE A 1135 -43.06 15.92 7.78
N VAL A 1136 -42.68 14.79 7.21
CA VAL A 1136 -43.25 13.48 7.50
C VAL A 1136 -42.15 12.58 8.03
N GLY A 1137 -42.42 11.93 9.16
CA GLY A 1137 -41.46 11.03 9.80
C GLY A 1137 -42.15 9.87 10.52
N ASN A 1138 -41.42 8.78 10.63
CA ASN A 1138 -41.84 7.60 11.38
C ASN A 1138 -40.95 7.43 12.62
N ILE A 1139 -41.57 7.23 13.77
CA ILE A 1139 -40.91 6.81 15.01
C ILE A 1139 -41.60 5.58 15.62
N GLY A 1140 -42.60 5.05 14.92
CA GLY A 1140 -43.22 3.79 15.21
C GLY A 1140 -42.41 2.64 14.61
N HIS A 1141 -42.62 1.45 15.17
CA HIS A 1141 -41.70 0.34 15.00
C HIS A 1141 -41.63 -0.22 13.57
N PHE A 1142 -42.65 -0.04 12.73
CA PHE A 1142 -42.67 -0.64 11.38
C PHE A 1142 -42.25 0.33 10.28
N ASP A 1143 -41.42 -0.10 9.34
CA ASP A 1143 -41.05 0.70 8.15
C ASP A 1143 -42.21 0.86 7.14
N ASN A 1144 -43.39 0.31 7.43
CA ASN A 1144 -44.58 0.34 6.58
C ASN A 1144 -45.73 1.21 7.12
N GLU A 1145 -45.50 2.01 8.17
CA GLU A 1145 -46.51 2.98 8.64
C GLU A 1145 -46.78 4.07 7.58
N ILE A 1146 -45.82 4.31 6.70
CA ILE A 1146 -45.88 5.28 5.61
C ILE A 1146 -45.83 4.53 4.27
N GLN A 1147 -46.73 4.87 3.34
CA GLN A 1147 -46.80 4.23 2.02
C GLN A 1147 -45.70 4.71 1.05
N MET A 1148 -44.44 4.42 1.39
CA MET A 1148 -43.26 4.83 0.59
C MET A 1148 -43.24 4.23 -0.81
N GLU A 1149 -43.51 2.93 -0.96
CA GLU A 1149 -43.52 2.26 -2.27
C GLU A 1149 -44.52 2.93 -3.24
N ARG A 1150 -45.70 3.32 -2.73
CA ARG A 1150 -46.70 4.02 -3.53
C ARG A 1150 -46.31 5.45 -3.87
N LEU A 1151 -45.59 6.13 -2.98
CA LEU A 1151 -45.06 7.47 -3.21
C LEU A 1151 -43.98 7.45 -4.29
N GLU A 1152 -43.04 6.52 -4.20
CA GLU A 1152 -41.94 6.34 -5.16
C GLU A 1152 -42.44 5.89 -6.53
N ALA A 1153 -43.46 5.02 -6.57
CA ALA A 1153 -44.10 4.59 -7.81
C ALA A 1153 -45.12 5.59 -8.38
N CYS A 1154 -45.37 6.73 -7.71
CA CYS A 1154 -46.39 7.68 -8.14
C CYS A 1154 -45.97 8.41 -9.43
N PRO A 1155 -46.75 8.33 -10.52
CA PRO A 1155 -46.39 8.96 -11.79
C PRO A 1155 -46.16 10.47 -11.65
N GLY A 1156 -45.02 10.95 -12.14
CA GLY A 1156 -44.67 12.37 -12.16
C GLY A 1156 -44.15 12.94 -10.84
N VAL A 1157 -44.06 12.13 -9.77
CA VAL A 1157 -43.37 12.53 -8.53
C VAL A 1157 -41.86 12.54 -8.76
N LYS A 1158 -41.19 13.58 -8.26
CA LYS A 1158 -39.73 13.70 -8.28
C LYS A 1158 -39.19 13.58 -6.86
N CYS A 1159 -38.30 12.63 -6.63
CA CYS A 1159 -37.52 12.56 -5.40
C CYS A 1159 -36.22 13.37 -5.56
N MET A 1160 -35.99 14.32 -4.67
CA MET A 1160 -34.76 15.09 -4.57
C MET A 1160 -34.12 14.79 -3.21
N ASN A 1161 -32.97 14.13 -3.20
CA ASN A 1161 -32.19 14.00 -1.97
C ASN A 1161 -31.62 15.37 -1.59
N ILE A 1162 -32.03 15.91 -0.43
CA ILE A 1162 -31.53 17.20 0.06
C ILE A 1162 -30.18 16.98 0.75
N LYS A 1163 -30.14 15.98 1.62
CA LYS A 1163 -28.95 15.51 2.34
C LYS A 1163 -29.21 14.07 2.82
N PRO A 1164 -28.23 13.37 3.43
CA PRO A 1164 -28.45 12.01 3.93
C PRO A 1164 -29.72 11.90 4.77
N GLN A 1165 -30.59 10.95 4.42
CA GLN A 1165 -31.86 10.63 5.10
C GLN A 1165 -32.91 11.75 5.12
N VAL A 1166 -32.78 12.75 4.23
CA VAL A 1166 -33.75 13.83 4.08
C VAL A 1166 -34.05 14.01 2.59
N ASP A 1167 -35.24 13.58 2.20
CA ASP A 1167 -35.69 13.60 0.81
C ASP A 1167 -36.87 14.54 0.64
N ARG A 1168 -36.91 15.25 -0.50
CA ARG A 1168 -38.08 16.01 -0.92
C ARG A 1168 -38.78 15.28 -2.05
N PHE A 1169 -40.04 14.92 -1.82
CA PHE A 1169 -40.91 14.37 -2.85
C PHE A 1169 -41.79 15.49 -3.39
N GLU A 1170 -41.55 15.91 -4.63
CA GLU A 1170 -42.31 16.95 -5.33
C GLU A 1170 -43.36 16.31 -6.24
N PHE A 1171 -44.62 16.69 -6.06
CA PHE A 1171 -45.76 16.24 -6.85
C PHE A 1171 -45.91 17.05 -8.16
N PRO A 1172 -46.67 16.57 -9.15
CA PRO A 1172 -46.78 17.20 -10.48
C PRO A 1172 -47.29 18.66 -10.50
N ASP A 1173 -48.02 19.08 -9.47
CA ASP A 1173 -48.52 20.45 -9.30
C ASP A 1173 -47.50 21.40 -8.63
N GLY A 1174 -46.29 20.90 -8.30
CA GLY A 1174 -45.16 21.67 -7.80
C GLY A 1174 -45.09 21.82 -6.28
N HIS A 1175 -46.09 21.33 -5.52
CA HIS A 1175 -45.94 21.20 -4.07
C HIS A 1175 -45.16 19.93 -3.74
N GLY A 1176 -44.47 19.89 -2.59
CA GLY A 1176 -43.78 18.69 -2.15
C GLY A 1176 -43.77 18.52 -0.64
N ILE A 1177 -43.39 17.35 -0.18
CA ILE A 1177 -43.21 17.01 1.24
C ILE A 1177 -41.75 16.68 1.53
N ILE A 1178 -41.33 16.86 2.79
CA ILE A 1178 -40.02 16.45 3.29
C ILE A 1178 -40.20 15.12 4.01
N MET A 1179 -39.60 14.06 3.48
CA MET A 1179 -39.61 12.73 4.07
C MET A 1179 -38.31 12.50 4.84
N LEU A 1180 -38.43 12.07 6.10
CA LEU A 1180 -37.30 11.74 6.96
C LEU A 1180 -37.03 10.22 6.94
N ALA A 1181 -35.75 9.86 6.85
CA ALA A 1181 -35.24 8.49 6.88
C ALA A 1181 -35.97 7.53 5.90
N SER A 1182 -36.42 8.05 4.76
CA SER A 1182 -37.20 7.30 3.76
C SER A 1182 -38.38 6.53 4.37
N GLY A 1183 -39.05 7.13 5.35
CA GLY A 1183 -40.21 6.54 6.03
C GLY A 1183 -39.90 5.55 7.16
N ARG A 1184 -38.61 5.31 7.46
CA ARG A 1184 -38.14 4.45 8.56
C ARG A 1184 -37.96 5.23 9.86
N LEU A 1185 -37.52 4.54 10.92
CA LEU A 1185 -37.26 5.10 12.25
C LEU A 1185 -36.32 6.32 12.22
N LEU A 1186 -36.89 7.53 12.32
CA LEU A 1186 -36.16 8.79 12.20
C LEU A 1186 -35.25 9.07 13.40
N ASN A 1187 -35.55 8.53 14.58
CA ASN A 1187 -34.71 8.66 15.78
C ASN A 1187 -33.34 7.98 15.60
N LEU A 1188 -33.26 6.95 14.76
CA LEU A 1188 -32.03 6.25 14.40
C LEU A 1188 -31.46 6.75 13.08
N GLY A 1189 -32.33 7.05 12.12
CA GLY A 1189 -31.93 7.60 10.82
C GLY A 1189 -31.35 9.00 10.98
N CYS A 1190 -32.12 9.92 11.55
CA CYS A 1190 -31.80 11.35 11.58
C CYS A 1190 -31.17 11.84 12.90
N ALA A 1191 -31.11 10.99 13.93
CA ALA A 1191 -30.61 11.30 15.28
C ALA A 1191 -29.62 10.23 15.77
N THR A 1192 -29.12 10.36 17.01
CA THR A 1192 -28.15 9.42 17.59
C THR A 1192 -28.79 8.18 18.24
N GLY A 1193 -30.09 7.96 18.03
CA GLY A 1193 -30.87 6.91 18.70
C GLY A 1193 -31.40 7.33 20.06
N HIS A 1194 -31.78 6.35 20.89
CA HIS A 1194 -32.24 6.60 22.25
C HIS A 1194 -31.07 6.98 23.18
N PRO A 1195 -31.28 7.89 24.15
CA PRO A 1195 -30.24 8.27 25.10
C PRO A 1195 -29.68 7.07 25.89
N SER A 1196 -28.37 7.07 26.15
CA SER A 1196 -27.67 5.96 26.83
C SER A 1196 -28.29 5.57 28.18
N PHE A 1197 -28.73 6.55 28.98
CA PHE A 1197 -29.40 6.30 30.26
C PHE A 1197 -30.68 5.48 30.11
N VAL A 1198 -31.45 5.76 29.06
CA VAL A 1198 -32.70 5.07 28.78
C VAL A 1198 -32.41 3.65 28.28
N MET A 1199 -31.48 3.51 27.32
CA MET A 1199 -31.05 2.20 26.81
C MET A 1199 -30.39 1.33 27.87
N SER A 1200 -29.81 1.93 28.92
CA SER A 1200 -29.26 1.17 30.04
C SER A 1200 -30.32 0.32 30.74
N CYS A 1201 -31.58 0.77 30.83
CA CYS A 1201 -32.66 -0.04 31.40
C CYS A 1201 -32.91 -1.30 30.57
N SER A 1202 -33.18 -1.10 29.28
CA SER A 1202 -33.41 -2.10 28.24
C SER A 1202 -32.31 -3.15 28.18
N PHE A 1203 -31.06 -2.69 28.04
CA PHE A 1203 -29.90 -3.58 27.93
C PHE A 1203 -29.53 -4.27 29.25
N THR A 1204 -29.89 -3.68 30.40
CA THR A 1204 -29.79 -4.40 31.68
C THR A 1204 -30.83 -5.52 31.75
N ASN A 1205 -32.07 -5.30 31.25
CA ASN A 1205 -33.05 -6.39 31.14
C ASN A 1205 -32.54 -7.51 30.22
N GLN A 1206 -31.98 -7.16 29.07
CA GLN A 1206 -31.35 -8.13 28.16
C GLN A 1206 -30.23 -8.90 28.84
N THR A 1207 -29.30 -8.22 29.52
CA THR A 1207 -28.21 -8.86 30.27
C THR A 1207 -28.74 -9.83 31.34
N LEU A 1208 -29.75 -9.42 32.11
CA LEU A 1208 -30.37 -10.27 33.13
C LEU A 1208 -31.18 -11.43 32.52
N ALA A 1209 -31.79 -11.25 31.35
CA ALA A 1209 -32.47 -12.31 30.62
C ALA A 1209 -31.49 -13.39 30.14
N GLN A 1210 -30.33 -12.98 29.63
CA GLN A 1210 -29.26 -13.90 29.22
C GLN A 1210 -28.72 -14.70 30.42
N LEU A 1211 -28.53 -14.05 31.58
CA LEU A 1211 -28.16 -14.73 32.82
C LEU A 1211 -29.23 -15.72 33.29
N GLU A 1212 -30.50 -15.31 33.27
CA GLU A 1212 -31.64 -16.15 33.65
C GLU A 1212 -31.72 -17.41 32.78
N LEU A 1213 -31.56 -17.28 31.45
CA LEU A 1213 -31.53 -18.41 30.52
C LEU A 1213 -30.34 -19.33 30.79
N TRP A 1214 -29.13 -18.76 30.92
CA TRP A 1214 -27.90 -19.52 31.07
C TRP A 1214 -27.80 -20.26 32.40
N GLU A 1215 -28.12 -19.60 33.52
CA GLU A 1215 -28.00 -20.18 34.87
C GLU A 1215 -29.09 -21.23 35.15
N ASN A 1216 -30.25 -21.14 34.49
CA ASN A 1216 -31.37 -22.06 34.68
C ASN A 1216 -31.60 -23.02 33.51
N ARG A 1217 -30.62 -23.17 32.61
CA ARG A 1217 -30.70 -24.04 31.41
C ARG A 1217 -30.99 -25.51 31.74
N ASP A 1218 -30.47 -26.00 32.87
CA ASP A 1218 -30.59 -27.38 33.31
C ASP A 1218 -31.79 -27.63 34.24
N THR A 1219 -32.60 -26.59 34.52
CA THR A 1219 -33.74 -26.66 35.47
C THR A 1219 -35.04 -26.11 34.88
N LYS A 1220 -35.09 -24.81 34.58
CA LYS A 1220 -36.29 -24.10 34.13
C LYS A 1220 -36.50 -24.25 32.62
N TYR A 1221 -35.42 -24.20 31.85
CA TYR A 1221 -35.41 -24.17 30.38
C TYR A 1221 -34.89 -25.47 29.75
N THR A 1222 -35.17 -26.61 30.40
CA THR A 1222 -34.73 -27.93 29.94
C THR A 1222 -35.41 -28.36 28.64
N LYS A 1223 -34.70 -29.11 27.79
CA LYS A 1223 -35.16 -29.51 26.45
C LYS A 1223 -36.34 -30.49 26.43
N ASP A 1224 -36.67 -31.11 27.55
CA ASP A 1224 -37.84 -32.00 27.72
C ASP A 1224 -39.15 -31.22 27.95
N LYS A 1225 -39.08 -29.91 28.24
CA LYS A 1225 -40.25 -29.04 28.34
C LYS A 1225 -40.56 -28.40 26.99
N ARG A 1226 -41.85 -28.27 26.68
CA ARG A 1226 -42.30 -27.54 25.48
C ARG A 1226 -41.84 -26.07 25.58
N PRO A 1227 -41.15 -25.53 24.56
CA PRO A 1227 -40.75 -24.13 24.52
C PRO A 1227 -41.96 -23.19 24.65
N GLY A 1228 -41.78 -22.11 25.41
CA GLY A 1228 -42.78 -21.07 25.61
C GLY A 1228 -42.14 -19.69 25.75
N VAL A 1229 -42.97 -18.66 25.68
CA VAL A 1229 -42.58 -17.26 25.88
C VAL A 1229 -42.90 -16.89 27.33
N THR A 1230 -41.91 -16.41 28.07
CA THR A 1230 -42.07 -16.00 29.49
C THR A 1230 -41.62 -14.56 29.68
N LEU A 1231 -42.19 -13.86 30.66
CA LEU A 1231 -41.69 -12.53 31.06
C LEU A 1231 -40.43 -12.67 31.92
N LEU A 1232 -39.55 -11.66 31.86
CA LEU A 1232 -38.45 -11.57 32.81
C LEU A 1232 -39.02 -11.56 34.25
N PRO A 1233 -38.46 -12.35 35.18
CA PRO A 1233 -38.92 -12.35 36.56
C PRO A 1233 -39.00 -10.94 37.13
N LYS A 1234 -40.15 -10.59 37.72
CA LYS A 1234 -40.43 -9.24 38.23
C LYS A 1234 -39.36 -8.69 39.18
N VAL A 1235 -38.77 -9.55 40.00
CA VAL A 1235 -37.69 -9.16 40.92
C VAL A 1235 -36.45 -8.64 40.18
N LEU A 1236 -36.18 -9.15 38.98
CA LEU A 1236 -35.09 -8.71 38.11
C LEU A 1236 -35.44 -7.39 37.40
N ASP A 1237 -36.68 -7.23 36.92
CA ASP A 1237 -37.19 -5.96 36.36
C ASP A 1237 -37.14 -4.83 37.42
N GLU A 1238 -37.56 -5.08 38.66
CA GLU A 1238 -37.41 -4.12 39.77
C GLU A 1238 -35.94 -3.89 40.16
N LYS A 1239 -35.07 -4.89 39.98
CA LYS A 1239 -33.62 -4.72 40.17
C LYS A 1239 -33.05 -3.73 39.16
N VAL A 1240 -33.47 -3.79 37.89
CA VAL A 1240 -33.07 -2.81 36.88
C VAL A 1240 -33.39 -1.39 37.36
N ALA A 1241 -34.62 -1.13 37.81
CA ALA A 1241 -34.98 0.19 38.35
C ALA A 1241 -34.08 0.61 39.53
N ARG A 1242 -33.83 -0.29 40.50
CA ARG A 1242 -32.97 -0.01 41.65
C ARG A 1242 -31.53 0.36 41.26
N LEU A 1243 -30.99 -0.25 40.20
CA LEU A 1243 -29.62 0.04 39.73
C LEU A 1243 -29.48 1.44 39.11
N HIS A 1244 -30.57 2.04 38.61
CA HIS A 1244 -30.56 3.34 37.91
C HIS A 1244 -30.89 4.54 38.83
N LEU A 1245 -31.56 4.31 39.96
CA LEU A 1245 -31.98 5.39 40.86
C LEU A 1245 -30.81 6.20 41.48
N PRO A 1246 -29.68 5.59 41.90
CA PRO A 1246 -28.56 6.33 42.48
C PRO A 1246 -27.94 7.37 41.56
N SER A 1247 -27.85 7.11 40.25
CA SER A 1247 -27.35 8.07 39.25
C SER A 1247 -28.23 9.32 39.11
N LEU A 1248 -29.50 9.24 39.51
CA LEU A 1248 -30.42 10.38 39.58
C LEU A 1248 -30.51 10.98 40.98
N ASN A 1249 -29.59 10.63 41.88
CA ASN A 1249 -29.60 11.02 43.29
C ASN A 1249 -30.90 10.63 44.04
N ALA A 1250 -31.61 9.60 43.57
CA ALA A 1250 -32.83 9.11 44.21
C ALA A 1250 -32.51 8.07 45.29
N LYS A 1251 -33.13 8.20 46.46
CA LYS A 1251 -33.00 7.27 47.59
C LYS A 1251 -34.35 6.66 47.92
N LEU A 1252 -34.43 5.33 47.90
CA LEU A 1252 -35.66 4.60 48.22
C LEU A 1252 -35.86 4.49 49.75
N THR A 1253 -37.11 4.66 50.19
CA THR A 1253 -37.53 4.24 51.53
C THR A 1253 -37.61 2.71 51.57
N GLN A 1254 -37.05 2.09 52.62
CA GLN A 1254 -37.17 0.66 52.86
C GLN A 1254 -38.36 0.38 53.77
N LEU A 1255 -39.14 -0.66 53.45
CA LEU A 1255 -40.21 -1.11 54.33
C LEU A 1255 -39.61 -1.67 55.63
N THR A 1256 -40.21 -1.37 56.77
CA THR A 1256 -39.93 -2.14 57.98
C THR A 1256 -40.48 -3.57 57.81
N PRO A 1257 -39.96 -4.58 58.55
CA PRO A 1257 -40.52 -5.93 58.51
C PRO A 1257 -42.03 -5.98 58.80
N GLU A 1258 -42.52 -5.08 59.67
CA GLU A 1258 -43.94 -4.94 59.98
C GLU A 1258 -44.75 -4.42 58.78
N GLN A 1259 -44.24 -3.39 58.08
CA GLN A 1259 -44.89 -2.83 56.89
C GLN A 1259 -44.94 -3.84 55.74
N ALA A 1260 -43.85 -4.57 55.52
CA ALA A 1260 -43.75 -5.59 54.48
C ALA A 1260 -44.76 -6.74 54.74
N SER A 1261 -44.84 -7.20 56.00
CA SER A 1261 -45.82 -8.19 56.43
C SER A 1261 -47.27 -7.71 56.26
N TYR A 1262 -47.57 -6.45 56.61
CA TYR A 1262 -48.92 -5.88 56.51
C TYR A 1262 -49.49 -5.93 55.09
N ILE A 1263 -48.66 -5.67 54.07
CA ILE A 1263 -49.07 -5.73 52.65
C ILE A 1263 -48.69 -7.05 51.96
N SER A 1264 -48.23 -8.05 52.72
CA SER A 1264 -47.88 -9.39 52.22
C SER A 1264 -46.79 -9.40 51.13
N VAL A 1265 -45.74 -8.59 51.29
CA VAL A 1265 -44.56 -8.57 50.41
C VAL A 1265 -43.27 -8.75 51.21
N ASN A 1266 -42.14 -9.03 50.54
CA ASN A 1266 -40.83 -8.99 51.20
C ASN A 1266 -40.33 -7.55 51.33
N VAL A 1267 -39.44 -7.30 52.30
CA VAL A 1267 -38.80 -5.98 52.50
C VAL A 1267 -38.10 -5.46 51.24
N GLU A 1268 -37.53 -6.37 50.44
CA GLU A 1268 -36.82 -6.05 49.19
C GLU A 1268 -37.70 -6.17 47.93
N GLY A 1269 -38.98 -6.52 48.10
CA GLY A 1269 -39.94 -6.74 47.02
C GLY A 1269 -40.01 -8.19 46.50
N PRO A 1270 -40.73 -8.44 45.40
CA PRO A 1270 -41.38 -7.44 44.55
C PRO A 1270 -42.54 -6.71 45.24
N PHE A 1271 -42.69 -5.41 44.98
CA PHE A 1271 -43.66 -4.56 45.70
C PHE A 1271 -45.06 -4.55 45.08
N LYS A 1272 -45.26 -5.27 43.98
CA LYS A 1272 -46.55 -5.43 43.28
C LYS A 1272 -46.69 -6.90 42.81
N GLU A 1273 -47.93 -7.39 42.66
CA GLU A 1273 -48.24 -8.75 42.19
C GLU A 1273 -47.61 -9.07 40.80
N ALA A 1274 -47.45 -10.37 40.48
CA ALA A 1274 -46.75 -10.83 39.28
C ALA A 1274 -47.34 -10.32 37.95
N HIS A 1275 -48.63 -9.99 37.92
CA HIS A 1275 -49.29 -9.36 36.78
C HIS A 1275 -49.45 -7.87 37.02
N TYR A 1276 -48.98 -7.06 36.07
CA TYR A 1276 -49.21 -5.61 36.11
C TYR A 1276 -50.66 -5.34 35.67
N ARG A 1277 -51.46 -4.71 36.53
CA ARG A 1277 -52.75 -4.14 36.10
C ARG A 1277 -52.45 -3.00 35.12
N TYR A 1278 -52.95 -3.14 33.90
CA TYR A 1278 -52.86 -2.13 32.85
C TYR A 1278 -53.60 -0.86 33.25
#